data_AF-A0A3C0ADI7-F1
#
_entry.id   AF-A0A3C0ADI7-F1
#
_cell.length_a   1.000
_cell.length_b   1.000
_cell.length_c   1.000
_cell.angle_alpha   90.00
_cell.angle_beta   90.00
_cell.angle_gamma   90.00
#
_symmetry.space_group_name_H-M   'P 1'
#
loop_
_entity.id
_entity.type
_entity.pdbx_description
1 polymer ?
#
loop_
_entity_poly.entity_id
_entity_poly.type
_entity_poly.pdbx_seq_one_letter_code
_entity_poly.pdbx_strand_id
1 'polypeptide(L)'
;MALKFVLKCAKRGVNSCSIFSKMPWQIRVYGRQQMLLTSWVESMRVAFEKSRKATLNPRRRLQLRSVPSSVRQKVQRRIAIEQLEDRTLLTSLIINQITAGLGMTIDNSVLDPDADGVSNYESIIFEDLTIDASSGASVSIDLDNLTFNDPFSILFDNVSVNAAAGTGIDIELSNLLVDTIAIDSSTITGGIGNAFNVDLTNVILNEFNIVDSTLTGQSGAGMTVAMSNSTIEETSIRRSSIDGVSIDVTNGSTLRHTTLADNTIAGSSGNDGVSVNIVDSIAEELRLTNNNSIEGVSISVDDTAAGGAALLTELFIHSNIITGNTTGAGISLDLTNVDQFVSITGNSITSNSGHGIVFDQTDGDLSGDVSDNIIANNTGHGIFFTPSTTNPTPTDAAPGVPAYDGVPGSTDKIDFAAPRNEVQLISFAGIPTGGDFTISYTGGNGVTQTTAGILATATASQVKAAMVAAFGEIGVGDILVNGNFQDGYEIEFVNAAGGVNINPLTVDVSGFNSTPAGVTITQNTSGNQNEIQHLEVTGTPSFGYFTLNFLGQSLDLSYTELNATDLTTRLNQLANIYIDPTGSNPFTGSPVVVTAVAGGFDIEFTGTMHDLNVPPVSIDAVGLNLFVNVELGPVGPNPNKPAPQILTFVSIDETGTSTLEIPTSGTFTLNYQGETTGLITIDPDPLITAANIEAALEALTSATSKTGVEGDFFVTGDFANGFVVDYNEYQHLSMLGANNPTFGTWELTFLGVTQQFSYTVAIPTTGNAATIAAALNSIANTQGYGGSPVNVTPSGNGYDIIFSDSGSLANVDVPQVSINADALKFNVVISNTVQGDGDTNEEQTLDFENAQGAFPFNIAANGSLTNNPAGAAFTITFQGETTQGITISSNPTTMAANIDAALEALAISTGPNDFLVTGNYTNGFVIEFQGDLAELNIPLLVANVFDLDIVPSTQVGDFDLTTINPILGDVTPLTTDVQNIVTGNTQEGIGFNEIQHVDIPNPAGGGTYTLDFGASTNGPVILDYDATTAEIQAALESLDTIGVGNVRVTGGGFNVTGGFDVEFIGDFRAVSPGNLITIDDSGILIVVPTVTTVSEGTTINEVQEINVNGTPTAGDFTLTFDGAITGPIAYNADAAAILAALVALPNLNAGDVMVRGDALTGFEIEYTGILATINTPQVLVDGTNLTGALLTVKTTTVGGYLRGIRGNTITGNTGAGIEIDLEMYTSFYGDISGNTISSNNAVGINLVAADPTSLWSVDFSLNVDGNTMDDNSGAGVAV
;
A
#
# COMPACT_ATOMS: atom_id res chain seq x y z
N MET A 1 50.28 75.84 6.65
CA MET A 1 49.54 77.11 6.74
C MET A 1 48.14 76.77 7.24
N ALA A 2 47.46 77.51 8.14
CA ALA A 2 47.79 78.70 8.94
C ALA A 2 46.88 78.68 10.22
N LEU A 3 46.94 79.53 11.25
CA LEU A 3 47.71 80.76 11.52
C LEU A 3 47.71 81.09 13.05
N LYS A 4 48.87 81.46 13.64
CA LYS A 4 49.03 82.17 14.95
C LYS A 4 48.50 81.45 16.22
N PHE A 5 48.71 81.94 17.46
CA PHE A 5 49.89 82.44 18.23
C PHE A 5 49.36 82.83 19.65
N VAL A 6 50.23 83.25 20.60
CA VAL A 6 49.90 83.91 21.91
C VAL A 6 49.35 82.99 23.05
N LEU A 7 49.71 83.15 24.35
CA LEU A 7 50.94 83.67 25.01
C LEU A 7 50.97 83.38 26.54
N LYS A 8 52.17 83.09 27.09
CA LYS A 8 52.68 83.30 28.49
C LYS A 8 51.91 82.80 29.73
N CYS A 9 52.64 82.02 30.53
CA CYS A 9 52.48 81.90 31.99
C CYS A 9 52.80 83.20 32.76
N ALA A 10 52.26 83.34 33.98
CA ALA A 10 53.02 83.31 35.26
C ALA A 10 52.47 84.26 36.34
N LYS A 11 52.63 83.87 37.63
CA LYS A 11 53.18 84.65 38.79
C LYS A 11 52.56 84.24 40.15
N ARG A 12 53.24 84.33 41.32
CA ARG A 12 54.69 84.22 41.66
C ARG A 12 54.91 84.33 43.19
N GLY A 13 55.93 83.65 43.73
CA GLY A 13 56.71 84.05 44.91
C GLY A 13 58.20 84.19 44.49
N VAL A 14 58.99 85.11 45.07
CA VAL A 14 60.13 85.71 44.30
C VAL A 14 61.35 86.12 45.12
N ASN A 15 62.55 85.77 44.64
CA ASN A 15 63.70 86.67 44.38
C ASN A 15 64.88 85.90 43.75
N SER A 16 65.73 86.47 42.88
CA SER A 16 65.51 87.54 41.87
C SER A 16 66.66 87.56 40.84
N CYS A 17 66.39 87.95 39.59
CA CYS A 17 67.34 87.96 38.44
C CYS A 17 67.98 86.58 38.10
N SER A 18 68.74 86.42 37.01
CA SER A 18 68.39 86.58 35.57
C SER A 18 69.54 86.03 34.69
N ILE A 19 69.22 85.52 33.48
CA ILE A 19 70.13 85.25 32.32
C ILE A 19 70.96 83.93 32.30
N PHE A 20 70.62 83.09 31.29
CA PHE A 20 71.43 82.11 30.52
C PHE A 20 72.00 80.82 31.20
N SER A 21 72.09 79.65 30.53
CA SER A 21 71.50 79.20 29.24
C SER A 21 71.64 77.68 28.97
N LYS A 22 70.74 77.11 28.12
CA LYS A 22 70.78 75.78 27.43
C LYS A 22 70.66 74.54 28.36
N MET A 23 69.94 73.46 28.00
CA MET A 23 69.14 73.09 26.82
C MET A 23 68.04 72.07 27.23
N PRO A 24 66.76 72.25 26.83
CA PRO A 24 65.79 71.13 26.75
C PRO A 24 64.84 71.23 25.53
N TRP A 25 64.08 70.17 25.24
CA TRP A 25 62.69 70.20 24.74
C TRP A 25 62.02 68.83 24.97
N GLN A 26 60.75 68.82 25.39
CA GLN A 26 59.87 67.64 25.40
C GLN A 26 58.75 67.84 24.38
N ILE A 27 58.25 66.73 23.81
CA ILE A 27 57.02 66.66 23.03
C ILE A 27 56.06 65.67 23.71
N ARG A 28 54.76 65.99 23.74
CA ARG A 28 53.70 65.13 24.30
C ARG A 28 53.03 64.37 23.16
N VAL A 29 53.09 63.03 23.18
CA VAL A 29 52.34 62.16 22.27
C VAL A 29 51.71 61.01 23.07
N TYR A 30 50.41 60.79 22.85
CA TYR A 30 49.69 59.59 23.29
C TYR A 30 49.89 58.47 22.26
N GLY A 31 50.09 57.23 22.72
CA GLY A 31 49.89 55.99 21.96
C GLY A 31 50.51 55.87 20.55
N ARG A 32 51.78 55.44 20.44
CA ARG A 32 52.31 54.81 19.20
C ARG A 32 53.61 53.98 19.34
N GLN A 33 53.82 53.26 20.46
CA GLN A 33 54.97 52.34 20.58
C GLN A 33 54.65 50.88 20.92
N GLN A 34 53.51 50.52 21.53
CA GLN A 34 53.12 49.11 21.61
C GLN A 34 52.73 48.52 20.25
N MET A 35 52.14 49.32 19.35
CA MET A 35 51.71 48.87 18.01
C MET A 35 52.85 48.52 17.04
N LEU A 36 54.09 48.96 17.27
CA LEU A 36 55.21 48.58 16.38
C LEU A 36 55.82 47.23 16.75
N LEU A 37 55.83 46.85 18.02
CA LEU A 37 56.31 45.51 18.39
C LEU A 37 55.26 44.45 18.05
N THR A 38 53.97 44.70 18.33
CA THR A 38 52.91 43.75 17.93
C THR A 38 52.77 43.66 16.41
N SER A 39 52.79 44.78 15.66
CA SER A 39 52.75 44.71 14.19
C SER A 39 53.99 44.06 13.59
N TRP A 40 55.14 44.04 14.27
CA TRP A 40 56.35 43.36 13.79
C TRP A 40 56.35 41.88 14.16
N VAL A 41 55.92 41.53 15.38
CA VAL A 41 55.68 40.14 15.80
C VAL A 41 54.62 39.48 14.91
N GLU A 42 53.47 40.12 14.66
CA GLU A 42 52.44 39.54 13.80
C GLU A 42 52.84 39.54 12.32
N SER A 43 53.65 40.51 11.87
CA SER A 43 54.25 40.46 10.54
C SER A 43 55.32 39.37 10.43
N MET A 44 56.00 38.97 11.52
CA MET A 44 56.89 37.81 11.55
C MET A 44 56.11 36.51 11.64
N ARG A 45 55.02 36.44 12.43
CA ARG A 45 54.09 35.30 12.49
C ARG A 45 53.52 34.99 11.11
N VAL A 46 52.90 35.98 10.47
CA VAL A 46 52.35 35.86 9.10
C VAL A 46 53.45 35.60 8.06
N ALA A 47 54.69 36.06 8.27
CA ALA A 47 55.82 35.72 7.40
C ALA A 47 56.32 34.27 7.60
N PHE A 48 56.36 33.76 8.84
CA PHE A 48 56.68 32.36 9.14
C PHE A 48 55.58 31.40 8.71
N GLU A 49 54.31 31.78 8.81
CA GLU A 49 53.17 31.03 8.29
C GLU A 49 53.17 31.02 6.75
N LYS A 50 53.48 32.15 6.09
CA LYS A 50 53.77 32.17 4.65
C LYS A 50 55.01 31.36 4.28
N SER A 51 56.02 31.29 5.15
CA SER A 51 57.21 30.46 4.92
C SER A 51 56.87 28.97 5.02
N ARG A 52 56.14 28.54 6.06
CA ARG A 52 55.62 27.15 6.20
C ARG A 52 54.77 26.76 4.99
N LYS A 53 53.89 27.66 4.51
CA LYS A 53 53.11 27.45 3.26
C LYS A 53 53.91 27.59 1.96
N ALA A 54 55.18 28.01 1.99
CA ALA A 54 56.02 28.14 0.80
C ALA A 54 57.01 26.96 0.61
N THR A 55 57.43 26.29 1.68
CA THR A 55 58.25 25.06 1.57
C THR A 55 57.43 23.85 1.14
N LEU A 56 56.14 23.79 1.48
CA LEU A 56 55.19 22.79 0.96
C LEU A 56 54.77 23.12 -0.48
N ASN A 57 55.66 22.85 -1.43
CA ASN A 57 55.43 23.09 -2.86
C ASN A 57 55.44 21.75 -3.64
N PRO A 58 54.29 21.05 -3.72
CA PRO A 58 54.22 19.67 -4.20
C PRO A 58 54.40 19.56 -5.73
N ARG A 59 55.65 19.53 -6.19
CA ARG A 59 55.98 19.29 -7.60
C ARG A 59 55.86 17.81 -7.96
N ARG A 60 54.68 17.41 -8.44
CA ARG A 60 54.41 16.20 -9.23
C ARG A 60 54.98 14.88 -8.64
N ARG A 61 54.22 14.32 -7.71
CA ARG A 61 53.79 12.92 -7.84
C ARG A 61 52.30 12.86 -7.53
N LEU A 62 51.51 12.33 -8.45
CA LEU A 62 50.10 12.04 -8.20
C LEU A 62 50.05 10.67 -7.51
N GLN A 63 49.98 10.69 -6.18
CA GLN A 63 49.49 9.56 -5.40
C GLN A 63 48.26 10.10 -4.68
N LEU A 64 47.15 9.34 -4.73
CA LEU A 64 46.00 9.61 -3.89
C LEU A 64 46.48 9.54 -2.43
N ARG A 65 46.04 10.48 -1.60
CA ARG A 65 46.28 10.43 -0.16
C ARG A 65 44.95 10.13 0.51
N SER A 66 44.93 9.08 1.32
CA SER A 66 43.88 8.81 2.29
C SER A 66 43.69 9.98 3.24
N VAL A 67 42.51 10.03 3.86
CA VAL A 67 42.24 10.92 5.00
C VAL A 67 43.10 10.44 6.19
N PRO A 68 43.66 11.33 7.02
CA PRO A 68 44.36 10.92 8.25
C PRO A 68 43.42 10.13 9.18
N SER A 69 43.91 9.03 9.75
CA SER A 69 43.15 8.18 10.67
C SER A 69 42.64 8.93 11.91
N SER A 70 41.65 8.35 12.60
CA SER A 70 41.13 8.83 13.88
C SER A 70 42.24 8.94 14.94
N VAL A 71 43.06 7.89 15.07
CA VAL A 71 44.25 7.84 15.94
C VAL A 71 45.19 9.02 15.64
N ARG A 72 45.54 9.22 14.38
CA ARG A 72 46.43 10.32 13.97
C ARG A 72 45.81 11.69 14.23
N GLN A 73 44.50 11.83 14.10
CA GLN A 73 43.79 13.06 14.47
C GLN A 73 43.79 13.28 16.00
N LYS A 74 43.61 12.24 16.83
CA LYS A 74 43.78 12.31 18.30
C LYS A 74 45.21 12.75 18.66
N VAL A 75 46.23 12.10 18.11
CA VAL A 75 47.66 12.41 18.31
C VAL A 75 47.99 13.86 17.93
N GLN A 76 47.71 14.26 16.68
CA GLN A 76 47.94 15.62 16.19
C GLN A 76 47.19 16.68 17.02
N ARG A 77 46.00 16.36 17.54
CA ARG A 77 45.21 17.26 18.40
C ARG A 77 45.80 17.38 19.80
N ARG A 78 46.20 16.29 20.46
CA ARG A 78 46.82 16.34 21.80
C ARG A 78 48.18 17.05 21.73
N ILE A 79 49.03 16.76 20.75
CA ILE A 79 50.27 17.50 20.49
C ILE A 79 50.01 19.01 20.24
N ALA A 80 48.94 19.36 19.52
CA ALA A 80 48.59 20.76 19.29
C ALA A 80 48.09 21.49 20.56
N ILE A 81 47.50 20.77 21.52
CA ILE A 81 47.13 21.31 22.85
C ILE A 81 48.39 21.50 23.70
N GLU A 82 49.26 20.49 23.78
CA GLU A 82 50.55 20.53 24.49
C GLU A 82 51.50 21.63 23.97
N GLN A 83 51.39 22.00 22.68
CA GLN A 83 52.12 23.14 22.09
C GLN A 83 51.48 24.52 22.33
N LEU A 84 50.26 24.57 22.85
CA LEU A 84 49.54 25.80 23.22
C LEU A 84 49.62 26.10 24.73
N GLU A 85 49.79 25.08 25.55
CA GLU A 85 50.03 25.21 26.99
C GLU A 85 51.48 25.69 27.24
N ASP A 86 51.69 26.39 28.36
CA ASP A 86 53.04 26.84 28.72
C ASP A 86 53.85 25.61 29.19
N ARG A 87 55.14 25.49 28.79
CA ARG A 87 55.95 24.24 28.86
C ARG A 87 56.29 23.75 30.28
N THR A 88 55.54 24.16 31.28
CA THR A 88 55.59 23.78 32.70
C THR A 88 54.35 23.00 33.15
N LEU A 89 53.40 22.73 32.26
CA LEU A 89 52.13 22.04 32.53
C LEU A 89 51.87 20.86 31.55
N LEU A 90 52.91 20.32 30.91
CA LEU A 90 52.77 19.24 29.94
C LEU A 90 52.18 17.99 30.63
N THR A 91 51.04 17.50 30.15
CA THR A 91 50.40 16.27 30.67
C THR A 91 50.79 15.03 29.86
N SER A 92 51.38 15.21 28.67
CA SER A 92 51.77 14.11 27.78
C SER A 92 53.28 13.88 27.78
N LEU A 93 53.72 12.65 28.00
CA LEU A 93 55.10 12.21 27.84
C LEU A 93 55.39 11.96 26.36
N ILE A 94 55.86 12.99 25.65
CA ILE A 94 56.20 12.93 24.22
C ILE A 94 57.65 12.49 24.03
N ILE A 95 57.86 11.41 23.28
CA ILE A 95 59.15 10.76 23.04
C ILE A 95 59.44 10.74 21.53
N ASN A 96 60.33 11.62 21.10
CA ASN A 96 60.66 11.84 19.68
C ASN A 96 62.16 11.76 19.34
N GLN A 97 63.03 11.41 20.31
CA GLN A 97 64.44 11.11 20.10
C GLN A 97 64.95 10.06 21.10
N ILE A 98 65.72 9.07 20.61
CA ILE A 98 66.43 8.08 21.43
C ILE A 98 67.91 7.98 21.01
N THR A 99 68.75 7.37 21.85
CA THR A 99 70.12 7.01 21.47
C THR A 99 70.13 5.67 20.73
N ALA A 100 70.50 5.67 19.45
CA ALA A 100 70.49 4.48 18.60
C ALA A 100 71.33 3.31 19.19
N GLY A 101 70.80 2.08 19.06
CA GLY A 101 71.40 0.86 19.60
C GLY A 101 70.97 0.51 21.03
N LEU A 102 69.98 1.21 21.60
CA LEU A 102 69.40 0.95 22.92
C LEU A 102 67.88 0.88 22.81
N GLY A 103 67.28 -0.11 23.49
CA GLY A 103 65.85 -0.14 23.78
C GLY A 103 65.48 0.79 24.95
N MET A 104 64.21 0.77 25.32
CA MET A 104 63.59 1.70 26.25
C MET A 104 62.61 0.98 27.18
N THR A 105 62.67 1.30 28.48
CA THR A 105 61.70 0.85 29.48
C THR A 105 61.03 2.08 30.09
N ILE A 106 59.71 2.05 30.21
CA ILE A 106 58.90 3.04 30.93
C ILE A 106 58.18 2.30 32.04
N ASP A 107 58.70 2.43 33.26
CA ASP A 107 58.06 1.90 34.47
C ASP A 107 57.33 3.01 35.24
N ASN A 108 56.59 2.63 36.29
CA ASN A 108 55.94 3.58 37.20
C ASN A 108 56.84 4.73 37.68
N SER A 109 58.15 4.54 37.87
CA SER A 109 59.07 5.60 38.35
C SER A 109 59.41 6.66 37.29
N VAL A 110 59.06 6.41 36.02
CA VAL A 110 59.14 7.39 34.94
C VAL A 110 57.92 8.34 34.94
N LEU A 111 56.75 7.82 35.34
CA LEU A 111 55.49 8.58 35.36
C LEU A 111 55.17 9.20 36.74
N ASP A 112 55.53 8.52 37.82
CA ASP A 112 55.45 8.95 39.22
C ASP A 112 56.87 8.99 39.84
N PRO A 113 57.66 10.05 39.54
CA PRO A 113 59.02 10.21 40.05
C PRO A 113 59.10 10.61 41.53
N ASP A 114 57.98 11.01 42.16
CA ASP A 114 57.89 11.29 43.59
C ASP A 114 57.30 10.14 44.44
N ALA A 115 56.82 9.07 43.79
CA ALA A 115 56.32 7.82 44.36
C ALA A 115 55.11 8.02 45.31
N ASP A 116 54.14 8.83 44.89
CA ASP A 116 52.91 9.11 45.64
C ASP A 116 51.71 8.21 45.24
N GLY A 117 51.82 7.49 44.12
CA GLY A 117 50.81 6.60 43.55
C GLY A 117 49.99 7.21 42.41
N VAL A 118 50.23 8.47 42.05
CA VAL A 118 49.54 9.19 40.96
C VAL A 118 50.53 9.57 39.85
N SER A 119 50.16 9.26 38.61
CA SER A 119 50.94 9.67 37.44
C SER A 119 50.95 11.20 37.28
N ASN A 120 52.13 11.75 37.03
CA ASN A 120 52.27 13.15 36.59
C ASN A 120 51.93 13.34 35.09
N TYR A 121 51.58 12.26 34.37
CA TYR A 121 51.23 12.29 32.94
C TYR A 121 49.94 11.51 32.62
N GLU A 122 49.17 11.99 31.65
CA GLU A 122 47.92 11.40 31.13
C GLU A 122 48.13 10.57 29.86
N SER A 123 49.29 10.66 29.21
CA SER A 123 49.59 9.82 28.03
C SER A 123 51.08 9.65 27.75
N ILE A 124 51.42 8.57 27.05
CA ILE A 124 52.73 8.35 26.41
C ILE A 124 52.52 8.45 24.89
N ILE A 125 53.32 9.27 24.22
CA ILE A 125 53.22 9.50 22.78
C ILE A 125 54.60 9.33 22.13
N PHE A 126 54.71 8.41 21.19
CA PHE A 126 55.88 8.22 20.34
C PHE A 126 55.59 8.80 18.94
N GLU A 127 56.43 9.75 18.49
CA GLU A 127 56.27 10.45 17.19
C GLU A 127 57.58 10.44 16.39
N ASP A 128 57.51 10.24 15.06
CA ASP A 128 58.62 10.42 14.09
C ASP A 128 59.95 9.71 14.47
N LEU A 129 59.88 8.60 15.20
CA LEU A 129 61.01 7.97 15.91
C LEU A 129 61.54 6.71 15.21
N THR A 130 62.83 6.41 15.39
CA THR A 130 63.44 5.11 15.04
C THR A 130 64.16 4.52 16.24
N ILE A 131 63.87 3.25 16.56
CA ILE A 131 64.41 2.51 17.70
C ILE A 131 65.07 1.22 17.19
N ASP A 132 66.40 1.14 17.25
CA ASP A 132 67.17 -0.08 17.00
C ASP A 132 67.64 -0.67 18.33
N ALA A 133 67.18 -1.87 18.70
CA ALA A 133 67.64 -2.57 19.91
C ALA A 133 68.34 -3.90 19.57
N SER A 134 69.50 -4.14 20.20
CA SER A 134 70.32 -5.34 19.93
C SER A 134 69.98 -6.57 20.78
N SER A 135 69.08 -6.44 21.75
CA SER A 135 68.74 -7.50 22.74
C SER A 135 67.58 -7.08 23.64
N GLY A 136 66.62 -7.97 23.88
CA GLY A 136 65.43 -7.68 24.71
C GLY A 136 64.34 -6.93 23.93
N ALA A 137 63.32 -6.46 24.64
CA ALA A 137 62.28 -5.60 24.07
C ALA A 137 62.89 -4.26 23.60
N SER A 138 62.42 -3.70 22.48
CA SER A 138 62.86 -2.37 22.03
C SER A 138 62.12 -1.24 22.74
N VAL A 139 60.83 -1.44 23.00
CA VAL A 139 60.03 -0.64 23.93
C VAL A 139 59.36 -1.60 24.90
N SER A 140 59.46 -1.31 26.19
CA SER A 140 58.79 -2.00 27.28
C SER A 140 58.07 -0.95 28.14
N ILE A 141 56.79 -1.19 28.45
CA ILE A 141 55.97 -0.33 29.29
C ILE A 141 55.38 -1.22 30.40
N ASP A 142 55.65 -0.90 31.66
CA ASP A 142 55.31 -1.68 32.86
C ASP A 142 54.62 -0.72 33.84
N LEU A 143 53.28 -0.75 33.88
CA LEU A 143 52.47 0.21 34.65
C LEU A 143 51.47 -0.50 35.55
N ASP A 144 51.93 -0.74 36.77
CA ASP A 144 51.28 -1.61 37.74
C ASP A 144 50.65 -0.79 38.88
N ASN A 145 49.32 -0.77 39.02
CA ASN A 145 48.57 -0.11 40.11
C ASN A 145 48.68 1.44 40.18
N LEU A 146 49.02 2.10 39.07
CA LEU A 146 49.20 3.55 39.01
C LEU A 146 47.87 4.31 38.85
N THR A 147 47.65 5.39 39.60
CA THR A 147 46.43 6.21 39.47
C THR A 147 46.62 7.32 38.43
N PHE A 148 45.63 7.53 37.57
CA PHE A 148 45.58 8.64 36.61
C PHE A 148 44.40 9.57 36.93
N ASN A 149 44.55 10.89 36.67
CA ASN A 149 43.50 11.88 36.95
C ASN A 149 42.41 11.92 35.85
N ASP A 150 42.80 11.65 34.61
CA ASP A 150 41.95 11.46 33.44
C ASP A 150 42.37 10.15 32.73
N PRO A 151 41.51 9.53 31.89
CA PRO A 151 41.80 8.27 31.21
C PRO A 151 43.11 8.27 30.40
N PHE A 152 43.95 7.25 30.63
CA PHE A 152 45.33 7.18 30.12
C PHE A 152 45.42 6.76 28.64
N SER A 153 46.45 7.18 27.89
CA SER A 153 46.66 6.72 26.50
C SER A 153 48.11 6.36 26.17
N ILE A 154 48.32 5.32 25.35
CA ILE A 154 49.62 4.96 24.75
C ILE A 154 49.49 5.01 23.22
N LEU A 155 50.26 5.89 22.56
CA LEU A 155 50.08 6.19 21.14
C LEU A 155 51.42 6.17 20.36
N PHE A 156 51.45 5.49 19.21
CA PHE A 156 52.59 5.44 18.29
C PHE A 156 52.17 5.98 16.89
N ASP A 157 52.70 7.14 16.44
CA ASP A 157 52.50 7.71 15.08
C ASP A 157 53.83 7.74 14.33
N ASN A 158 53.89 7.05 13.18
CA ASN A 158 55.06 7.05 12.27
C ASN A 158 56.37 6.58 12.96
N VAL A 159 56.29 5.55 13.80
CA VAL A 159 57.42 4.99 14.55
C VAL A 159 57.99 3.77 13.80
N SER A 160 59.31 3.65 13.77
CA SER A 160 60.02 2.46 13.29
C SER A 160 60.75 1.77 14.45
N VAL A 161 60.41 0.52 14.74
CA VAL A 161 60.99 -0.28 15.83
C VAL A 161 61.62 -1.54 15.26
N ASN A 162 62.87 -1.81 15.61
CA ASN A 162 63.70 -2.87 15.05
C ASN A 162 64.41 -3.67 16.18
N ALA A 163 63.74 -4.72 16.67
CA ALA A 163 64.25 -5.58 17.74
C ALA A 163 65.06 -6.76 17.18
N ALA A 164 66.38 -6.65 17.16
CA ALA A 164 67.24 -7.68 16.53
C ALA A 164 67.29 -9.03 17.27
N ALA A 165 66.83 -9.10 18.53
CA ALA A 165 66.90 -10.29 19.38
C ALA A 165 65.89 -10.27 20.55
N GLY A 166 64.62 -9.96 20.26
CA GLY A 166 63.54 -9.90 21.25
C GLY A 166 62.25 -9.33 20.66
N THR A 167 61.32 -8.95 21.55
CA THR A 167 60.03 -8.31 21.25
C THR A 167 60.22 -6.91 20.64
N GLY A 168 59.33 -6.49 19.74
CA GLY A 168 59.30 -5.11 19.24
C GLY A 168 58.86 -4.12 20.32
N ILE A 169 57.55 -4.05 20.54
CA ILE A 169 56.90 -3.30 21.63
C ILE A 169 56.24 -4.30 22.58
N ASP A 170 56.41 -4.06 23.88
CA ASP A 170 55.97 -4.91 24.99
C ASP A 170 55.25 -4.02 26.03
N ILE A 171 54.03 -4.37 26.44
CA ILE A 171 53.19 -3.55 27.31
C ILE A 171 52.51 -4.44 28.37
N GLU A 172 52.84 -4.27 29.64
CA GLU A 172 52.24 -4.97 30.79
C GLU A 172 51.52 -3.94 31.67
N LEU A 173 50.20 -4.10 31.86
CA LEU A 173 49.34 -3.15 32.59
C LEU A 173 48.46 -3.88 33.62
N SER A 174 48.45 -3.40 34.87
CA SER A 174 47.56 -3.95 35.90
C SER A 174 46.78 -2.90 36.70
N ASN A 175 45.50 -3.18 36.95
CA ASN A 175 44.59 -2.36 37.77
C ASN A 175 44.39 -0.93 37.25
N LEU A 176 44.30 -0.74 35.92
CA LEU A 176 44.23 0.57 35.25
C LEU A 176 42.90 0.83 34.52
N LEU A 177 42.62 2.11 34.26
CA LEU A 177 41.63 2.58 33.29
C LEU A 177 42.36 3.29 32.13
N VAL A 178 42.18 2.79 30.92
CA VAL A 178 42.93 3.20 29.71
C VAL A 178 41.95 3.61 28.61
N ASP A 179 42.15 4.77 28.01
CA ASP A 179 41.31 5.29 26.93
C ASP A 179 41.70 4.72 25.56
N THR A 180 43.00 4.63 25.28
CA THR A 180 43.46 4.20 23.96
C THR A 180 44.86 3.60 24.00
N ILE A 181 45.03 2.41 23.43
CA ILE A 181 46.32 1.88 22.97
C ILE A 181 46.27 1.86 21.45
N ALA A 182 47.18 2.57 20.77
CA ALA A 182 47.12 2.66 19.31
C ALA A 182 48.46 2.75 18.57
N ILE A 183 48.52 2.09 17.42
CA ILE A 183 49.63 2.13 16.46
C ILE A 183 49.11 2.65 15.10
N ASP A 184 49.66 3.76 14.60
CA ASP A 184 49.34 4.36 13.30
C ASP A 184 50.58 4.58 12.44
N SER A 185 50.47 4.35 11.12
CA SER A 185 51.52 4.63 10.13
C SER A 185 52.90 4.02 10.44
N SER A 186 52.99 2.99 11.28
CA SER A 186 54.22 2.56 11.94
C SER A 186 54.76 1.22 11.42
N THR A 187 56.03 0.92 11.69
CA THR A 187 56.69 -0.33 11.29
C THR A 187 57.42 -0.94 12.48
N ILE A 188 56.90 -2.06 13.00
CA ILE A 188 57.38 -2.71 14.22
C ILE A 188 57.90 -4.09 13.85
N THR A 189 59.11 -4.45 14.28
CA THR A 189 59.68 -5.78 14.03
C THR A 189 60.17 -6.45 15.31
N GLY A 190 59.72 -7.68 15.55
CA GLY A 190 60.26 -8.62 16.55
C GLY A 190 61.16 -9.65 15.87
N GLY A 191 62.43 -9.71 16.26
CA GLY A 191 63.43 -10.53 15.55
C GLY A 191 63.50 -12.00 15.97
N ILE A 192 63.08 -12.32 17.20
CA ILE A 192 63.01 -13.69 17.76
C ILE A 192 61.82 -13.81 18.74
N GLY A 193 60.82 -12.95 18.60
CA GLY A 193 59.66 -12.82 19.46
C GLY A 193 58.65 -11.87 18.83
N ASN A 194 57.55 -11.58 19.52
CA ASN A 194 56.42 -10.87 18.93
C ASN A 194 56.79 -9.45 18.49
N ALA A 195 56.15 -8.93 17.43
CA ALA A 195 56.37 -7.53 17.07
C ALA A 195 55.66 -6.59 18.06
N PHE A 196 54.42 -6.90 18.44
CA PHE A 196 53.66 -6.20 19.47
C PHE A 196 53.06 -7.19 20.47
N ASN A 197 53.25 -6.91 21.76
CA ASN A 197 52.70 -7.70 22.87
C ASN A 197 52.00 -6.76 23.88
N VAL A 198 50.79 -7.13 24.33
CA VAL A 198 50.03 -6.38 25.34
C VAL A 198 49.36 -7.34 26.33
N ASP A 199 49.79 -7.30 27.59
CA ASP A 199 49.28 -8.10 28.70
C ASP A 199 48.44 -7.22 29.65
N LEU A 200 47.17 -7.59 29.86
CA LEU A 200 46.16 -6.80 30.59
C LEU A 200 45.59 -7.55 31.79
N THR A 201 45.92 -7.14 33.02
CA THR A 201 45.41 -7.75 34.27
C THR A 201 44.50 -6.80 35.06
N ASN A 202 43.19 -7.08 35.10
CA ASN A 202 42.19 -6.19 35.70
C ASN A 202 42.27 -4.74 35.15
N VAL A 203 42.28 -4.62 33.82
CA VAL A 203 42.31 -3.34 33.09
C VAL A 203 41.00 -3.15 32.33
N ILE A 204 40.49 -1.92 32.27
CA ILE A 204 39.46 -1.52 31.31
C ILE A 204 40.11 -0.63 30.25
N LEU A 205 40.00 -1.04 28.98
CA LEU A 205 40.53 -0.33 27.81
C LEU A 205 39.38 0.06 26.87
N ASN A 206 39.18 1.36 26.61
CA ASN A 206 38.10 1.82 25.73
C ASN A 206 38.38 1.48 24.25
N GLU A 207 39.58 1.80 23.74
CA GLU A 207 39.95 1.60 22.33
C GLU A 207 41.31 0.89 22.15
N PHE A 208 41.33 -0.24 21.45
CA PHE A 208 42.56 -0.84 20.90
C PHE A 208 42.61 -0.66 19.38
N ASN A 209 43.66 -0.03 18.84
CA ASN A 209 43.73 0.34 17.42
C ASN A 209 45.07 0.00 16.74
N ILE A 210 45.04 -0.65 15.58
CA ILE A 210 46.20 -0.81 14.69
C ILE A 210 45.80 -0.43 13.27
N VAL A 211 46.39 0.65 12.74
CA VAL A 211 45.92 1.30 11.51
C VAL A 211 47.07 1.64 10.56
N ASP A 212 46.91 1.32 9.27
CA ASP A 212 47.85 1.64 8.18
C ASP A 212 49.33 1.27 8.51
N SER A 213 49.54 0.18 9.25
CA SER A 213 50.84 -0.16 9.89
C SER A 213 51.40 -1.53 9.46
N THR A 214 52.63 -1.84 9.85
CA THR A 214 53.32 -3.11 9.54
C THR A 214 53.96 -3.70 10.79
N LEU A 215 53.52 -4.90 11.20
CA LEU A 215 53.97 -5.60 12.40
C LEU A 215 54.53 -6.98 11.98
N THR A 216 55.83 -7.23 12.19
CA THR A 216 56.52 -8.44 11.68
C THR A 216 57.35 -9.17 12.73
N GLY A 217 57.02 -10.43 13.00
CA GLY A 217 57.63 -11.27 14.03
C GLY A 217 58.36 -12.46 13.41
N GLN A 218 59.66 -12.33 13.18
CA GLN A 218 60.45 -13.29 12.38
C GLN A 218 60.59 -14.70 13.02
N SER A 219 60.00 -14.92 14.20
CA SER A 219 59.86 -16.22 14.89
C SER A 219 58.74 -16.17 15.96
N GLY A 220 57.69 -15.36 15.77
CA GLY A 220 56.61 -15.13 16.75
C GLY A 220 55.54 -14.21 16.17
N ALA A 221 54.42 -13.97 16.87
CA ALA A 221 53.29 -13.25 16.29
C ALA A 221 53.60 -11.77 16.00
N GLY A 222 53.01 -11.23 14.93
CA GLY A 222 52.98 -9.79 14.69
C GLY A 222 52.28 -9.05 15.83
N MET A 223 51.22 -9.63 16.38
CA MET A 223 50.47 -9.12 17.52
C MET A 223 50.04 -10.26 18.46
N THR A 224 50.26 -10.09 19.77
CA THR A 224 49.59 -10.85 20.83
C THR A 224 48.92 -9.87 21.82
N VAL A 225 47.70 -10.19 22.25
CA VAL A 225 47.01 -9.53 23.36
C VAL A 225 46.51 -10.60 24.33
N ALA A 226 46.89 -10.51 25.61
CA ALA A 226 46.37 -11.39 26.65
C ALA A 226 45.54 -10.60 27.67
N MET A 227 44.35 -11.11 27.98
CA MET A 227 43.39 -10.51 28.89
C MET A 227 43.11 -11.45 30.07
N SER A 228 43.22 -10.92 31.30
CA SER A 228 42.88 -11.63 32.54
C SER A 228 42.05 -10.72 33.45
N ASN A 229 40.78 -11.10 33.70
CA ASN A 229 39.78 -10.26 34.39
C ASN A 229 39.70 -8.83 33.79
N SER A 230 39.92 -8.68 32.49
CA SER A 230 40.07 -7.37 31.81
C SER A 230 38.98 -7.15 30.76
N THR A 231 38.68 -5.89 30.46
CA THR A 231 37.70 -5.50 29.43
C THR A 231 38.36 -4.67 28.34
N ILE A 232 38.11 -5.01 27.07
CA ILE A 232 38.38 -4.13 25.92
C ILE A 232 37.03 -3.82 25.26
N GLU A 233 36.66 -2.54 25.21
CA GLU A 233 35.33 -2.10 24.73
C GLU A 233 35.25 -1.92 23.21
N GLU A 234 36.37 -1.70 22.50
CA GLU A 234 36.44 -1.70 21.03
C GLU A 234 37.84 -2.12 20.54
N THR A 235 37.92 -3.00 19.54
CA THR A 235 39.18 -3.39 18.88
C THR A 235 39.08 -3.18 17.37
N SER A 236 39.91 -2.30 16.79
CA SER A 236 39.96 -2.05 15.34
C SER A 236 41.36 -2.29 14.77
N ILE A 237 41.51 -3.33 13.97
CA ILE A 237 42.73 -3.65 13.22
C ILE A 237 42.43 -3.44 11.73
N ARG A 238 42.98 -2.39 11.11
CA ARG A 238 42.60 -1.98 9.75
C ARG A 238 43.76 -1.63 8.82
N ARG A 239 43.65 -2.06 7.55
CA ARG A 239 44.59 -1.78 6.43
C ARG A 239 46.06 -2.04 6.76
N SER A 240 46.34 -2.98 7.65
CA SER A 240 47.67 -3.25 8.18
C SER A 240 48.21 -4.59 7.69
N SER A 241 49.54 -4.73 7.66
CA SER A 241 50.24 -5.99 7.36
C SER A 241 50.78 -6.55 8.67
N ILE A 242 50.33 -7.74 9.06
CA ILE A 242 50.64 -8.33 10.37
C ILE A 242 51.03 -9.80 10.19
N ASP A 243 52.17 -10.18 10.77
CA ASP A 243 52.77 -11.53 10.77
C ASP A 243 52.07 -12.40 11.85
N GLY A 244 50.73 -12.48 11.77
CA GLY A 244 49.86 -13.16 12.74
C GLY A 244 49.29 -12.28 13.86
N VAL A 245 48.02 -12.51 14.19
CA VAL A 245 47.27 -11.88 15.29
C VAL A 245 46.80 -12.96 16.26
N SER A 246 47.16 -12.84 17.54
CA SER A 246 46.71 -13.72 18.63
C SER A 246 46.02 -12.90 19.73
N ILE A 247 44.86 -13.37 20.20
CA ILE A 247 44.08 -12.74 21.28
C ILE A 247 43.62 -13.83 22.26
N ASP A 248 44.14 -13.79 23.49
CA ASP A 248 43.78 -14.70 24.58
C ASP A 248 42.85 -13.97 25.57
N VAL A 249 41.60 -14.41 25.67
CA VAL A 249 40.54 -13.82 26.51
C VAL A 249 40.22 -14.78 27.65
N THR A 250 40.76 -14.51 28.85
CA THR A 250 40.78 -15.51 29.95
C THR A 250 40.30 -14.94 31.29
N ASN A 251 39.98 -15.84 32.24
CA ASN A 251 39.72 -15.50 33.64
C ASN A 251 38.58 -14.47 33.83
N GLY A 252 37.42 -14.67 33.19
CA GLY A 252 36.29 -13.75 33.29
C GLY A 252 36.54 -12.39 32.62
N SER A 253 37.32 -12.38 31.54
CA SER A 253 37.53 -11.17 30.72
C SER A 253 36.34 -10.88 29.81
N THR A 254 36.33 -9.69 29.20
CA THR A 254 35.33 -9.34 28.19
C THR A 254 35.93 -8.57 27.02
N LEU A 255 35.88 -9.16 25.82
CA LEU A 255 36.30 -8.53 24.57
C LEU A 255 35.05 -8.05 23.81
N ARG A 256 34.99 -6.79 23.37
CA ARG A 256 33.86 -6.26 22.59
C ARG A 256 34.24 -5.67 21.24
N HIS A 257 33.29 -5.70 20.31
CA HIS A 257 33.29 -4.98 19.03
C HIS A 257 34.63 -5.11 18.26
N THR A 258 35.09 -6.34 18.09
CA THR A 258 36.41 -6.63 17.51
C THR A 258 36.31 -6.75 15.99
N THR A 259 36.82 -5.75 15.26
CA THR A 259 36.85 -5.74 13.80
C THR A 259 38.26 -5.79 13.23
N LEU A 260 38.54 -6.84 12.44
CA LEU A 260 39.71 -6.99 11.60
C LEU A 260 39.26 -6.75 10.14
N ALA A 261 39.69 -5.64 9.52
CA ALA A 261 39.29 -5.28 8.15
C ALA A 261 40.41 -4.77 7.21
N ASP A 262 40.30 -5.05 5.92
CA ASP A 262 41.26 -4.64 4.87
C ASP A 262 42.71 -5.15 5.05
N ASN A 263 43.01 -6.05 6.00
CA ASN A 263 44.38 -6.38 6.39
C ASN A 263 45.06 -7.42 5.48
N THR A 264 46.36 -7.63 5.70
CA THR A 264 47.09 -8.83 5.29
C THR A 264 47.65 -9.46 6.56
N ILE A 265 47.12 -10.62 6.96
CA ILE A 265 47.46 -11.32 8.21
C ILE A 265 48.13 -12.65 7.82
N ALA A 266 49.40 -12.56 7.46
CA ALA A 266 50.18 -13.58 6.76
C ALA A 266 51.68 -13.30 6.93
N GLY A 267 52.51 -14.34 6.92
CA GLY A 267 53.81 -14.25 7.59
C GLY A 267 54.94 -15.16 7.10
N SER A 268 55.71 -15.67 8.06
CA SER A 268 56.98 -16.36 7.84
C SER A 268 57.07 -17.76 8.44
N SER A 269 56.15 -18.16 9.34
CA SER A 269 55.93 -19.55 9.74
C SER A 269 55.01 -20.29 8.77
N GLY A 270 54.10 -19.57 8.11
CA GLY A 270 53.08 -20.12 7.22
C GLY A 270 51.86 -20.64 7.99
N ASN A 271 51.67 -20.19 9.23
CA ASN A 271 50.43 -20.33 9.99
C ASN A 271 50.10 -19.01 10.74
N ASP A 272 50.59 -17.89 10.18
CA ASP A 272 50.59 -16.56 10.80
C ASP A 272 49.26 -15.82 10.55
N GLY A 273 48.17 -16.52 10.81
CA GLY A 273 46.80 -16.07 10.60
C GLY A 273 46.18 -15.34 11.80
N VAL A 274 44.87 -15.50 11.98
CA VAL A 274 44.15 -15.00 13.17
C VAL A 274 43.90 -16.15 14.14
N SER A 275 44.27 -15.96 15.41
CA SER A 275 43.97 -16.86 16.51
C SER A 275 43.23 -16.10 17.62
N VAL A 276 42.05 -16.57 18.02
CA VAL A 276 41.31 -16.04 19.17
C VAL A 276 40.95 -17.21 20.09
N ASN A 277 41.28 -17.09 21.38
CA ASN A 277 41.13 -18.13 22.38
C ASN A 277 40.33 -17.57 23.56
N ILE A 278 39.19 -18.16 23.88
CA ILE A 278 38.21 -17.63 24.83
C ILE A 278 37.93 -18.68 25.90
N VAL A 279 38.43 -18.47 27.12
CA VAL A 279 38.34 -19.44 28.23
C VAL A 279 37.69 -18.80 29.45
N ASP A 280 36.59 -19.38 29.93
CA ASP A 280 35.76 -18.85 31.03
C ASP A 280 35.44 -17.33 30.89
N SER A 281 35.27 -16.83 29.66
CA SER A 281 35.23 -15.39 29.34
C SER A 281 34.32 -15.08 28.15
N ILE A 282 33.84 -13.84 28.04
CA ILE A 282 32.87 -13.45 27.02
C ILE A 282 33.49 -12.59 25.90
N ALA A 283 33.14 -12.89 24.66
CA ALA A 283 33.42 -12.08 23.48
C ALA A 283 32.09 -11.62 22.84
N GLU A 284 31.87 -10.32 22.79
CA GLU A 284 30.74 -9.69 22.12
C GLU A 284 31.21 -9.16 20.76
N GLU A 285 30.66 -9.67 19.66
CA GLU A 285 30.98 -9.24 18.28
C GLU A 285 32.47 -9.45 17.87
N LEU A 286 32.76 -10.59 17.20
CA LEU A 286 34.03 -10.84 16.50
C LEU A 286 33.81 -10.82 14.97
N ARG A 287 34.37 -9.82 14.29
CA ARG A 287 34.24 -9.58 12.84
C ARG A 287 35.58 -9.63 12.11
N LEU A 288 35.72 -10.58 11.20
CA LEU A 288 36.77 -10.60 10.17
C LEU A 288 36.11 -10.27 8.84
N THR A 289 36.42 -9.12 8.23
CA THR A 289 35.78 -8.71 6.97
C THR A 289 36.75 -8.12 5.94
N ASN A 290 36.56 -8.43 4.65
CA ASN A 290 37.30 -7.82 3.54
C ASN A 290 38.84 -7.90 3.65
N ASN A 291 39.39 -8.86 4.41
CA ASN A 291 40.85 -8.98 4.56
C ASN A 291 41.47 -9.58 3.28
N ASN A 292 42.52 -8.93 2.79
CA ASN A 292 43.17 -9.19 1.50
C ASN A 292 43.96 -10.51 1.46
N SER A 293 44.38 -11.03 2.61
CA SER A 293 44.94 -12.37 2.80
C SER A 293 44.98 -12.70 4.29
N ILE A 294 44.62 -13.93 4.67
CA ILE A 294 44.80 -14.49 6.01
C ILE A 294 45.38 -15.90 5.90
N GLU A 295 46.50 -16.20 6.57
CA GLU A 295 47.10 -17.55 6.65
C GLU A 295 46.42 -18.45 7.70
N GLY A 296 45.08 -18.51 7.63
CA GLY A 296 44.21 -19.30 8.49
C GLY A 296 43.48 -18.49 9.58
N VAL A 297 42.30 -18.97 9.99
CA VAL A 297 41.53 -18.44 11.11
C VAL A 297 41.30 -19.59 12.10
N SER A 298 41.66 -19.39 13.35
CA SER A 298 41.46 -20.33 14.45
C SER A 298 40.75 -19.62 15.59
N ILE A 299 39.60 -20.13 16.01
CA ILE A 299 38.84 -19.60 17.14
C ILE A 299 38.48 -20.78 18.05
N SER A 300 38.86 -20.68 19.33
CA SER A 300 38.55 -21.67 20.37
C SER A 300 37.73 -21.01 21.48
N VAL A 301 36.67 -21.69 21.93
CA VAL A 301 35.78 -21.23 23.02
C VAL A 301 35.54 -22.39 23.99
N ASP A 302 35.94 -22.22 25.25
CA ASP A 302 35.99 -23.28 26.29
C ASP A 302 35.37 -22.78 27.61
N ASP A 303 34.20 -23.33 28.01
CA ASP A 303 33.63 -23.11 29.34
C ASP A 303 34.09 -24.20 30.32
N THR A 304 35.14 -23.92 31.08
CA THR A 304 35.62 -24.82 32.16
C THR A 304 34.98 -24.49 33.51
N ALA A 305 34.39 -23.30 33.63
CA ALA A 305 33.80 -22.78 34.85
C ALA A 305 32.39 -23.33 35.12
N ALA A 306 32.16 -23.78 36.36
CA ALA A 306 30.85 -24.23 36.81
C ALA A 306 29.84 -23.06 36.96
N GLY A 307 29.32 -22.56 35.85
CA GLY A 307 28.36 -21.45 35.83
C GLY A 307 27.97 -20.84 34.48
N GLY A 308 28.55 -21.24 33.35
CA GLY A 308 28.31 -20.57 32.06
C GLY A 308 29.04 -19.23 31.98
N ALA A 309 30.37 -19.27 31.85
CA ALA A 309 31.23 -18.07 31.81
C ALA A 309 31.78 -17.77 30.42
N ALA A 310 32.04 -18.79 29.60
CA ALA A 310 32.45 -18.60 28.21
C ALA A 310 31.24 -18.36 27.29
N LEU A 311 31.34 -17.36 26.41
CA LEU A 311 30.32 -17.03 25.42
C LEU A 311 30.89 -16.15 24.30
N LEU A 312 30.80 -16.57 23.04
CA LEU A 312 31.06 -15.73 21.87
C LEU A 312 29.71 -15.41 21.20
N THR A 313 29.16 -14.22 21.43
CA THR A 313 27.75 -13.92 21.07
C THR A 313 27.49 -13.87 19.57
N GLU A 314 28.47 -13.40 18.80
CA GLU A 314 28.37 -13.18 17.36
C GLU A 314 29.75 -13.42 16.72
N LEU A 315 29.84 -14.40 15.82
CA LEU A 315 31.00 -14.63 14.97
C LEU A 315 30.66 -14.38 13.50
N PHE A 316 31.36 -13.44 12.88
CA PHE A 316 31.16 -13.03 11.49
C PHE A 316 32.49 -13.06 10.71
N ILE A 317 32.59 -13.98 9.76
CA ILE A 317 33.74 -14.11 8.85
C ILE A 317 33.20 -13.89 7.43
N HIS A 318 33.46 -12.71 6.84
CA HIS A 318 32.83 -12.29 5.59
C HIS A 318 33.79 -11.73 4.52
N SER A 319 33.69 -12.21 3.28
CA SER A 319 34.46 -11.72 2.13
C SER A 319 35.98 -11.61 2.34
N ASN A 320 36.56 -12.49 3.17
CA ASN A 320 37.99 -12.58 3.36
C ASN A 320 38.64 -13.50 2.31
N ILE A 321 39.89 -13.23 1.98
CA ILE A 321 40.76 -14.19 1.28
C ILE A 321 41.56 -14.94 2.34
N ILE A 322 41.26 -16.23 2.53
CA ILE A 322 41.87 -17.10 3.55
C ILE A 322 42.66 -18.18 2.83
N THR A 323 43.98 -18.04 2.78
CA THR A 323 44.82 -18.83 1.89
C THR A 323 46.25 -18.96 2.41
N GLY A 324 46.90 -20.07 2.03
CA GLY A 324 48.32 -20.28 2.30
C GLY A 324 48.64 -20.83 3.68
N ASN A 325 47.66 -21.18 4.54
CA ASN A 325 47.95 -21.88 5.78
C ASN A 325 48.64 -23.22 5.46
N THR A 326 49.90 -23.37 5.89
CA THR A 326 50.75 -24.53 5.59
C THR A 326 50.72 -25.61 6.67
N THR A 327 50.03 -25.38 7.80
CA THR A 327 49.99 -26.33 8.93
C THR A 327 48.58 -26.72 9.40
N GLY A 328 47.52 -26.08 8.90
CA GLY A 328 46.15 -26.31 9.35
C GLY A 328 45.06 -25.95 8.32
N ALA A 329 43.83 -25.84 8.81
CA ALA A 329 42.66 -25.50 8.01
C ALA A 329 42.61 -24.02 7.59
N GLY A 330 41.73 -23.68 6.64
CA GLY A 330 41.41 -22.29 6.30
C GLY A 330 40.69 -21.59 7.46
N ILE A 331 39.56 -22.13 7.90
CA ILE A 331 38.87 -21.75 9.13
C ILE A 331 38.80 -22.98 10.04
N SER A 332 39.08 -22.81 11.32
CA SER A 332 38.98 -23.81 12.38
C SER A 332 38.24 -23.20 13.56
N LEU A 333 37.07 -23.76 13.89
CA LEU A 333 36.30 -23.39 15.07
C LEU A 333 36.29 -24.59 16.02
N ASP A 334 36.66 -24.36 17.27
CA ASP A 334 36.82 -25.36 18.34
C ASP A 334 35.95 -24.94 19.53
N LEU A 335 34.93 -25.73 19.84
CA LEU A 335 33.87 -25.38 20.79
C LEU A 335 33.75 -26.45 21.88
N THR A 336 34.05 -26.08 23.12
CA THR A 336 33.98 -26.99 24.28
C THR A 336 33.04 -26.42 25.35
N ASN A 337 32.00 -27.18 25.71
CA ASN A 337 30.97 -26.81 26.69
C ASN A 337 30.16 -25.54 26.32
N VAL A 338 30.06 -25.17 25.02
CA VAL A 338 29.52 -23.88 24.56
C VAL A 338 28.62 -24.02 23.32
N ASP A 339 27.44 -23.40 23.38
CA ASP A 339 26.54 -23.22 22.24
C ASP A 339 26.98 -22.01 21.38
N GLN A 340 27.11 -22.19 20.07
CA GLN A 340 27.64 -21.15 19.16
C GLN A 340 26.74 -20.85 17.97
N PHE A 341 26.59 -19.55 17.65
CA PHE A 341 26.10 -19.07 16.36
C PHE A 341 27.26 -18.59 15.47
N VAL A 342 27.31 -19.01 14.20
CA VAL A 342 28.41 -18.71 13.28
C VAL A 342 27.90 -18.23 11.91
N SER A 343 28.42 -17.10 11.41
CA SER A 343 28.23 -16.68 10.00
C SER A 343 29.57 -16.70 9.24
N ILE A 344 29.67 -17.56 8.22
CA ILE A 344 30.82 -17.64 7.29
C ILE A 344 30.29 -17.43 5.88
N THR A 345 30.43 -16.23 5.33
CA THR A 345 29.76 -15.85 4.08
C THR A 345 30.69 -15.19 3.05
N GLY A 346 30.60 -15.61 1.78
CA GLY A 346 31.30 -14.97 0.65
C GLY A 346 32.83 -15.00 0.68
N ASN A 347 33.46 -15.85 1.49
CA ASN A 347 34.92 -15.92 1.64
C ASN A 347 35.59 -16.76 0.53
N SER A 348 36.85 -16.48 0.23
CA SER A 348 37.69 -17.31 -0.64
C SER A 348 38.70 -18.09 0.19
N ILE A 349 38.37 -19.35 0.49
CA ILE A 349 39.07 -20.24 1.43
C ILE A 349 39.84 -21.30 0.63
N THR A 350 41.10 -21.00 0.26
CA THR A 350 41.79 -21.76 -0.78
C THR A 350 43.24 -22.13 -0.50
N SER A 351 43.67 -23.29 -1.01
CA SER A 351 45.07 -23.78 -0.97
C SER A 351 45.67 -23.93 0.43
N ASN A 352 44.86 -24.26 1.44
CA ASN A 352 45.32 -24.52 2.81
C ASN A 352 45.69 -26.01 3.01
N SER A 353 46.63 -26.29 3.91
CA SER A 353 47.21 -27.62 4.16
C SER A 353 46.38 -28.49 5.12
N GLY A 354 45.07 -28.27 5.15
CA GLY A 354 44.08 -28.98 5.95
C GLY A 354 42.70 -28.83 5.32
N HIS A 355 41.67 -28.77 6.16
CA HIS A 355 40.29 -28.56 5.72
C HIS A 355 40.08 -27.12 5.20
N GLY A 356 39.03 -26.89 4.41
CA GLY A 356 38.62 -25.53 4.09
C GLY A 356 38.05 -24.84 5.33
N ILE A 357 36.93 -25.36 5.83
CA ILE A 357 36.33 -25.04 7.12
C ILE A 357 36.30 -26.34 7.95
N VAL A 358 36.67 -26.27 9.23
CA VAL A 358 36.39 -27.33 10.21
C VAL A 358 35.67 -26.76 11.43
N PHE A 359 34.64 -27.47 11.87
CA PHE A 359 33.93 -27.28 13.13
C PHE A 359 34.23 -28.50 14.02
N ASP A 360 35.07 -28.31 15.02
CA ASP A 360 35.36 -29.29 16.06
C ASP A 360 34.52 -28.93 17.31
N GLN A 361 33.85 -29.91 17.91
CA GLN A 361 32.92 -29.67 19.02
C GLN A 361 33.03 -30.75 20.10
N THR A 362 32.89 -30.35 21.36
CA THR A 362 32.82 -31.25 22.52
C THR A 362 31.82 -30.74 23.55
N ASP A 363 30.64 -31.38 23.64
CA ASP A 363 29.51 -31.01 24.53
C ASP A 363 28.99 -29.57 24.22
N GLY A 364 28.10 -29.39 23.25
CA GLY A 364 27.56 -28.07 22.88
C GLY A 364 26.95 -27.94 21.47
N ASP A 365 25.98 -27.03 21.30
CA ASP A 365 25.23 -26.86 20.05
C ASP A 365 25.92 -25.91 19.03
N LEU A 366 25.77 -26.17 17.74
CA LEU A 366 26.21 -25.28 16.66
C LEU A 366 25.04 -24.88 15.76
N SER A 367 24.91 -23.59 15.49
CA SER A 367 23.99 -23.05 14.49
C SER A 367 24.68 -21.95 13.68
N GLY A 368 24.13 -21.56 12.53
CA GLY A 368 24.83 -20.58 11.70
C GLY A 368 24.23 -20.30 10.33
N ASP A 369 25.10 -19.82 9.44
CA ASP A 369 24.90 -19.78 7.98
C ASP A 369 26.27 -19.89 7.31
N VAL A 370 26.44 -20.86 6.40
CA VAL A 370 27.68 -21.04 5.62
C VAL A 370 27.32 -20.87 4.15
N SER A 371 27.46 -19.65 3.63
CA SER A 371 26.96 -19.33 2.30
C SER A 371 27.96 -18.69 1.34
N ASP A 372 27.79 -18.99 0.05
CA ASP A 372 28.42 -18.26 -1.05
C ASP A 372 29.97 -18.25 -1.03
N ASN A 373 30.60 -19.14 -0.24
CA ASN A 373 32.05 -19.23 -0.10
C ASN A 373 32.67 -20.03 -1.26
N ILE A 374 33.88 -19.64 -1.68
CA ILE A 374 34.73 -20.40 -2.60
C ILE A 374 35.73 -21.21 -1.78
N ILE A 375 35.49 -22.51 -1.61
CA ILE A 375 36.28 -23.41 -0.76
C ILE A 375 37.06 -24.39 -1.65
N ALA A 376 38.30 -24.06 -2.00
CA ALA A 376 38.97 -24.74 -3.12
C ALA A 376 40.45 -25.10 -2.94
N ASN A 377 40.82 -26.28 -3.46
CA ASN A 377 42.19 -26.82 -3.48
C ASN A 377 42.84 -27.02 -2.09
N ASN A 378 42.05 -27.19 -1.02
CA ASN A 378 42.56 -27.47 0.32
C ASN A 378 42.92 -28.96 0.47
N THR A 379 43.90 -29.31 1.32
CA THR A 379 44.40 -30.70 1.45
C THR A 379 43.64 -31.58 2.46
N GLY A 380 42.36 -31.27 2.67
CA GLY A 380 41.40 -32.02 3.51
C GLY A 380 40.02 -32.00 2.85
N HIS A 381 38.96 -32.17 3.64
CA HIS A 381 37.57 -31.92 3.18
C HIS A 381 37.34 -30.40 2.97
N GLY A 382 36.38 -30.02 2.13
CA GLY A 382 36.01 -28.61 1.94
C GLY A 382 35.40 -28.03 3.22
N ILE A 383 34.30 -28.61 3.69
CA ILE A 383 33.72 -28.36 5.02
C ILE A 383 33.78 -29.68 5.80
N PHE A 384 34.13 -29.62 7.09
CA PHE A 384 34.23 -30.77 7.98
C PHE A 384 33.56 -30.47 9.33
N PHE A 385 32.74 -31.40 9.82
CA PHE A 385 32.17 -31.38 11.17
C PHE A 385 32.64 -32.62 11.93
N THR A 386 33.18 -32.42 13.15
CA THR A 386 33.68 -33.49 14.03
C THR A 386 33.15 -33.36 15.47
N PRO A 387 31.82 -33.34 15.71
CA PRO A 387 31.30 -33.31 17.07
C PRO A 387 31.64 -34.62 17.82
N SER A 388 32.30 -34.48 18.96
CA SER A 388 32.75 -35.58 19.83
C SER A 388 32.08 -35.51 21.20
N THR A 389 31.75 -36.65 21.81
CA THR A 389 31.13 -36.69 23.16
C THR A 389 32.16 -36.99 24.26
N THR A 390 33.39 -36.47 24.11
CA THR A 390 34.58 -37.03 24.77
C THR A 390 34.96 -36.44 26.14
N ASN A 391 34.00 -36.18 27.04
CA ASN A 391 34.32 -35.83 28.45
C ASN A 391 33.43 -36.54 29.51
N PRO A 392 33.73 -36.44 30.83
CA PRO A 392 33.37 -37.50 31.79
C PRO A 392 31.91 -37.46 32.25
N THR A 393 31.46 -38.62 32.74
CA THR A 393 30.14 -38.85 33.40
C THR A 393 29.62 -37.61 34.15
N PRO A 394 28.49 -37.02 33.72
CA PRO A 394 28.00 -35.76 34.28
C PRO A 394 27.87 -35.76 35.80
N THR A 395 28.49 -34.79 36.46
CA THR A 395 28.33 -34.54 37.90
C THR A 395 27.40 -33.36 38.12
N ASP A 396 26.09 -33.66 38.23
CA ASP A 396 24.99 -32.81 38.72
C ASP A 396 25.15 -31.28 38.60
N ALA A 397 24.50 -30.72 37.57
CA ALA A 397 24.12 -29.30 37.39
C ALA A 397 25.21 -28.27 37.03
N ALA A 398 25.46 -28.13 35.73
CA ALA A 398 25.75 -26.83 35.13
C ALA A 398 24.45 -25.97 35.11
N PRO A 399 24.46 -24.70 35.56
CA PRO A 399 23.27 -23.85 35.59
C PRO A 399 23.24 -22.81 34.47
N GLY A 400 22.47 -23.07 33.41
CA GLY A 400 22.20 -22.09 32.34
C GLY A 400 20.88 -22.39 31.63
N VAL A 401 20.76 -23.61 31.09
CA VAL A 401 19.52 -24.16 30.53
C VAL A 401 18.64 -24.75 31.66
N PRO A 402 17.30 -24.53 31.66
CA PRO A 402 16.40 -25.25 32.56
C PRO A 402 16.39 -26.74 32.22
N ALA A 403 16.67 -27.62 33.20
CA ALA A 403 16.63 -29.06 32.99
C ALA A 403 15.26 -29.52 32.48
N TYR A 404 15.20 -29.97 31.22
CA TYR A 404 13.98 -30.47 30.61
C TYR A 404 13.71 -31.90 31.12
N ASP A 405 12.68 -32.04 31.96
CA ASP A 405 12.43 -33.24 32.78
C ASP A 405 11.89 -34.41 31.91
N GLY A 406 12.75 -35.00 31.09
CA GLY A 406 12.39 -35.99 30.07
C GLY A 406 13.52 -36.80 29.41
N VAL A 407 14.77 -36.30 29.35
CA VAL A 407 15.91 -36.99 28.68
C VAL A 407 17.12 -37.08 29.62
N PRO A 408 17.82 -38.24 29.72
CA PRO A 408 19.03 -38.37 30.52
C PRO A 408 20.32 -38.24 29.67
N GLY A 409 20.95 -37.05 29.69
CA GLY A 409 22.25 -36.77 29.06
C GLY A 409 22.16 -35.72 27.93
N SER A 410 23.28 -35.05 27.64
CA SER A 410 23.42 -34.16 26.48
C SER A 410 23.42 -34.96 25.18
N THR A 411 22.94 -34.30 24.11
CA THR A 411 22.94 -34.78 22.73
C THR A 411 23.27 -33.58 21.85
N ASP A 412 24.53 -33.43 21.46
CA ASP A 412 25.03 -32.25 20.75
C ASP A 412 24.30 -32.05 19.42
N LYS A 413 23.80 -30.83 19.19
CA LYS A 413 22.97 -30.53 18.04
C LYS A 413 23.65 -29.51 17.12
N ILE A 414 23.94 -29.96 15.91
CA ILE A 414 24.23 -29.07 14.79
C ILE A 414 22.88 -28.72 14.14
N ASP A 415 22.42 -27.47 14.25
CA ASP A 415 21.17 -26.98 13.67
C ASP A 415 21.40 -25.89 12.61
N PHE A 416 21.76 -26.38 11.43
CA PHE A 416 21.55 -25.71 10.15
C PHE A 416 20.07 -25.31 9.93
N ALA A 417 19.08 -26.11 10.34
CA ALA A 417 17.72 -26.03 9.80
C ALA A 417 16.82 -24.93 10.40
N ALA A 418 17.29 -24.11 11.34
CA ALA A 418 16.47 -23.10 11.99
C ALA A 418 15.95 -22.02 11.00
N PRO A 419 14.68 -21.57 11.11
CA PRO A 419 14.13 -20.54 10.23
C PRO A 419 14.79 -19.17 10.46
N ARG A 420 14.91 -18.37 9.40
CA ARG A 420 15.48 -17.03 9.47
C ARG A 420 14.55 -16.02 10.15
N ASN A 421 15.17 -15.23 11.04
CA ASN A 421 14.69 -13.93 11.48
C ASN A 421 14.69 -12.94 10.29
N GLU A 422 13.87 -11.87 10.35
CA GLU A 422 13.98 -10.82 9.35
C GLU A 422 15.32 -10.08 9.48
N VAL A 423 15.97 -9.81 8.35
CA VAL A 423 17.17 -8.98 8.28
C VAL A 423 16.91 -7.77 7.38
N GLN A 424 17.23 -6.57 7.85
CA GLN A 424 17.20 -5.33 7.06
C GLN A 424 18.60 -4.70 6.98
N LEU A 425 19.16 -4.59 5.77
CA LEU A 425 20.47 -3.97 5.53
C LEU A 425 20.31 -2.51 5.10
N ILE A 426 20.96 -1.60 5.83
CA ILE A 426 21.06 -0.15 5.58
C ILE A 426 22.45 0.16 5.00
N SER A 427 22.54 0.41 3.70
CA SER A 427 23.80 0.70 3.01
C SER A 427 23.95 2.19 2.66
N PHE A 428 25.11 2.79 2.96
CA PHE A 428 25.40 4.19 2.66
C PHE A 428 26.37 4.34 1.49
N ALA A 429 26.03 5.14 0.49
CA ALA A 429 26.90 5.36 -0.65
C ALA A 429 27.90 6.51 -0.38
N GLY A 430 29.08 6.17 0.15
CA GLY A 430 30.20 7.08 0.34
C GLY A 430 30.23 7.84 1.68
N ILE A 431 31.42 8.29 2.07
CA ILE A 431 31.72 8.72 3.44
C ILE A 431 31.53 10.24 3.61
N PRO A 432 30.68 10.71 4.54
CA PRO A 432 30.46 12.12 4.80
C PRO A 432 31.61 12.75 5.61
N THR A 433 31.83 14.06 5.48
CA THR A 433 32.82 14.81 6.29
C THR A 433 32.32 15.18 7.70
N GLY A 434 31.31 14.48 8.21
CA GLY A 434 30.72 14.63 9.55
C GLY A 434 29.24 15.07 9.55
N GLY A 435 28.66 15.13 10.75
CA GLY A 435 27.21 15.25 10.96
C GLY A 435 26.59 13.90 11.33
N ASP A 436 25.27 13.83 11.33
CA ASP A 436 24.47 12.69 11.80
C ASP A 436 23.39 12.24 10.80
N PHE A 437 22.90 11.00 11.00
CA PHE A 437 21.74 10.40 10.36
C PHE A 437 20.73 9.93 11.43
N THR A 438 19.48 9.69 11.05
CA THR A 438 18.47 9.12 11.96
C THR A 438 17.72 7.97 11.31
N ILE A 439 17.52 6.88 12.06
CA ILE A 439 16.70 5.74 11.65
C ILE A 439 15.27 5.97 12.18
N SER A 440 14.25 5.63 11.39
CA SER A 440 12.85 5.64 11.83
C SER A 440 12.17 4.31 11.53
N TYR A 441 11.36 3.85 12.48
CA TYR A 441 10.58 2.62 12.42
C TYR A 441 9.10 2.95 12.60
N THR A 442 8.23 2.37 11.76
CA THR A 442 6.77 2.49 11.91
C THR A 442 6.24 1.21 12.53
N GLY A 443 5.71 1.31 13.76
CA GLY A 443 5.21 0.16 14.51
C GLY A 443 3.92 -0.41 13.94
N GLY A 444 3.49 -1.57 14.47
CA GLY A 444 2.23 -2.23 14.09
C GLY A 444 0.99 -1.38 14.44
N ASN A 445 1.17 -0.38 15.29
CA ASN A 445 0.18 0.64 15.63
C ASN A 445 0.06 1.81 14.61
N GLY A 446 0.87 1.81 13.54
CA GLY A 446 0.88 2.85 12.50
C GLY A 446 1.64 4.14 12.87
N VAL A 447 2.33 4.19 14.01
CA VAL A 447 3.09 5.37 14.46
C VAL A 447 4.58 5.21 14.14
N THR A 448 5.11 6.13 13.35
CA THR A 448 6.54 6.28 13.09
C THR A 448 7.25 6.87 14.32
N GLN A 449 8.29 6.18 14.77
CA GLN A 449 9.21 6.58 15.84
C GLN A 449 10.62 6.76 15.22
N THR A 450 11.43 7.67 15.74
CA THR A 450 12.72 8.08 15.13
C THR A 450 13.82 8.14 16.20
N THR A 451 15.02 7.67 15.87
CA THR A 451 16.19 7.72 16.76
C THR A 451 16.67 9.15 17.02
N ALA A 452 17.48 9.33 18.06
CA ALA A 452 18.39 10.47 18.13
C ALA A 452 19.41 10.42 16.95
N GLY A 453 20.09 11.54 16.70
CA GLY A 453 21.13 11.63 15.66
C GLY A 453 22.30 10.66 15.93
N ILE A 454 22.54 9.77 14.97
CA ILE A 454 23.60 8.75 14.97
C ILE A 454 24.75 9.28 14.11
N LEU A 455 25.99 9.19 14.60
CA LEU A 455 27.17 9.64 13.86
C LEU A 455 27.58 8.61 12.80
N ALA A 456 28.17 9.06 11.70
CA ALA A 456 28.80 8.20 10.68
C ALA A 456 30.07 7.44 11.17
N THR A 457 30.35 7.49 12.48
CA THR A 457 31.40 6.73 13.16
C THR A 457 30.83 5.86 14.29
N ALA A 458 29.52 5.63 14.32
CA ALA A 458 28.87 4.82 15.36
C ALA A 458 29.15 3.33 15.13
N THR A 459 29.44 2.60 16.20
CA THR A 459 29.51 1.13 16.18
C THR A 459 28.11 0.53 16.06
N ALA A 460 28.00 -0.73 15.62
CA ALA A 460 26.72 -1.41 15.47
C ALA A 460 25.91 -1.43 16.79
N SER A 461 26.59 -1.68 17.91
CA SER A 461 26.04 -1.57 19.27
C SER A 461 25.52 -0.17 19.64
N GLN A 462 26.18 0.91 19.18
CA GLN A 462 25.65 2.28 19.36
C GLN A 462 24.40 2.54 18.51
N VAL A 463 24.29 1.93 17.33
CA VAL A 463 23.07 1.95 16.51
C VAL A 463 21.94 1.17 17.19
N LYS A 464 22.20 -0.06 17.67
CA LYS A 464 21.29 -0.87 18.48
C LYS A 464 20.76 -0.10 19.68
N ALA A 465 21.64 0.52 20.46
CA ALA A 465 21.27 1.34 21.61
C ALA A 465 20.39 2.55 21.22
N ALA A 466 20.66 3.21 20.09
CA ALA A 466 19.85 4.32 19.59
C ALA A 466 18.45 3.89 19.13
N MET A 467 18.32 2.71 18.53
CA MET A 467 17.04 2.12 18.10
C MET A 467 16.20 1.66 19.29
N VAL A 468 16.79 0.86 20.19
CA VAL A 468 16.12 0.35 21.42
C VAL A 468 15.68 1.49 22.35
N ALA A 469 16.42 2.60 22.39
CA ALA A 469 16.04 3.78 23.16
C ALA A 469 14.89 4.60 22.52
N ALA A 470 14.54 4.35 21.27
CA ALA A 470 13.59 5.15 20.49
C ALA A 470 12.30 4.40 20.10
N PHE A 471 12.35 3.07 19.94
CA PHE A 471 11.24 2.28 19.40
C PHE A 471 10.53 1.48 20.51
N GLY A 472 9.37 1.95 20.95
CA GLY A 472 8.62 1.35 22.06
C GLY A 472 8.05 -0.06 21.84
N GLU A 473 8.23 -0.63 20.65
CA GLU A 473 7.81 -2.00 20.27
C GLU A 473 9.00 -2.94 20.02
N ILE A 474 10.26 -2.47 20.14
CA ILE A 474 11.48 -3.27 19.92
C ILE A 474 12.36 -3.18 21.19
N GLY A 475 12.48 -4.27 21.93
CA GLY A 475 13.30 -4.36 23.14
C GLY A 475 14.79 -4.59 22.85
N VAL A 476 15.60 -4.52 23.92
CA VAL A 476 17.07 -4.69 23.85
C VAL A 476 17.51 -6.06 23.34
N GLY A 477 16.67 -7.08 23.54
CA GLY A 477 16.88 -8.43 23.04
C GLY A 477 16.24 -8.69 21.67
N ASP A 478 15.42 -7.78 21.13
CA ASP A 478 14.59 -8.06 19.95
C ASP A 478 15.21 -7.60 18.62
N ILE A 479 16.40 -7.00 18.67
CA ILE A 479 17.27 -6.79 17.50
C ILE A 479 18.72 -7.15 17.80
N LEU A 480 19.40 -7.76 16.83
CA LEU A 480 20.85 -7.69 16.66
C LEU A 480 21.15 -6.60 15.63
N VAL A 481 22.29 -5.92 15.75
CA VAL A 481 22.72 -4.92 14.77
C VAL A 481 24.19 -5.14 14.49
N ASN A 482 24.50 -5.25 13.21
CA ASN A 482 25.75 -5.71 12.64
C ASN A 482 26.35 -4.62 11.73
N GLY A 483 27.64 -4.73 11.41
CA GLY A 483 28.29 -3.89 10.40
C GLY A 483 28.69 -2.48 10.87
N ASN A 484 28.91 -1.56 9.92
CA ASN A 484 29.33 -0.18 10.20
C ASN A 484 28.99 0.77 9.03
N PHE A 485 29.09 2.08 9.22
CA PHE A 485 28.71 3.07 8.20
C PHE A 485 29.34 2.86 6.80
N GLN A 486 30.56 2.31 6.70
CA GLN A 486 31.25 2.12 5.42
C GLN A 486 30.77 0.87 4.66
N ASP A 487 30.44 -0.20 5.39
CA ASP A 487 30.03 -1.50 4.83
C ASP A 487 28.50 -1.67 4.82
N GLY A 488 27.78 -0.83 5.57
CA GLY A 488 26.34 -0.92 5.87
C GLY A 488 26.08 -1.40 7.31
N TYR A 489 24.93 -1.04 7.87
CA TYR A 489 24.41 -1.66 9.10
C TYR A 489 23.35 -2.69 8.75
N GLU A 490 23.51 -3.91 9.23
CA GLU A 490 22.54 -4.99 9.08
C GLU A 490 21.78 -5.18 10.39
N ILE A 491 20.45 -5.18 10.36
CA ILE A 491 19.60 -5.32 11.54
C ILE A 491 18.86 -6.66 11.43
N GLU A 492 19.15 -7.62 12.30
CA GLU A 492 18.39 -8.86 12.44
C GLU A 492 17.34 -8.69 13.55
N PHE A 493 16.06 -8.87 13.25
CA PHE A 493 14.97 -8.79 14.22
C PHE A 493 14.72 -10.15 14.84
N VAL A 494 14.98 -10.29 16.14
CA VAL A 494 15.06 -11.59 16.85
C VAL A 494 14.11 -11.61 18.05
N ASN A 495 14.05 -12.73 18.78
CA ASN A 495 13.22 -12.90 19.98
C ASN A 495 11.75 -12.49 19.74
N ALA A 496 11.23 -11.42 20.38
CA ALA A 496 9.83 -11.02 20.21
C ALA A 496 9.52 -10.34 18.86
N ALA A 497 10.54 -9.97 18.09
CA ALA A 497 10.44 -9.55 16.69
C ALA A 497 10.94 -10.63 15.71
N GLY A 498 11.37 -11.80 16.21
CA GLY A 498 11.87 -12.92 15.42
C GLY A 498 10.76 -13.70 14.72
N GLY A 499 11.02 -14.10 13.47
CA GLY A 499 10.04 -14.82 12.64
C GLY A 499 8.81 -14.00 12.22
N VAL A 500 8.84 -12.67 12.38
CA VAL A 500 7.77 -11.74 11.98
C VAL A 500 8.28 -10.86 10.84
N ASN A 501 7.42 -10.57 9.86
CA ASN A 501 7.71 -9.57 8.82
C ASN A 501 7.66 -8.16 9.43
N ILE A 502 8.77 -7.43 9.35
CA ILE A 502 8.94 -6.12 9.99
C ILE A 502 8.83 -5.02 8.93
N ASN A 503 8.23 -3.88 9.32
CA ASN A 503 8.14 -2.72 8.43
C ASN A 503 9.54 -2.16 8.10
N PRO A 504 9.79 -1.71 6.86
CA PRO A 504 11.05 -1.09 6.49
C PRO A 504 11.45 0.05 7.41
N LEU A 505 12.64 -0.07 7.99
CA LEU A 505 13.36 1.06 8.55
C LEU A 505 13.53 2.11 7.45
N THR A 506 13.47 3.38 7.84
CA THR A 506 13.70 4.53 6.95
C THR A 506 14.80 5.39 7.52
N VAL A 507 15.67 5.93 6.66
CA VAL A 507 16.86 6.67 7.11
C VAL A 507 16.89 8.07 6.49
N ASP A 508 16.96 9.08 7.36
CA ASP A 508 17.29 10.44 6.94
C ASP A 508 18.78 10.73 7.15
N VAL A 509 19.41 11.28 6.11
CA VAL A 509 20.82 11.68 6.06
C VAL A 509 21.00 13.20 5.90
N SER A 510 19.91 13.98 6.08
CA SER A 510 19.90 15.44 5.96
C SER A 510 20.77 16.16 7.00
N GLY A 511 21.17 15.49 8.09
CA GLY A 511 22.08 16.00 9.13
C GLY A 511 23.55 16.06 8.71
N PHE A 512 23.97 15.36 7.64
CA PHE A 512 25.36 15.38 7.21
C PHE A 512 25.81 16.72 6.60
N ASN A 513 27.04 17.13 6.94
CA ASN A 513 27.65 18.37 6.46
C ASN A 513 28.14 18.29 4.98
N SER A 514 28.03 17.11 4.37
CA SER A 514 28.30 16.81 2.97
C SER A 514 27.35 15.69 2.53
N THR A 515 26.70 15.81 1.38
CA THR A 515 25.77 14.79 0.86
C THR A 515 26.48 13.46 0.58
N PRO A 516 26.10 12.34 1.23
CA PRO A 516 26.38 11.00 0.71
C PRO A 516 25.59 10.79 -0.59
N ALA A 517 25.97 9.80 -1.40
CA ALA A 517 25.32 9.47 -2.66
C ALA A 517 24.05 8.60 -2.49
N GLY A 518 23.28 8.85 -1.43
CA GLY A 518 22.06 8.11 -1.07
C GLY A 518 22.27 7.05 0.01
N VAL A 519 21.14 6.48 0.44
CA VAL A 519 21.03 5.31 1.33
C VAL A 519 20.08 4.33 0.67
N THR A 520 20.44 3.05 0.67
CA THR A 520 19.58 1.95 0.25
C THR A 520 19.22 1.12 1.47
N ILE A 521 17.97 0.68 1.56
CA ILE A 521 17.51 -0.22 2.62
C ILE A 521 16.88 -1.42 1.95
N THR A 522 17.41 -2.61 2.21
CA THR A 522 16.94 -3.88 1.64
C THR A 522 16.51 -4.81 2.76
N GLN A 523 15.21 -5.18 2.78
CA GLN A 523 14.74 -6.29 3.60
C GLN A 523 15.19 -7.61 2.98
N ASN A 524 15.29 -8.64 3.81
CA ASN A 524 15.67 -9.99 3.44
C ASN A 524 14.65 -10.98 4.01
N THR A 525 13.38 -10.74 3.66
CA THR A 525 12.20 -11.53 4.02
C THR A 525 11.38 -11.82 2.76
N SER A 526 11.33 -13.09 2.39
CA SER A 526 10.41 -13.63 1.37
C SER A 526 9.68 -14.82 2.01
N GLY A 527 8.43 -14.61 2.39
CA GLY A 527 7.65 -15.59 3.16
C GLY A 527 6.15 -15.37 2.97
N ASN A 528 5.49 -16.42 2.48
CA ASN A 528 4.10 -16.47 2.05
C ASN A 528 3.07 -15.90 3.06
N GLN A 529 2.22 -15.01 2.56
CA GLN A 529 0.92 -14.58 3.11
C GLN A 529 -0.05 -14.48 1.94
N ASN A 530 -1.34 -14.77 2.13
CA ASN A 530 -2.34 -14.52 1.07
C ASN A 530 -2.30 -13.03 0.70
N GLU A 531 -2.27 -12.67 -0.59
CA GLU A 531 -2.46 -11.26 -0.97
C GLU A 531 -3.90 -10.86 -0.63
N ILE A 532 -4.07 -9.88 0.26
CA ILE A 532 -5.38 -9.35 0.66
C ILE A 532 -5.53 -7.91 0.15
N GLN A 533 -6.42 -7.72 -0.83
CA GLN A 533 -6.82 -6.41 -1.31
C GLN A 533 -8.10 -5.94 -0.61
N HIS A 534 -8.06 -4.75 -0.01
CA HIS A 534 -9.24 -4.14 0.60
C HIS A 534 -10.01 -3.26 -0.39
N LEU A 535 -11.31 -3.53 -0.55
CA LEU A 535 -12.25 -2.83 -1.41
C LEU A 535 -13.28 -2.09 -0.55
N GLU A 536 -13.06 -0.78 -0.31
CA GLU A 536 -14.01 0.06 0.43
C GLU A 536 -15.26 0.37 -0.43
N VAL A 537 -16.46 0.18 0.13
CA VAL A 537 -17.75 0.34 -0.57
C VAL A 537 -18.75 1.15 0.28
N THR A 538 -18.80 2.45 -0.02
CA THR A 538 -19.60 3.48 0.66
C THR A 538 -21.04 3.58 0.12
N GLY A 539 -21.77 2.47 0.21
CA GLY A 539 -23.18 2.38 -0.16
C GLY A 539 -23.40 1.76 -1.55
N THR A 540 -24.37 0.86 -1.65
CA THR A 540 -24.62 0.06 -2.85
C THR A 540 -25.93 0.45 -3.52
N PRO A 541 -25.93 0.75 -4.84
CA PRO A 541 -27.15 0.75 -5.64
C PRO A 541 -27.84 -0.62 -5.56
N SER A 542 -29.16 -0.65 -5.74
CA SER A 542 -29.95 -1.89 -5.71
C SER A 542 -30.32 -2.43 -7.10
N PHE A 543 -29.71 -1.86 -8.14
CA PHE A 543 -29.92 -2.11 -9.57
C PHE A 543 -28.80 -1.45 -10.39
N GLY A 544 -28.74 -1.74 -11.69
CA GLY A 544 -27.67 -1.27 -12.58
C GLY A 544 -26.42 -2.12 -12.45
N TYR A 545 -25.41 -1.81 -13.27
CA TYR A 545 -24.18 -2.60 -13.39
C TYR A 545 -22.97 -1.86 -12.83
N PHE A 546 -21.95 -2.62 -12.44
CA PHE A 546 -20.58 -2.14 -12.22
C PHE A 546 -19.61 -3.03 -13.00
N THR A 547 -18.54 -2.45 -13.53
CA THR A 547 -17.53 -3.21 -14.26
C THR A 547 -16.47 -3.66 -13.27
N LEU A 548 -16.41 -4.97 -13.00
CA LEU A 548 -15.37 -5.58 -12.18
C LEU A 548 -14.13 -5.83 -13.05
N ASN A 549 -13.07 -5.07 -12.81
CA ASN A 549 -11.81 -5.18 -13.53
C ASN A 549 -10.80 -5.99 -12.70
N PHE A 550 -10.25 -7.05 -13.30
CA PHE A 550 -9.35 -7.99 -12.64
C PHE A 550 -8.49 -8.70 -13.68
N LEU A 551 -7.18 -8.81 -13.45
CA LEU A 551 -6.23 -9.47 -14.38
C LEU A 551 -6.31 -8.94 -15.83
N GLY A 552 -6.64 -7.66 -16.03
CA GLY A 552 -6.84 -7.06 -17.35
C GLY A 552 -8.11 -7.53 -18.08
N GLN A 553 -8.94 -8.37 -17.46
CA GLN A 553 -10.29 -8.70 -17.90
C GLN A 553 -11.29 -7.75 -17.22
N SER A 554 -12.37 -7.45 -17.93
CA SER A 554 -13.49 -6.65 -17.43
C SER A 554 -14.76 -7.50 -17.49
N LEU A 555 -15.54 -7.50 -16.40
CA LEU A 555 -16.84 -8.18 -16.34
C LEU A 555 -17.89 -7.26 -15.72
N ASP A 556 -18.91 -6.93 -16.49
CA ASP A 556 -20.07 -6.22 -15.99
C ASP A 556 -20.92 -7.15 -15.11
N LEU A 557 -21.15 -6.72 -13.88
CA LEU A 557 -21.94 -7.41 -12.87
C LEU A 557 -23.06 -6.51 -12.38
N SER A 558 -24.23 -7.07 -12.08
CA SER A 558 -25.30 -6.29 -11.45
C SER A 558 -24.86 -5.87 -10.05
N TYR A 559 -25.22 -4.67 -9.59
CA TYR A 559 -24.98 -4.26 -8.20
C TYR A 559 -25.65 -5.20 -7.16
N THR A 560 -26.61 -6.05 -7.56
CA THR A 560 -27.13 -7.13 -6.70
C THR A 560 -26.09 -8.23 -6.41
N GLU A 561 -25.10 -8.40 -7.29
CA GLU A 561 -23.97 -9.33 -7.17
C GLU A 561 -22.79 -8.71 -6.40
N LEU A 562 -22.91 -7.45 -5.93
CA LEU A 562 -21.91 -6.79 -5.08
C LEU A 562 -22.00 -7.31 -3.63
N ASN A 563 -21.75 -8.61 -3.47
CA ASN A 563 -21.72 -9.32 -2.20
C ASN A 563 -20.62 -10.38 -2.21
N ALA A 564 -20.16 -10.80 -1.03
CA ALA A 564 -19.00 -11.69 -0.86
C ALA A 564 -19.10 -13.01 -1.65
N THR A 565 -20.28 -13.65 -1.70
CA THR A 565 -20.45 -14.95 -2.37
C THR A 565 -20.42 -14.82 -3.89
N ASP A 566 -21.10 -13.82 -4.44
CA ASP A 566 -21.10 -13.59 -5.88
C ASP A 566 -19.76 -13.00 -6.34
N LEU A 567 -19.17 -12.03 -5.63
CA LEU A 567 -17.80 -11.54 -5.91
C LEU A 567 -16.76 -12.66 -5.90
N THR A 568 -16.79 -13.56 -4.90
CA THR A 568 -15.95 -14.78 -4.88
C THR A 568 -16.16 -15.58 -6.16
N THR A 569 -17.41 -15.83 -6.54
CA THR A 569 -17.74 -16.62 -7.74
C THR A 569 -17.26 -15.94 -9.03
N ARG A 570 -17.38 -14.61 -9.12
CA ARG A 570 -17.08 -13.82 -10.32
C ARG A 570 -15.60 -13.51 -10.49
N LEU A 571 -14.85 -13.24 -9.41
CA LEU A 571 -13.39 -13.14 -9.47
C LEU A 571 -12.76 -14.49 -9.81
N ASN A 572 -13.27 -15.59 -9.24
CA ASN A 572 -12.88 -16.94 -9.66
C ASN A 572 -13.27 -17.23 -11.12
N GLN A 573 -14.43 -16.75 -11.60
CA GLN A 573 -14.79 -16.89 -13.01
C GLN A 573 -13.80 -16.14 -13.90
N LEU A 574 -13.45 -14.90 -13.57
CA LEU A 574 -12.45 -14.09 -14.27
C LEU A 574 -11.07 -14.75 -14.26
N ALA A 575 -10.61 -15.26 -13.12
CA ALA A 575 -9.38 -16.03 -13.03
C ALA A 575 -9.43 -17.30 -13.90
N ASN A 576 -10.52 -18.07 -13.86
CA ASN A 576 -10.65 -19.32 -14.64
C ASN A 576 -10.81 -19.10 -16.16
N ILE A 577 -11.07 -17.87 -16.62
CA ILE A 577 -11.08 -17.49 -18.05
C ILE A 577 -9.94 -16.53 -18.43
N TYR A 578 -9.10 -16.12 -17.47
CA TYR A 578 -7.87 -15.39 -17.76
C TYR A 578 -6.99 -16.29 -18.61
N ILE A 579 -6.46 -15.71 -19.68
CA ILE A 579 -5.50 -16.36 -20.55
C ILE A 579 -4.29 -15.43 -20.54
N ASP A 580 -3.17 -15.95 -20.06
CA ASP A 580 -1.90 -15.26 -20.04
C ASP A 580 -1.38 -15.01 -21.48
N PRO A 581 -0.33 -14.19 -21.67
CA PRO A 581 0.26 -13.97 -23.00
C PRO A 581 0.76 -15.25 -23.70
N THR A 582 0.90 -16.38 -22.99
CA THR A 582 1.32 -17.68 -23.56
C THR A 582 0.16 -18.49 -24.14
N GLY A 583 -1.10 -18.06 -23.91
CA GLY A 583 -2.30 -18.78 -24.35
C GLY A 583 -2.77 -19.84 -23.35
N SER A 584 -2.24 -19.85 -22.13
CA SER A 584 -2.62 -20.76 -21.04
C SER A 584 -3.44 -20.03 -19.98
N ASN A 585 -4.22 -20.75 -19.19
CA ASN A 585 -4.74 -20.22 -17.93
C ASN A 585 -3.92 -20.80 -16.75
N PRO A 586 -3.12 -19.98 -16.03
CA PRO A 586 -2.41 -20.42 -14.82
C PRO A 586 -3.34 -20.64 -13.60
N PHE A 587 -4.49 -19.95 -13.55
CA PHE A 587 -5.36 -19.90 -12.38
C PHE A 587 -6.45 -20.97 -12.46
N THR A 588 -6.24 -22.06 -11.71
CA THR A 588 -7.14 -23.21 -11.73
C THR A 588 -7.81 -23.43 -10.37
N GLY A 589 -9.09 -23.81 -10.41
CA GLY A 589 -9.89 -24.12 -9.23
C GLY A 589 -10.71 -22.92 -8.75
N SER A 590 -10.51 -22.50 -7.50
CA SER A 590 -11.14 -21.28 -6.96
C SER A 590 -10.14 -20.49 -6.11
N PRO A 591 -9.11 -19.89 -6.75
CA PRO A 591 -8.00 -19.21 -6.08
C PRO A 591 -8.31 -17.79 -5.55
N VAL A 592 -9.58 -17.38 -5.50
CA VAL A 592 -10.00 -16.10 -4.89
C VAL A 592 -11.07 -16.35 -3.84
N VAL A 593 -10.98 -15.70 -2.69
CA VAL A 593 -11.98 -15.73 -1.62
C VAL A 593 -12.31 -14.30 -1.23
N VAL A 594 -13.59 -13.97 -1.04
CA VAL A 594 -14.03 -12.63 -0.63
C VAL A 594 -14.77 -12.69 0.69
N THR A 595 -14.33 -11.88 1.66
CA THR A 595 -14.93 -11.75 2.99
C THR A 595 -15.58 -10.38 3.14
N ALA A 596 -16.82 -10.32 3.61
CA ALA A 596 -17.51 -9.06 3.87
C ALA A 596 -17.07 -8.45 5.21
N VAL A 597 -16.65 -7.19 5.20
CA VAL A 597 -16.14 -6.47 6.37
C VAL A 597 -16.86 -5.14 6.60
N ALA A 598 -16.53 -4.45 7.69
CA ALA A 598 -17.21 -3.23 8.11
C ALA A 598 -16.84 -2.02 7.22
N GLY A 599 -17.56 -1.88 6.11
CA GLY A 599 -17.38 -0.79 5.13
C GLY A 599 -16.92 -1.23 3.74
N GLY A 600 -16.81 -2.54 3.49
CA GLY A 600 -16.27 -3.05 2.23
C GLY A 600 -16.11 -4.56 2.19
N PHE A 601 -15.18 -5.01 1.36
CA PHE A 601 -14.80 -6.41 1.20
C PHE A 601 -13.28 -6.57 1.29
N ASP A 602 -12.83 -7.61 1.97
CA ASP A 602 -11.45 -8.10 1.88
C ASP A 602 -11.42 -9.21 0.83
N ILE A 603 -10.52 -9.08 -0.15
CA ILE A 603 -10.38 -10.00 -1.28
C ILE A 603 -9.03 -10.70 -1.12
N GLU A 604 -9.08 -12.00 -0.82
CA GLU A 604 -7.96 -12.86 -0.46
C GLU A 604 -7.61 -13.77 -1.64
N PHE A 605 -6.37 -13.67 -2.15
CA PHE A 605 -5.86 -14.52 -3.22
C PHE A 605 -5.14 -15.73 -2.64
N THR A 606 -5.56 -16.91 -3.07
CA THR A 606 -5.26 -18.21 -2.46
C THR A 606 -4.86 -19.23 -3.54
N GLY A 607 -4.28 -20.37 -3.15
CA GLY A 607 -3.98 -21.45 -4.09
C GLY A 607 -3.14 -20.99 -5.29
N THR A 608 -3.65 -21.12 -6.51
CA THR A 608 -2.92 -20.76 -7.74
C THR A 608 -2.77 -19.24 -8.00
N MET A 609 -3.32 -18.38 -7.13
CA MET A 609 -3.10 -16.93 -7.15
C MET A 609 -2.34 -16.40 -5.92
N HIS A 610 -1.94 -17.29 -5.00
CA HIS A 610 -1.33 -16.93 -3.72
C HIS A 610 0.00 -16.17 -3.86
N ASP A 611 0.82 -16.57 -4.85
CA ASP A 611 2.23 -16.16 -4.95
C ASP A 611 2.50 -15.19 -6.12
N LEU A 612 1.45 -14.57 -6.69
CA LEU A 612 1.57 -13.61 -7.79
C LEU A 612 1.28 -12.18 -7.29
N ASN A 613 1.87 -11.19 -7.96
CA ASN A 613 1.52 -9.78 -7.76
C ASN A 613 0.24 -9.51 -8.55
N VAL A 614 -0.92 -9.63 -7.90
CA VAL A 614 -2.23 -9.58 -8.58
C VAL A 614 -2.63 -8.12 -8.83
N PRO A 615 -2.93 -7.71 -10.08
CA PRO A 615 -3.38 -6.33 -10.34
C PRO A 615 -4.63 -5.98 -9.51
N PRO A 616 -4.70 -4.78 -8.91
CA PRO A 616 -5.80 -4.41 -8.02
C PRO A 616 -7.19 -4.61 -8.63
N VAL A 617 -8.01 -5.41 -7.95
CA VAL A 617 -9.44 -5.54 -8.21
C VAL A 617 -10.06 -4.16 -8.12
N SER A 618 -10.48 -3.65 -9.26
CA SER A 618 -10.97 -2.29 -9.42
C SER A 618 -12.40 -2.33 -9.95
N ILE A 619 -13.31 -1.80 -9.15
CA ILE A 619 -14.69 -1.56 -9.58
C ILE A 619 -14.71 -0.22 -10.32
N ASP A 620 -15.04 -0.24 -11.61
CA ASP A 620 -15.46 0.98 -12.28
C ASP A 620 -16.97 1.20 -12.06
N ALA A 621 -17.27 2.26 -11.32
CA ALA A 621 -18.63 2.73 -11.03
C ALA A 621 -19.20 3.66 -12.13
N VAL A 622 -18.53 3.79 -13.28
CA VAL A 622 -19.10 4.36 -14.52
C VAL A 622 -20.33 3.57 -15.00
N GLY A 623 -20.49 2.33 -14.53
CA GLY A 623 -21.76 1.62 -14.26
C GLY A 623 -22.98 2.15 -15.01
N LEU A 624 -23.20 1.58 -16.20
CA LEU A 624 -24.09 2.08 -17.24
C LEU A 624 -25.43 2.62 -16.73
N ASN A 625 -25.73 3.87 -17.14
CA ASN A 625 -26.99 4.56 -16.90
C ASN A 625 -28.19 3.63 -17.10
N LEU A 626 -29.08 3.54 -16.10
CA LEU A 626 -30.39 2.94 -16.33
C LEU A 626 -31.22 3.91 -17.18
N PHE A 627 -31.42 3.59 -18.44
CA PHE A 627 -32.26 4.36 -19.35
C PHE A 627 -33.72 3.91 -19.23
N VAL A 628 -34.65 4.84 -19.41
CA VAL A 628 -36.06 4.50 -19.66
C VAL A 628 -36.27 4.49 -21.17
N ASN A 629 -36.21 3.29 -21.77
CA ASN A 629 -36.59 3.08 -23.16
C ASN A 629 -38.12 3.15 -23.28
N VAL A 630 -38.61 3.77 -24.34
CA VAL A 630 -40.05 3.99 -24.56
C VAL A 630 -40.42 3.54 -25.96
N GLU A 631 -41.17 2.45 -26.04
CA GLU A 631 -41.65 1.89 -27.30
C GLU A 631 -43.13 2.15 -27.54
N LEU A 632 -43.51 2.34 -28.80
CA LEU A 632 -44.91 2.44 -29.18
C LEU A 632 -45.53 1.04 -29.24
N GLY A 633 -46.44 0.76 -28.33
CA GLY A 633 -47.22 -0.47 -28.31
C GLY A 633 -48.17 -0.60 -29.52
N PRO A 634 -48.82 -1.77 -29.68
CA PRO A 634 -49.80 -1.97 -30.73
C PRO A 634 -50.97 -1.00 -30.57
N VAL A 635 -51.34 -0.31 -31.65
CA VAL A 635 -52.52 0.59 -31.66
C VAL A 635 -53.76 -0.19 -31.24
N GLY A 636 -54.46 0.33 -30.22
CA GLY A 636 -55.65 -0.30 -29.64
C GLY A 636 -56.86 -0.35 -30.59
N PRO A 637 -57.93 -1.06 -30.19
CA PRO A 637 -59.17 -1.13 -30.97
C PRO A 637 -59.97 0.18 -30.99
N ASN A 638 -59.69 1.11 -30.08
CA ASN A 638 -60.26 2.46 -30.05
C ASN A 638 -59.40 3.41 -30.93
N PRO A 639 -59.94 3.96 -32.04
CA PRO A 639 -59.18 4.81 -32.95
C PRO A 639 -58.98 6.24 -32.44
N ASN A 640 -59.62 6.62 -31.32
CA ASN A 640 -59.55 7.95 -30.72
C ASN A 640 -58.38 8.06 -29.71
N LYS A 641 -57.72 6.95 -29.39
CA LYS A 641 -56.53 6.87 -28.54
C LYS A 641 -55.23 6.92 -29.36
N PRO A 642 -54.13 7.47 -28.83
CA PRO A 642 -52.78 7.20 -29.31
C PRO A 642 -52.42 5.70 -29.21
N ALA A 643 -51.28 5.32 -29.78
CA ALA A 643 -50.65 4.06 -29.38
C ALA A 643 -50.21 4.16 -27.91
N PRO A 644 -50.49 3.16 -27.05
CA PRO A 644 -49.96 3.14 -25.68
C PRO A 644 -48.44 3.09 -25.71
N GLN A 645 -47.79 3.73 -24.74
CA GLN A 645 -46.33 3.79 -24.66
C GLN A 645 -45.82 2.83 -23.59
N ILE A 646 -44.90 1.94 -23.97
CA ILE A 646 -44.36 0.90 -23.10
C ILE A 646 -43.01 1.37 -22.58
N LEU A 647 -42.97 1.78 -21.32
CA LEU A 647 -41.77 2.18 -20.61
C LEU A 647 -41.04 0.92 -20.11
N THR A 648 -39.85 0.69 -20.63
CA THR A 648 -38.95 -0.39 -20.20
C THR A 648 -37.71 0.22 -19.57
N PHE A 649 -37.37 -0.23 -18.36
CA PHE A 649 -36.10 0.10 -17.74
C PHE A 649 -35.03 -0.76 -18.41
N VAL A 650 -34.03 -0.13 -19.02
CA VAL A 650 -32.96 -0.85 -19.73
C VAL A 650 -31.59 -0.31 -19.38
N SER A 651 -30.62 -1.19 -19.17
CA SER A 651 -29.21 -0.87 -19.45
C SER A 651 -28.94 -1.05 -20.94
N ILE A 652 -28.00 -0.29 -21.47
CA ILE A 652 -27.51 -0.40 -22.84
C ILE A 652 -26.02 -0.73 -22.73
N ASP A 653 -25.62 -1.93 -23.15
CA ASP A 653 -24.21 -2.37 -23.07
C ASP A 653 -23.29 -1.58 -24.03
N GLU A 654 -21.97 -1.80 -23.92
CA GLU A 654 -20.97 -1.15 -24.79
C GLU A 654 -21.21 -1.40 -26.30
N THR A 655 -21.91 -2.47 -26.65
CA THR A 655 -22.25 -2.83 -28.04
C THR A 655 -23.49 -2.09 -28.56
N GLY A 656 -24.21 -1.40 -27.68
CA GLY A 656 -25.50 -0.76 -27.96
C GLY A 656 -26.70 -1.70 -27.83
N THR A 657 -26.56 -2.86 -27.17
CA THR A 657 -27.64 -3.81 -26.93
C THR A 657 -28.37 -3.49 -25.64
N SER A 658 -29.70 -3.34 -25.69
CA SER A 658 -30.55 -3.05 -24.55
C SER A 658 -31.01 -4.33 -23.83
N THR A 659 -30.74 -4.45 -22.52
CA THR A 659 -31.28 -5.50 -21.64
C THR A 659 -32.43 -4.96 -20.79
N LEU A 660 -33.43 -5.78 -20.46
CA LEU A 660 -34.56 -5.38 -19.62
C LEU A 660 -34.22 -5.58 -18.14
N GLU A 661 -34.28 -4.51 -17.35
CA GLU A 661 -33.87 -4.48 -15.95
C GLU A 661 -35.04 -4.33 -14.98
N ILE A 662 -34.86 -4.87 -13.77
CA ILE A 662 -35.83 -4.79 -12.66
C ILE A 662 -35.24 -3.93 -11.54
N PRO A 663 -35.33 -2.58 -11.63
CA PRO A 663 -34.83 -1.71 -10.59
C PRO A 663 -35.65 -1.80 -9.30
N THR A 664 -34.98 -1.82 -8.16
CA THR A 664 -35.61 -1.98 -6.83
C THR A 664 -35.53 -0.72 -5.95
N SER A 665 -34.95 0.36 -6.45
CA SER A 665 -34.96 1.71 -5.85
C SER A 665 -34.57 2.74 -6.91
N GLY A 666 -34.29 3.99 -6.51
CA GLY A 666 -33.77 5.04 -7.38
C GLY A 666 -34.83 6.08 -7.81
N THR A 667 -34.41 7.07 -8.60
CA THR A 667 -35.30 8.11 -9.13
C THR A 667 -34.97 8.48 -10.57
N PHE A 668 -35.99 8.78 -11.38
CA PHE A 668 -35.84 9.22 -12.78
C PHE A 668 -36.78 10.38 -13.14
N THR A 669 -36.63 10.92 -14.36
CA THR A 669 -37.61 11.84 -14.96
C THR A 669 -38.03 11.35 -16.35
N LEU A 670 -39.19 11.83 -16.80
CA LEU A 670 -39.69 11.65 -18.16
C LEU A 670 -39.83 13.02 -18.81
N ASN A 671 -39.60 13.10 -20.12
CA ASN A 671 -39.88 14.29 -20.93
C ASN A 671 -41.08 14.00 -21.85
N TYR A 672 -42.15 14.76 -21.68
CA TYR A 672 -43.34 14.68 -22.52
C TYR A 672 -43.70 16.06 -23.07
N GLN A 673 -43.90 16.14 -24.40
CA GLN A 673 -44.19 17.38 -25.14
C GLN A 673 -43.19 18.54 -24.90
N GLY A 674 -41.99 18.25 -24.39
CA GLY A 674 -40.96 19.25 -24.08
C GLY A 674 -40.93 19.70 -22.61
N GLU A 675 -41.75 19.08 -21.74
CA GLU A 675 -41.77 19.31 -20.30
C GLU A 675 -41.21 18.09 -19.54
N THR A 676 -40.34 18.32 -18.57
CA THR A 676 -39.76 17.28 -17.72
C THR A 676 -40.57 17.10 -16.44
N THR A 677 -40.83 15.85 -16.03
CA THR A 677 -41.53 15.53 -14.78
C THR A 677 -40.73 15.93 -13.53
N GLY A 678 -41.39 15.90 -12.37
CA GLY A 678 -40.65 15.74 -11.10
C GLY A 678 -39.90 14.41 -11.04
N LEU A 679 -39.08 14.23 -10.00
CA LEU A 679 -38.41 12.95 -9.73
C LEU A 679 -39.44 11.86 -9.40
N ILE A 680 -39.56 10.89 -10.30
CA ILE A 680 -40.34 9.66 -10.11
C ILE A 680 -39.49 8.71 -9.28
N THR A 681 -40.01 8.27 -8.12
CA THR A 681 -39.32 7.28 -7.28
C THR A 681 -39.68 5.87 -7.72
N ILE A 682 -38.69 5.00 -7.84
CA ILE A 682 -38.88 3.56 -8.08
C ILE A 682 -39.02 2.85 -6.73
N ASP A 683 -40.03 1.99 -6.63
CA ASP A 683 -40.34 1.13 -5.48
C ASP A 683 -40.41 -0.34 -5.92
N PRO A 684 -39.93 -1.31 -5.12
CA PRO A 684 -40.03 -2.74 -5.43
C PRO A 684 -41.44 -3.26 -5.73
N ASP A 685 -42.50 -2.62 -5.24
CA ASP A 685 -43.87 -2.90 -5.66
C ASP A 685 -44.15 -2.20 -7.01
N PRO A 686 -44.37 -2.95 -8.12
CA PRO A 686 -44.68 -2.35 -9.41
C PRO A 686 -45.97 -1.52 -9.38
N LEU A 687 -46.91 -1.78 -8.46
CA LEU A 687 -48.11 -0.95 -8.31
C LEU A 687 -47.78 0.44 -7.74
N ILE A 688 -46.77 0.55 -6.87
CA ILE A 688 -46.29 1.83 -6.34
C ILE A 688 -45.47 2.55 -7.41
N THR A 689 -44.60 1.86 -8.15
CA THR A 689 -43.85 2.45 -9.27
C THR A 689 -44.79 2.96 -10.38
N ALA A 690 -45.81 2.20 -10.76
CA ALA A 690 -46.82 2.63 -11.73
C ALA A 690 -47.54 3.91 -11.26
N ALA A 691 -48.02 3.94 -10.01
CA ALA A 691 -48.67 5.12 -9.42
C ALA A 691 -47.74 6.35 -9.32
N ASN A 692 -46.43 6.14 -9.09
CA ASN A 692 -45.44 7.22 -9.08
C ASN A 692 -45.19 7.79 -10.49
N ILE A 693 -45.22 6.96 -11.55
CA ILE A 693 -45.15 7.41 -12.95
C ILE A 693 -46.41 8.21 -13.29
N GLU A 694 -47.59 7.67 -12.98
CA GLU A 694 -48.90 8.31 -13.23
C GLU A 694 -48.93 9.70 -12.57
N ALA A 695 -48.72 9.78 -11.26
CA ALA A 695 -48.75 11.03 -10.50
C ALA A 695 -47.72 12.08 -10.96
N ALA A 696 -46.60 11.67 -11.55
CA ALA A 696 -45.59 12.58 -12.08
C ALA A 696 -45.90 13.10 -13.49
N LEU A 697 -46.58 12.30 -14.32
CA LEU A 697 -47.10 12.74 -15.63
C LEU A 697 -48.29 13.69 -15.43
N GLU A 698 -49.20 13.43 -14.48
CA GLU A 698 -50.30 14.35 -14.12
C GLU A 698 -49.83 15.68 -13.51
N ALA A 699 -48.57 15.75 -13.04
CA ALA A 699 -47.97 16.97 -12.50
C ALA A 699 -47.44 17.93 -13.59
N LEU A 700 -47.40 17.50 -14.86
CA LEU A 700 -46.93 18.32 -15.98
C LEU A 700 -47.88 19.48 -16.29
N THR A 701 -47.36 20.58 -16.83
CA THR A 701 -48.20 21.72 -17.23
C THR A 701 -49.03 21.45 -18.48
N SER A 702 -48.64 20.45 -19.29
CA SER A 702 -49.34 19.91 -20.45
C SER A 702 -50.47 18.94 -20.11
N ALA A 703 -50.49 18.36 -18.90
CA ALA A 703 -51.61 17.53 -18.45
C ALA A 703 -52.84 18.42 -18.17
N THR A 704 -54.02 17.97 -18.58
CA THR A 704 -55.27 18.72 -18.40
C THR A 704 -55.81 18.60 -16.98
N SER A 705 -55.69 17.43 -16.36
CA SER A 705 -56.32 17.05 -15.08
C SER A 705 -55.42 17.20 -13.84
N LYS A 706 -54.94 18.44 -13.62
CA LYS A 706 -53.93 18.87 -12.59
C LYS A 706 -54.26 18.65 -11.10
N THR A 707 -55.12 17.69 -10.78
CA THR A 707 -55.55 17.33 -9.42
C THR A 707 -55.07 15.97 -8.93
N GLY A 708 -54.55 15.09 -9.80
CA GLY A 708 -53.88 13.84 -9.40
C GLY A 708 -54.74 12.89 -8.56
N VAL A 709 -55.96 12.58 -9.02
CA VAL A 709 -56.90 11.64 -8.36
C VAL A 709 -57.29 10.48 -9.29
N GLU A 710 -57.56 10.82 -10.55
CA GLU A 710 -57.58 10.02 -11.78
C GLU A 710 -57.25 11.03 -12.90
N GLY A 711 -56.46 10.69 -13.92
CA GLY A 711 -55.89 11.71 -14.82
C GLY A 711 -55.73 11.38 -16.30
N ASP A 712 -54.94 12.19 -17.01
CA ASP A 712 -54.72 12.14 -18.46
C ASP A 712 -54.16 10.78 -18.91
N PHE A 713 -53.29 10.21 -18.08
CA PHE A 713 -52.58 8.96 -18.29
C PHE A 713 -53.16 7.84 -17.41
N PHE A 714 -52.85 6.59 -17.76
CA PHE A 714 -53.13 5.43 -16.92
C PHE A 714 -51.97 4.45 -17.03
N VAL A 715 -51.37 4.05 -15.89
CA VAL A 715 -50.13 3.26 -15.89
C VAL A 715 -50.37 1.87 -15.32
N THR A 716 -50.06 0.85 -16.12
CA THR A 716 -50.18 -0.56 -15.73
C THR A 716 -48.98 -1.38 -16.17
N GLY A 717 -48.94 -2.66 -15.81
CA GLY A 717 -47.82 -3.55 -16.13
C GLY A 717 -46.87 -3.74 -14.95
N ASP A 718 -45.65 -4.16 -15.25
CA ASP A 718 -44.61 -4.48 -14.28
C ASP A 718 -43.22 -4.37 -14.94
N PHE A 719 -42.16 -4.51 -14.13
CA PHE A 719 -40.78 -4.45 -14.62
C PHE A 719 -40.41 -5.56 -15.63
N ALA A 720 -41.18 -6.66 -15.72
CA ALA A 720 -40.87 -7.80 -16.60
C ALA A 720 -41.58 -7.73 -17.97
N ASN A 721 -42.65 -6.94 -18.09
CA ASN A 721 -43.42 -6.74 -19.32
C ASN A 721 -43.39 -5.28 -19.81
N GLY A 722 -42.83 -4.36 -19.01
CA GLY A 722 -42.86 -2.92 -19.21
C GLY A 722 -44.07 -2.26 -18.55
N PHE A 723 -43.91 -0.98 -18.21
CA PHE A 723 -45.00 -0.13 -17.71
C PHE A 723 -45.72 0.50 -18.90
N VAL A 724 -46.93 0.02 -19.17
CA VAL A 724 -47.80 0.52 -20.23
C VAL A 724 -48.48 1.79 -19.73
N VAL A 725 -48.03 2.93 -20.26
CA VAL A 725 -48.73 4.22 -20.20
C VAL A 725 -49.75 4.23 -21.33
N ASP A 726 -51.00 3.95 -21.00
CA ASP A 726 -52.15 4.21 -21.89
C ASP A 726 -52.71 5.62 -21.60
N TYR A 727 -53.56 6.11 -22.48
CA TYR A 727 -54.18 7.43 -22.42
C TYR A 727 -55.67 7.26 -22.15
N ASN A 728 -56.21 7.89 -21.11
CA ASN A 728 -57.67 7.89 -20.94
C ASN A 728 -58.32 8.66 -22.11
N GLU A 729 -59.48 8.24 -22.61
CA GLU A 729 -60.15 8.99 -23.68
C GLU A 729 -60.91 10.18 -23.08
N TYR A 730 -60.67 11.38 -23.62
CA TYR A 730 -61.27 12.63 -23.18
C TYR A 730 -62.27 13.18 -24.19
N GLN A 731 -63.46 13.52 -23.70
CA GLN A 731 -64.42 14.34 -24.45
C GLN A 731 -64.73 15.59 -23.62
N HIS A 732 -64.18 16.73 -24.02
CA HIS A 732 -64.47 18.01 -23.40
C HIS A 732 -65.93 18.39 -23.69
N LEU A 733 -66.61 18.94 -22.69
CA LEU A 733 -68.00 19.36 -22.74
C LEU A 733 -68.08 20.84 -22.38
N SER A 734 -67.95 21.72 -23.37
CA SER A 734 -68.08 23.16 -23.14
C SER A 734 -69.49 23.50 -22.68
N MET A 735 -69.61 24.08 -21.49
CA MET A 735 -70.86 24.45 -20.84
C MET A 735 -70.77 25.86 -20.25
N LEU A 736 -70.72 26.90 -21.12
CA LEU A 736 -71.37 28.20 -20.90
C LEU A 736 -71.02 29.26 -21.97
N GLY A 737 -72.07 29.92 -22.48
CA GLY A 737 -72.05 31.30 -22.97
C GLY A 737 -72.10 32.34 -21.84
N ALA A 738 -72.32 33.61 -22.16
CA ALA A 738 -71.94 34.75 -21.31
C ALA A 738 -72.71 34.96 -19.98
N ASN A 739 -73.77 34.20 -19.68
CA ASN A 739 -74.55 34.32 -18.45
C ASN A 739 -74.93 32.95 -17.87
N ASN A 740 -74.91 32.80 -16.54
CA ASN A 740 -75.27 31.54 -15.88
C ASN A 740 -76.78 31.26 -15.99
N PRO A 741 -77.22 30.09 -16.48
CA PRO A 741 -78.63 29.72 -16.53
C PRO A 741 -79.19 29.47 -15.12
N THR A 742 -80.46 29.82 -14.95
CA THR A 742 -81.17 29.74 -13.67
C THR A 742 -82.49 28.97 -13.76
N PHE A 743 -82.85 28.49 -14.94
CA PHE A 743 -84.13 27.84 -15.21
C PHE A 743 -83.97 26.79 -16.32
N GLY A 744 -84.96 25.89 -16.45
CA GLY A 744 -84.99 24.88 -17.51
C GLY A 744 -84.18 23.61 -17.21
N THR A 745 -84.03 22.80 -18.26
CA THR A 745 -83.28 21.54 -18.28
C THR A 745 -82.47 21.43 -19.55
N TRP A 746 -81.43 20.61 -19.53
CA TRP A 746 -80.67 20.19 -20.70
C TRP A 746 -80.57 18.66 -20.73
N GLU A 747 -80.24 18.11 -21.89
CA GLU A 747 -80.14 16.68 -22.13
C GLU A 747 -78.74 16.33 -22.62
N LEU A 748 -78.19 15.20 -22.17
CA LEU A 748 -76.91 14.63 -22.58
C LEU A 748 -77.16 13.20 -23.04
N THR A 749 -76.69 12.84 -24.24
CA THR A 749 -76.79 11.48 -24.79
C THR A 749 -75.43 10.80 -24.82
N PHE A 750 -75.33 9.66 -24.14
CA PHE A 750 -74.13 8.83 -24.02
C PHE A 750 -74.51 7.36 -24.30
N LEU A 751 -73.72 6.65 -25.12
CA LEU A 751 -74.00 5.27 -25.58
C LEU A 751 -75.44 5.08 -26.12
N GLY A 752 -75.99 6.11 -26.77
CA GLY A 752 -77.36 6.11 -27.30
C GLY A 752 -78.47 6.25 -26.26
N VAL A 753 -78.16 6.51 -25.00
CA VAL A 753 -79.12 6.77 -23.91
C VAL A 753 -79.06 8.24 -23.50
N THR A 754 -80.22 8.91 -23.49
CA THR A 754 -80.33 10.32 -23.12
C THR A 754 -80.69 10.48 -21.64
N GLN A 755 -79.87 11.23 -20.90
CA GLN A 755 -80.13 11.67 -19.54
C GLN A 755 -80.51 13.16 -19.53
N GLN A 756 -81.58 13.51 -18.82
CA GLN A 756 -82.00 14.89 -18.60
C GLN A 756 -81.44 15.42 -17.27
N PHE A 757 -80.93 16.65 -17.26
CA PHE A 757 -80.38 17.33 -16.08
C PHE A 757 -81.04 18.71 -15.88
N SER A 758 -81.07 19.20 -14.64
CA SER A 758 -81.49 20.57 -14.35
C SER A 758 -80.41 21.58 -14.72
N TYR A 759 -80.80 22.83 -14.99
CA TYR A 759 -79.89 23.96 -15.23
C TYR A 759 -78.76 24.08 -14.21
N THR A 760 -79.01 23.72 -12.94
CA THR A 760 -78.02 23.76 -11.86
C THR A 760 -76.78 22.93 -12.15
N VAL A 761 -76.94 21.83 -12.91
CA VAL A 761 -75.86 20.89 -13.27
C VAL A 761 -75.03 21.42 -14.44
N ALA A 762 -75.56 22.36 -15.24
CA ALA A 762 -74.80 23.01 -16.32
C ALA A 762 -73.77 24.05 -15.82
N ILE A 763 -73.67 24.28 -14.50
CA ILE A 763 -72.69 25.19 -13.90
C ILE A 763 -71.48 24.35 -13.43
N PRO A 764 -70.28 24.49 -14.01
CA PRO A 764 -69.10 23.70 -13.65
C PRO A 764 -68.75 23.73 -12.16
N THR A 765 -69.07 22.65 -11.43
CA THR A 765 -68.68 22.45 -10.02
C THR A 765 -68.44 20.97 -9.75
N THR A 766 -67.57 20.63 -8.79
CA THR A 766 -67.20 19.24 -8.47
C THR A 766 -68.40 18.37 -8.09
N GLY A 767 -69.40 18.94 -7.39
CA GLY A 767 -70.62 18.23 -7.02
C GLY A 767 -71.57 17.97 -8.20
N ASN A 768 -71.60 18.89 -9.17
CA ASN A 768 -72.35 18.69 -10.41
C ASN A 768 -71.63 17.70 -11.35
N ALA A 769 -70.31 17.76 -11.43
CA ALA A 769 -69.48 16.82 -12.18
C ALA A 769 -69.72 15.38 -11.69
N ALA A 770 -69.65 15.15 -10.38
CA ALA A 770 -70.01 13.87 -9.76
C ALA A 770 -71.47 13.44 -10.03
N THR A 771 -72.40 14.38 -10.19
CA THR A 771 -73.79 14.10 -10.57
C THR A 771 -73.91 13.62 -12.02
N ILE A 772 -73.10 14.17 -12.94
CA ILE A 772 -73.03 13.69 -14.33
C ILE A 772 -72.32 12.33 -14.37
N ALA A 773 -71.16 12.18 -13.73
CA ALA A 773 -70.43 10.91 -13.65
C ALA A 773 -71.29 9.76 -13.11
N ALA A 774 -72.07 9.98 -12.05
CA ALA A 774 -72.97 8.97 -11.51
C ALA A 774 -74.05 8.52 -12.53
N ALA A 775 -74.55 9.43 -13.37
CA ALA A 775 -75.50 9.10 -14.43
C ALA A 775 -74.83 8.37 -15.61
N LEU A 776 -73.65 8.82 -16.05
CA LEU A 776 -72.89 8.15 -17.13
C LEU A 776 -72.48 6.73 -16.72
N ASN A 777 -72.02 6.53 -15.49
CA ASN A 777 -71.75 5.21 -14.94
C ASN A 777 -73.02 4.34 -14.83
N SER A 778 -74.17 4.92 -14.49
CA SER A 778 -75.44 4.18 -14.50
C SER A 778 -75.83 3.72 -15.91
N ILE A 779 -75.58 4.54 -16.94
CA ILE A 779 -75.78 4.18 -18.34
C ILE A 779 -74.80 3.07 -18.75
N ALA A 780 -73.50 3.24 -18.46
CA ALA A 780 -72.45 2.26 -18.75
C ALA A 780 -72.77 0.87 -18.19
N ASN A 781 -73.06 0.78 -16.88
CA ASN A 781 -73.43 -0.48 -16.23
C ASN A 781 -74.71 -1.10 -16.83
N THR A 782 -75.67 -0.27 -17.26
CA THR A 782 -76.91 -0.75 -17.92
C THR A 782 -76.64 -1.33 -19.31
N GLN A 783 -75.63 -0.83 -20.03
CA GLN A 783 -75.17 -1.37 -21.31
C GLN A 783 -74.21 -2.58 -21.16
N GLY A 784 -73.92 -3.00 -19.92
CA GLY A 784 -73.07 -4.15 -19.62
C GLY A 784 -71.61 -3.82 -19.26
N TYR A 785 -71.22 -2.54 -19.31
CA TYR A 785 -69.89 -2.08 -18.92
C TYR A 785 -69.82 -1.91 -17.40
N GLY A 786 -69.42 -2.98 -16.70
CA GLY A 786 -69.39 -3.01 -15.24
C GLY A 786 -68.32 -2.12 -14.63
N GLY A 787 -68.62 -1.55 -13.45
CA GLY A 787 -67.68 -0.77 -12.64
C GLY A 787 -68.09 0.70 -12.50
N SER A 788 -67.11 1.60 -12.51
CA SER A 788 -67.33 3.05 -12.68
C SER A 788 -66.40 3.60 -13.77
N PRO A 789 -66.55 3.16 -15.03
CA PRO A 789 -65.62 3.46 -16.14
C PRO A 789 -65.73 4.88 -16.70
N VAL A 790 -66.48 5.79 -16.07
CA VAL A 790 -66.61 7.19 -16.51
C VAL A 790 -66.43 8.13 -15.34
N ASN A 791 -65.41 8.98 -15.39
CA ASN A 791 -65.23 10.09 -14.47
C ASN A 791 -65.58 11.42 -15.17
N VAL A 792 -65.89 12.47 -14.40
CA VAL A 792 -66.22 13.80 -14.92
C VAL A 792 -65.65 14.85 -13.99
N THR A 793 -64.86 15.78 -14.52
CA THR A 793 -64.21 16.87 -13.77
C THR A 793 -64.65 18.24 -14.29
N PRO A 794 -64.74 19.30 -13.46
CA PRO A 794 -65.02 20.66 -13.94
C PRO A 794 -63.76 21.23 -14.61
N SER A 795 -63.88 21.72 -15.85
CA SER A 795 -62.75 22.16 -16.66
C SER A 795 -63.10 23.40 -17.47
N GLY A 796 -62.32 24.48 -17.33
CA GLY A 796 -62.56 25.75 -18.01
C GLY A 796 -63.99 26.29 -17.80
N ASN A 797 -64.71 26.50 -18.90
CA ASN A 797 -66.14 26.80 -18.92
C ASN A 797 -66.98 25.54 -19.23
N GLY A 798 -66.67 24.38 -18.64
CA GLY A 798 -67.28 23.11 -19.00
C GLY A 798 -66.96 21.96 -18.04
N TYR A 799 -67.06 20.75 -18.55
CA TYR A 799 -66.59 19.52 -17.90
C TYR A 799 -65.72 18.72 -18.85
N ASP A 800 -64.70 18.04 -18.33
CA ASP A 800 -64.05 16.96 -19.08
C ASP A 800 -64.70 15.64 -18.68
N ILE A 801 -65.16 14.87 -19.68
CA ILE A 801 -65.64 13.49 -19.50
C ILE A 801 -64.47 12.57 -19.81
N ILE A 802 -64.13 11.72 -18.83
CA ILE A 802 -62.96 10.85 -18.83
C ILE A 802 -63.44 9.40 -18.90
N PHE A 803 -62.98 8.63 -19.87
CA PHE A 803 -63.25 7.20 -19.98
C PHE A 803 -62.07 6.40 -19.42
N SER A 804 -62.20 6.01 -18.14
CA SER A 804 -61.13 5.41 -17.34
C SER A 804 -60.80 3.98 -17.78
N ASP A 805 -59.54 3.71 -18.15
CA ASP A 805 -59.12 2.39 -18.70
C ASP A 805 -58.97 1.28 -17.64
N SER A 806 -59.14 1.62 -16.36
CA SER A 806 -59.42 0.65 -15.30
C SER A 806 -60.77 -0.07 -15.45
N GLY A 807 -61.60 0.35 -16.42
CA GLY A 807 -62.92 -0.22 -16.70
C GLY A 807 -63.15 -0.60 -18.17
N SER A 808 -64.10 -1.53 -18.37
CA SER A 808 -64.39 -2.22 -19.65
C SER A 808 -64.84 -1.36 -20.86
N LEU A 809 -64.74 -0.04 -20.79
CA LEU A 809 -65.34 0.91 -21.73
C LEU A 809 -64.29 1.69 -22.56
N ALA A 810 -63.12 2.00 -22.02
CA ALA A 810 -62.12 2.84 -22.71
C ALA A 810 -61.47 2.15 -23.93
N ASN A 811 -61.49 0.82 -23.97
CA ASN A 811 -61.11 -0.01 -25.12
C ASN A 811 -62.21 -0.14 -26.20
N VAL A 812 -63.25 0.70 -26.16
CA VAL A 812 -64.31 0.82 -27.18
C VAL A 812 -64.19 2.18 -27.86
N ASP A 813 -64.43 2.27 -29.17
CA ASP A 813 -64.68 3.54 -29.87
C ASP A 813 -65.95 4.20 -29.30
N VAL A 814 -65.79 5.14 -28.35
CA VAL A 814 -66.91 5.75 -27.63
C VAL A 814 -67.55 6.85 -28.49
N PRO A 815 -68.82 6.72 -28.91
CA PRO A 815 -69.44 7.75 -29.73
C PRO A 815 -69.56 9.08 -28.98
N GLN A 816 -69.07 10.14 -29.64
CA GLN A 816 -69.15 11.55 -29.24
C GLN A 816 -70.43 11.89 -28.45
N VAL A 817 -70.26 12.28 -27.19
CA VAL A 817 -71.35 12.71 -26.30
C VAL A 817 -72.08 13.91 -26.90
N SER A 818 -73.41 13.87 -27.00
CA SER A 818 -74.20 14.93 -27.64
C SER A 818 -75.15 15.61 -26.66
N ILE A 819 -75.30 16.93 -26.79
CA ILE A 819 -76.18 17.75 -25.94
C ILE A 819 -77.39 18.29 -26.72
N ASN A 820 -78.52 18.42 -26.01
CA ASN A 820 -79.60 19.34 -26.35
C ASN A 820 -79.82 20.32 -25.19
N ALA A 821 -79.71 21.63 -25.45
CA ALA A 821 -79.79 22.69 -24.46
C ALA A 821 -80.95 23.69 -24.69
N ASP A 822 -81.80 23.47 -25.69
CA ASP A 822 -82.79 24.47 -26.12
C ASP A 822 -83.84 24.81 -25.04
N ALA A 823 -84.10 23.90 -24.10
CA ALA A 823 -84.98 24.14 -22.95
C ALA A 823 -84.35 25.00 -21.83
N LEU A 824 -83.14 25.53 -22.02
CA LEU A 824 -82.57 26.62 -21.22
C LEU A 824 -82.83 28.00 -21.85
N LYS A 825 -83.22 28.09 -23.13
CA LYS A 825 -83.30 29.37 -23.86
C LYS A 825 -84.63 30.10 -23.61
N PHE A 826 -84.57 31.43 -23.63
CA PHE A 826 -85.76 32.30 -23.61
C PHE A 826 -85.65 33.39 -24.66
N ASN A 827 -86.81 33.87 -25.10
CA ASN A 827 -87.02 34.99 -26.00
C ASN A 827 -87.65 36.16 -25.23
N VAL A 828 -87.40 37.37 -25.72
CA VAL A 828 -88.19 38.56 -25.36
C VAL A 828 -89.05 38.92 -26.57
N VAL A 829 -90.36 38.91 -26.38
CA VAL A 829 -91.34 39.26 -27.41
C VAL A 829 -91.83 40.67 -27.13
N ILE A 830 -91.82 41.54 -28.15
CA ILE A 830 -92.44 42.86 -28.06
C ILE A 830 -93.63 42.89 -29.02
N SER A 831 -94.75 43.46 -28.56
CA SER A 831 -95.98 43.65 -29.33
C SER A 831 -96.53 45.07 -29.16
N ASN A 832 -97.16 45.63 -30.20
CA ASN A 832 -97.93 46.87 -30.05
C ASN A 832 -99.29 46.53 -29.42
N THR A 833 -99.66 47.28 -28.38
CA THR A 833 -100.93 47.15 -27.65
C THR A 833 -101.81 48.39 -27.81
N VAL A 834 -101.24 49.58 -27.98
CA VAL A 834 -101.92 50.80 -28.44
C VAL A 834 -101.07 51.46 -29.52
N GLN A 835 -101.67 51.81 -30.67
CA GLN A 835 -100.98 52.51 -31.76
C GLN A 835 -101.19 54.02 -31.62
N GLY A 836 -100.09 54.78 -31.59
CA GLY A 836 -100.15 56.24 -31.50
C GLY A 836 -100.76 56.88 -32.75
N ASP A 837 -101.74 57.77 -32.57
CA ASP A 837 -102.63 58.24 -33.64
C ASP A 837 -102.76 59.77 -33.79
N GLY A 838 -102.06 60.54 -32.95
CA GLY A 838 -102.15 62.01 -32.91
C GLY A 838 -103.15 62.57 -31.89
N ASP A 839 -103.90 61.72 -31.18
CA ASP A 839 -104.70 62.06 -29.99
C ASP A 839 -104.35 61.12 -28.78
N THR A 840 -103.60 60.03 -29.01
CA THR A 840 -103.16 59.05 -28.01
C THR A 840 -101.70 58.59 -28.22
N ASN A 841 -101.01 58.25 -27.12
CA ASN A 841 -99.65 57.71 -27.13
C ASN A 841 -99.60 56.26 -27.63
N GLU A 842 -98.46 55.86 -28.19
CA GLU A 842 -98.15 54.45 -28.44
C GLU A 842 -97.90 53.72 -27.11
N GLU A 843 -98.44 52.51 -26.97
CA GLU A 843 -98.07 51.53 -25.94
C GLU A 843 -97.54 50.25 -26.63
N GLN A 844 -96.36 49.79 -26.24
CA GLN A 844 -95.81 48.50 -26.66
C GLN A 844 -95.52 47.63 -25.44
N THR A 845 -95.98 46.38 -25.45
CA THR A 845 -95.78 45.43 -24.34
C THR A 845 -94.60 44.51 -24.62
N LEU A 846 -93.71 44.38 -23.61
CA LEU A 846 -92.57 43.48 -23.57
C LEU A 846 -92.89 42.27 -22.66
N ASP A 847 -92.84 41.08 -23.24
CA ASP A 847 -93.11 39.79 -22.62
C ASP A 847 -91.90 38.83 -22.72
N PHE A 848 -91.89 37.80 -21.87
CA PHE A 848 -90.84 36.77 -21.84
C PHE A 848 -91.45 35.40 -22.16
N GLU A 849 -90.87 34.69 -23.13
CA GLU A 849 -91.34 33.37 -23.57
C GLU A 849 -90.16 32.38 -23.65
N ASN A 850 -90.41 31.09 -23.47
CA ASN A 850 -89.48 30.02 -23.82
C ASN A 850 -89.64 29.61 -25.31
N ALA A 851 -88.83 28.65 -25.76
CA ALA A 851 -88.91 28.10 -27.12
C ALA A 851 -90.25 27.43 -27.49
N GLN A 852 -91.21 27.33 -26.55
CA GLN A 852 -92.55 26.77 -26.74
C GLN A 852 -93.67 27.82 -26.57
N GLY A 853 -93.34 29.12 -26.45
CA GLY A 853 -94.33 30.21 -26.32
C GLY A 853 -95.00 30.28 -24.94
N ALA A 854 -94.32 29.83 -23.88
CA ALA A 854 -94.80 29.89 -22.50
C ALA A 854 -93.82 30.66 -21.61
N PHE A 855 -94.31 31.32 -20.56
CA PHE A 855 -93.47 32.13 -19.67
C PHE A 855 -92.34 31.29 -19.03
N PRO A 856 -91.05 31.67 -19.15
CA PRO A 856 -89.92 30.81 -18.83
C PRO A 856 -89.56 30.76 -17.33
N PHE A 857 -90.04 31.71 -16.53
CA PHE A 857 -89.62 31.90 -15.14
C PHE A 857 -90.71 31.48 -14.13
N ASN A 858 -90.29 31.13 -12.92
CA ASN A 858 -91.16 30.80 -11.80
C ASN A 858 -91.55 32.06 -11.03
N ILE A 859 -92.85 32.41 -11.03
CA ILE A 859 -93.40 33.54 -10.27
C ILE A 859 -93.83 33.05 -8.89
N ALA A 860 -93.28 33.65 -7.82
CA ALA A 860 -93.72 33.40 -6.45
C ALA A 860 -95.04 34.12 -6.12
N ALA A 861 -95.70 33.72 -5.03
CA ALA A 861 -97.04 34.22 -4.63
C ALA A 861 -97.11 35.74 -4.31
N ASN A 862 -95.97 36.44 -4.27
CA ASN A 862 -95.81 37.88 -4.13
C ASN A 862 -95.53 38.61 -5.47
N GLY A 863 -95.47 37.89 -6.60
CA GLY A 863 -95.18 38.46 -7.92
C GLY A 863 -93.70 38.62 -8.27
N SER A 864 -92.76 38.17 -7.41
CA SER A 864 -91.32 38.17 -7.73
C SER A 864 -90.88 36.88 -8.41
N LEU A 865 -89.89 36.95 -9.29
CA LEU A 865 -89.25 35.76 -9.86
C LEU A 865 -88.36 35.07 -8.82
N THR A 866 -88.30 33.74 -8.86
CA THR A 866 -87.41 32.93 -8.00
C THR A 866 -86.19 32.36 -8.73
N ASN A 867 -86.13 32.55 -10.05
CA ASN A 867 -85.17 31.90 -10.94
C ASN A 867 -84.82 32.78 -12.17
N ASN A 868 -84.84 34.11 -12.02
CA ASN A 868 -84.40 35.04 -13.05
C ASN A 868 -82.90 34.87 -13.37
N PRO A 869 -82.46 35.04 -14.62
CA PRO A 869 -81.05 34.90 -14.99
C PRO A 869 -80.19 35.97 -14.30
N ALA A 870 -78.95 35.60 -14.01
CA ALA A 870 -77.96 36.50 -13.42
C ALA A 870 -77.21 37.27 -14.52
N GLY A 871 -77.06 38.58 -14.32
CA GLY A 871 -76.38 39.46 -15.28
C GLY A 871 -77.34 40.16 -16.25
N ALA A 872 -76.75 40.83 -17.25
CA ALA A 872 -77.51 41.47 -18.32
C ALA A 872 -78.01 40.40 -19.29
N ALA A 873 -79.32 40.33 -19.51
CA ALA A 873 -79.96 39.18 -20.15
C ALA A 873 -80.50 39.50 -21.56
N PHE A 874 -80.80 40.76 -21.88
CA PHE A 874 -81.16 41.20 -23.23
C PHE A 874 -80.80 42.67 -23.47
N THR A 875 -80.95 43.13 -24.71
CA THR A 875 -80.93 44.55 -25.11
C THR A 875 -82.20 44.88 -25.88
N ILE A 876 -82.55 46.16 -25.96
CA ILE A 876 -83.59 46.65 -26.87
C ILE A 876 -82.92 47.51 -27.95
N THR A 877 -83.38 47.40 -29.20
CA THR A 877 -82.96 48.24 -30.32
C THR A 877 -84.13 49.11 -30.75
N PHE A 878 -83.91 50.43 -30.79
CA PHE A 878 -84.86 51.44 -31.20
C PHE A 878 -84.27 52.32 -32.32
N GLN A 879 -84.93 52.34 -33.48
CA GLN A 879 -84.53 53.11 -34.68
C GLN A 879 -83.06 52.98 -35.15
N GLY A 880 -82.34 51.95 -34.69
CA GLY A 880 -80.94 51.67 -35.04
C GLY A 880 -79.94 51.89 -33.91
N GLU A 881 -80.36 52.44 -32.77
CA GLU A 881 -79.57 52.45 -31.53
C GLU A 881 -79.97 51.28 -30.62
N THR A 882 -79.00 50.67 -29.93
CA THR A 882 -79.22 49.53 -29.04
C THR A 882 -78.85 49.91 -27.61
N THR A 883 -79.71 49.55 -26.64
CA THR A 883 -79.49 49.85 -25.22
C THR A 883 -78.24 49.15 -24.69
N GLN A 884 -77.73 49.61 -23.55
CA GLN A 884 -76.91 48.74 -22.71
C GLN A 884 -77.70 47.50 -22.25
N GLY A 885 -76.98 46.46 -21.82
CA GLY A 885 -77.58 45.19 -21.41
C GLY A 885 -78.48 45.33 -20.19
N ILE A 886 -79.73 44.87 -20.32
CA ILE A 886 -80.80 44.98 -19.33
C ILE A 886 -80.82 43.72 -18.45
N THR A 887 -80.68 43.91 -17.13
CA THR A 887 -80.73 42.82 -16.13
C THR A 887 -82.17 42.49 -15.75
N ILE A 888 -82.55 41.21 -15.86
CA ILE A 888 -83.87 40.73 -15.40
C ILE A 888 -83.88 40.69 -13.87
N SER A 889 -84.60 41.61 -13.25
CA SER A 889 -84.72 41.71 -11.79
C SER A 889 -85.71 40.69 -11.23
N SER A 890 -85.46 40.17 -10.02
CA SER A 890 -86.49 39.38 -9.32
C SER A 890 -87.73 40.22 -8.94
N ASN A 891 -87.59 41.55 -8.82
CA ASN A 891 -88.68 42.48 -8.49
C ASN A 891 -89.21 43.17 -9.76
N PRO A 892 -90.52 43.03 -10.11
CA PRO A 892 -91.07 43.63 -11.33
C PRO A 892 -91.02 45.17 -11.32
N THR A 893 -91.14 45.85 -10.18
CA THR A 893 -91.02 47.32 -10.13
C THR A 893 -89.60 47.78 -10.46
N THR A 894 -88.60 47.02 -10.02
CA THR A 894 -87.20 47.26 -10.42
C THR A 894 -86.96 46.87 -11.88
N MET A 895 -87.67 45.86 -12.40
CA MET A 895 -87.57 45.49 -13.81
C MET A 895 -88.09 46.58 -14.74
N ALA A 896 -89.26 47.15 -14.44
CA ALA A 896 -89.81 48.28 -15.19
C ALA A 896 -88.78 49.42 -15.24
N ALA A 897 -88.26 49.83 -14.08
CA ALA A 897 -87.23 50.87 -13.98
C ALA A 897 -85.89 50.52 -14.69
N ASN A 898 -85.54 49.23 -14.83
CA ASN A 898 -84.36 48.81 -15.59
C ASN A 898 -84.57 48.94 -17.11
N ILE A 899 -85.80 48.74 -17.61
CA ILE A 899 -86.15 48.92 -19.04
C ILE A 899 -86.21 50.42 -19.34
N ASP A 900 -86.93 51.17 -18.49
CA ASP A 900 -87.12 52.61 -18.50
C ASP A 900 -85.77 53.35 -18.61
N ALA A 901 -84.88 53.14 -17.63
CA ALA A 901 -83.55 53.75 -17.61
C ALA A 901 -82.59 53.25 -18.70
N ALA A 902 -82.90 52.13 -19.37
CA ALA A 902 -82.11 51.65 -20.51
C ALA A 902 -82.54 52.31 -21.83
N LEU A 903 -83.81 52.65 -21.98
CA LEU A 903 -84.37 53.38 -23.13
C LEU A 903 -84.06 54.88 -23.05
N GLU A 904 -84.22 55.50 -21.88
CA GLU A 904 -83.79 56.89 -21.59
C GLU A 904 -82.28 57.12 -21.77
N ALA A 905 -81.48 56.04 -21.80
CA ALA A 905 -80.03 56.09 -22.02
C ALA A 905 -79.62 56.02 -23.50
N LEU A 906 -80.57 55.90 -24.44
CA LEU A 906 -80.32 56.00 -25.88
C LEU A 906 -80.10 57.47 -26.28
N ALA A 907 -79.21 57.74 -27.24
CA ALA A 907 -78.92 59.10 -27.70
C ALA A 907 -80.03 59.69 -28.58
N ILE A 908 -80.97 58.85 -29.06
CA ILE A 908 -82.23 59.27 -29.67
C ILE A 908 -83.26 59.80 -28.65
N SER A 909 -83.10 59.54 -27.34
CA SER A 909 -83.89 60.17 -26.29
C SER A 909 -83.35 61.59 -26.06
N THR A 910 -84.14 62.62 -26.39
CA THR A 910 -83.72 64.03 -26.31
C THR A 910 -84.41 64.80 -25.18
N GLY A 911 -85.52 64.28 -24.67
CA GLY A 911 -86.22 64.76 -23.48
C GLY A 911 -85.88 63.93 -22.24
N PRO A 912 -86.25 64.41 -21.04
CA PRO A 912 -86.30 63.58 -19.84
C PRO A 912 -87.70 62.98 -19.69
N ASN A 913 -87.80 61.67 -19.45
CA ASN A 913 -89.05 60.89 -19.46
C ASN A 913 -89.73 60.91 -20.86
N ASP A 914 -88.97 60.54 -21.90
CA ASP A 914 -89.51 60.17 -23.22
C ASP A 914 -90.16 58.77 -23.19
N PHE A 915 -89.91 57.98 -22.15
CA PHE A 915 -90.55 56.69 -21.90
C PHE A 915 -91.22 56.64 -20.52
N LEU A 916 -92.24 55.79 -20.38
CA LEU A 916 -92.76 55.34 -19.09
C LEU A 916 -93.03 53.84 -19.12
N VAL A 917 -92.26 53.06 -18.35
CA VAL A 917 -92.46 51.60 -18.25
C VAL A 917 -93.28 51.22 -17.02
N THR A 918 -94.35 50.46 -17.23
CA THR A 918 -95.20 49.90 -16.18
C THR A 918 -95.44 48.39 -16.41
N GLY A 919 -96.28 47.74 -15.60
CA GLY A 919 -96.63 46.32 -15.76
C GLY A 919 -95.88 45.36 -14.83
N ASN A 920 -95.90 44.07 -15.17
CA ASN A 920 -95.28 42.98 -14.38
C ASN A 920 -95.20 41.66 -15.18
N TYR A 921 -94.42 40.71 -14.68
CA TYR A 921 -94.18 39.38 -15.27
C TYR A 921 -95.42 38.51 -15.60
N THR A 922 -96.61 38.81 -15.11
CA THR A 922 -97.84 38.06 -15.43
C THR A 922 -98.63 38.68 -16.59
N ASN A 923 -98.45 39.98 -16.85
CA ASN A 923 -99.27 40.78 -17.77
C ASN A 923 -98.42 41.53 -18.83
N GLY A 924 -97.12 41.23 -18.90
CA GLY A 924 -96.13 42.00 -19.65
C GLY A 924 -95.73 43.33 -19.01
N PHE A 925 -94.68 43.94 -19.55
CA PHE A 925 -94.24 45.29 -19.23
C PHE A 925 -94.67 46.24 -20.33
N VAL A 926 -95.56 47.18 -20.03
CA VAL A 926 -96.07 48.16 -20.98
C VAL A 926 -95.11 49.34 -21.02
N ILE A 927 -94.58 49.65 -22.19
CA ILE A 927 -93.73 50.79 -22.50
C ILE A 927 -94.62 51.82 -23.20
N GLU A 928 -95.00 52.88 -22.50
CA GLU A 928 -95.68 54.04 -23.09
C GLU A 928 -94.63 55.03 -23.62
N PHE A 929 -94.82 55.52 -24.85
CA PHE A 929 -93.96 56.53 -25.45
C PHE A 929 -94.50 57.93 -25.11
N GLN A 930 -93.68 58.72 -24.41
CA GLN A 930 -94.01 60.05 -23.87
C GLN A 930 -93.00 61.10 -24.38
N GLY A 931 -92.92 62.27 -23.72
CA GLY A 931 -91.92 63.30 -24.03
C GLY A 931 -91.92 63.78 -25.48
N ASP A 932 -90.75 63.78 -26.12
CA ASP A 932 -90.59 64.12 -27.55
C ASP A 932 -91.12 63.02 -28.50
N LEU A 933 -91.52 61.85 -27.98
CA LEU A 933 -92.05 60.70 -28.72
C LEU A 933 -93.58 60.52 -28.58
N ALA A 934 -94.24 61.35 -27.78
CA ALA A 934 -95.68 61.31 -27.51
C ALA A 934 -96.55 61.48 -28.77
N GLU A 935 -97.75 60.88 -28.76
CA GLU A 935 -98.77 60.93 -29.84
C GLU A 935 -98.32 60.38 -31.23
N LEU A 936 -97.09 59.87 -31.36
CA LEU A 936 -96.54 59.35 -32.61
C LEU A 936 -96.82 57.84 -32.80
N ASN A 937 -97.01 57.42 -34.06
CA ASN A 937 -97.00 56.02 -34.48
C ASN A 937 -95.55 55.51 -34.54
N ILE A 938 -95.12 54.77 -33.51
CA ILE A 938 -93.71 54.39 -33.32
C ILE A 938 -93.44 52.97 -33.88
N PRO A 939 -92.33 52.73 -34.61
CA PRO A 939 -91.95 51.38 -35.01
C PRO A 939 -91.75 50.43 -33.81
N LEU A 940 -92.11 49.16 -33.97
CA LEU A 940 -91.95 48.15 -32.94
C LEU A 940 -90.48 48.03 -32.48
N LEU A 941 -90.26 48.11 -31.16
CA LEU A 941 -88.96 47.86 -30.54
C LEU A 941 -88.50 46.42 -30.82
N VAL A 942 -87.19 46.22 -31.06
CA VAL A 942 -86.61 44.89 -31.29
C VAL A 942 -85.78 44.48 -30.08
N ALA A 943 -86.21 43.46 -29.35
CA ALA A 943 -85.39 42.90 -28.26
C ALA A 943 -84.42 41.84 -28.81
N ASN A 944 -83.14 41.96 -28.45
CA ASN A 944 -82.12 40.94 -28.71
C ASN A 944 -81.71 40.33 -27.37
N VAL A 945 -82.07 39.06 -27.13
CA VAL A 945 -81.63 38.32 -25.94
C VAL A 945 -80.14 37.98 -26.08
N PHE A 946 -79.37 38.03 -24.99
CA PHE A 946 -78.01 37.51 -25.01
C PHE A 946 -78.05 35.98 -24.99
N ASP A 947 -77.32 35.35 -25.92
CA ASP A 947 -77.33 33.90 -26.09
C ASP A 947 -76.95 33.16 -24.80
N LEU A 948 -77.95 32.53 -24.18
CA LEU A 948 -77.81 31.62 -23.05
C LEU A 948 -77.42 30.21 -23.56
N ASP A 949 -76.45 30.16 -24.46
CA ASP A 949 -76.15 28.95 -25.23
C ASP A 949 -75.17 28.04 -24.47
N ILE A 950 -75.42 26.73 -24.59
CA ILE A 950 -74.40 25.71 -24.38
C ILE A 950 -73.96 25.32 -25.79
N VAL A 951 -72.85 25.90 -26.25
CA VAL A 951 -72.27 25.55 -27.54
C VAL A 951 -71.63 24.16 -27.40
N PRO A 952 -72.10 23.12 -28.11
CA PRO A 952 -71.53 21.79 -28.00
C PRO A 952 -70.23 21.69 -28.81
N SER A 953 -69.18 22.38 -28.35
CA SER A 953 -67.80 22.08 -28.72
C SER A 953 -67.32 20.86 -27.92
N THR A 954 -67.73 19.68 -28.38
CA THR A 954 -67.02 18.43 -28.07
C THR A 954 -65.67 18.45 -28.76
N GLN A 955 -64.68 19.03 -28.09
CA GLN A 955 -63.30 18.86 -28.48
C GLN A 955 -62.83 17.49 -27.97
N VAL A 956 -62.25 16.68 -28.85
CA VAL A 956 -61.62 15.40 -28.49
C VAL A 956 -60.22 15.72 -27.95
N GLY A 957 -60.22 16.28 -26.73
CA GLY A 957 -59.06 16.91 -26.10
C GLY A 957 -58.62 18.24 -26.73
N ASP A 958 -57.69 18.91 -26.04
CA ASP A 958 -56.73 19.86 -26.65
C ASP A 958 -55.46 19.12 -27.17
N PHE A 959 -55.41 17.79 -27.03
CA PHE A 959 -54.38 16.95 -27.64
C PHE A 959 -54.57 16.85 -29.15
N ASP A 960 -53.66 17.46 -29.92
CA ASP A 960 -53.48 17.11 -31.32
C ASP A 960 -52.83 15.72 -31.40
N LEU A 961 -53.69 14.70 -31.44
CA LEU A 961 -53.38 13.27 -31.57
C LEU A 961 -52.47 12.96 -32.78
N THR A 962 -52.34 13.87 -33.75
CA THR A 962 -51.43 13.70 -34.91
C THR A 962 -50.00 14.18 -34.65
N THR A 963 -49.73 14.75 -33.47
CA THR A 963 -48.44 15.37 -33.10
C THR A 963 -47.88 14.93 -31.74
N ILE A 964 -48.51 13.98 -31.05
CA ILE A 964 -47.97 13.43 -29.79
C ILE A 964 -46.64 12.76 -30.08
N ASN A 965 -45.56 13.39 -29.60
CA ASN A 965 -44.23 12.81 -29.62
C ASN A 965 -44.17 11.63 -28.63
N PRO A 966 -43.30 10.63 -28.86
CA PRO A 966 -42.97 9.66 -27.82
C PRO A 966 -42.56 10.37 -26.53
N ILE A 967 -42.94 9.82 -25.38
CA ILE A 967 -42.30 10.16 -24.11
C ILE A 967 -40.83 9.81 -24.28
N LEU A 968 -39.94 10.76 -24.01
CA LEU A 968 -38.51 10.50 -24.00
C LEU A 968 -38.10 10.29 -22.55
N GLY A 969 -37.55 9.11 -22.25
CA GLY A 969 -36.80 8.93 -21.00
C GLY A 969 -35.65 9.93 -20.94
N ASP A 970 -35.28 10.33 -19.73
CA ASP A 970 -34.05 11.12 -19.55
C ASP A 970 -32.85 10.32 -20.07
N VAL A 971 -32.00 10.98 -20.87
CA VAL A 971 -30.78 10.39 -21.43
C VAL A 971 -29.55 10.69 -20.56
N THR A 972 -29.74 11.43 -19.46
CA THR A 972 -28.72 11.62 -18.43
C THR A 972 -28.72 10.44 -17.43
N PRO A 973 -27.59 10.15 -16.77
CA PRO A 973 -27.52 9.07 -15.78
C PRO A 973 -28.52 9.29 -14.65
N LEU A 974 -29.20 8.23 -14.21
CA LEU A 974 -29.89 8.25 -12.92
C LEU A 974 -28.83 8.27 -11.82
N THR A 975 -28.51 9.45 -11.32
CA THR A 975 -27.44 9.63 -10.33
C THR A 975 -27.83 9.02 -8.98
N THR A 976 -27.44 7.77 -8.76
CA THR A 976 -27.34 7.16 -7.44
C THR A 976 -26.22 7.85 -6.65
N ASP A 977 -26.38 7.98 -5.33
CA ASP A 977 -25.56 8.84 -4.47
C ASP A 977 -24.23 8.16 -4.06
N VAL A 978 -23.39 7.84 -5.07
CA VAL A 978 -22.10 7.17 -4.89
C VAL A 978 -21.04 8.17 -4.46
N GLN A 979 -20.81 8.28 -3.14
CA GLN A 979 -19.71 9.04 -2.55
C GLN A 979 -18.44 8.20 -2.51
N ASN A 980 -17.57 8.33 -3.53
CA ASN A 980 -16.19 7.81 -3.57
C ASN A 980 -16.00 6.31 -3.23
N ILE A 981 -15.90 5.45 -4.25
CA ILE A 981 -15.09 4.22 -4.13
C ILE A 981 -13.62 4.62 -4.24
N VAL A 982 -12.77 4.15 -3.32
CA VAL A 982 -11.31 4.41 -3.32
C VAL A 982 -10.58 3.12 -2.98
N THR A 983 -9.63 2.73 -3.83
CA THR A 983 -8.66 1.66 -3.55
C THR A 983 -7.60 2.18 -2.58
N GLY A 984 -7.49 1.60 -1.39
CA GLY A 984 -6.50 1.97 -0.38
C GLY A 984 -5.31 1.01 -0.33
N ASN A 985 -4.18 1.37 -0.96
CA ASN A 985 -2.95 0.56 -0.92
C ASN A 985 -2.27 0.62 0.47
N THR A 986 -2.23 -0.48 1.23
CA THR A 986 -1.21 -0.68 2.29
C THR A 986 -0.89 -2.16 2.58
N GLN A 987 -0.32 -2.87 1.60
CA GLN A 987 0.92 -3.65 1.76
C GLN A 987 1.42 -4.05 0.37
N GLU A 988 2.73 -3.90 0.10
CA GLU A 988 3.31 -4.22 -1.22
C GLU A 988 4.57 -5.10 -1.05
N GLY A 989 4.65 -6.17 -1.86
CA GLY A 989 5.84 -7.01 -2.03
C GLY A 989 6.57 -6.71 -3.34
N ILE A 990 7.90 -6.84 -3.37
CA ILE A 990 8.76 -6.35 -4.46
C ILE A 990 9.75 -7.40 -5.00
N GLY A 991 10.12 -7.25 -6.28
CA GLY A 991 11.17 -8.02 -6.96
C GLY A 991 11.87 -7.23 -8.08
N PHE A 992 12.97 -7.78 -8.62
CA PHE A 992 13.92 -7.08 -9.52
C PHE A 992 14.06 -7.74 -10.91
N ASN A 993 14.16 -6.90 -11.95
CA ASN A 993 14.27 -7.23 -13.38
C ASN A 993 15.56 -8.03 -13.74
N GLU A 994 15.51 -8.94 -14.74
CA GLU A 994 16.73 -9.49 -15.35
C GLU A 994 17.43 -8.45 -16.25
N ILE A 995 18.75 -8.56 -16.42
CA ILE A 995 19.54 -7.75 -17.35
C ILE A 995 20.50 -8.66 -18.12
N GLN A 996 20.70 -8.39 -19.41
CA GLN A 996 21.71 -9.04 -20.25
C GLN A 996 22.60 -8.02 -20.93
N HIS A 997 23.89 -8.34 -21.06
CA HIS A 997 24.90 -7.47 -21.71
C HIS A 997 25.36 -8.03 -23.05
N VAL A 998 25.62 -7.16 -24.03
CA VAL A 998 26.14 -7.50 -25.38
C VAL A 998 27.41 -6.70 -25.67
N ASP A 999 28.58 -7.36 -25.73
CA ASP A 999 29.86 -6.70 -26.04
C ASP A 999 30.22 -6.73 -27.55
N ILE A 1000 30.80 -5.62 -28.02
CA ILE A 1000 31.31 -5.42 -29.37
C ILE A 1000 32.80 -4.98 -29.29
N PRO A 1001 33.78 -5.86 -29.58
CA PRO A 1001 35.20 -5.52 -29.48
C PRO A 1001 35.69 -4.38 -30.38
N ASN A 1002 35.34 -4.41 -31.67
CA ASN A 1002 35.64 -3.35 -32.64
C ASN A 1002 34.39 -3.01 -33.47
N PRO A 1003 34.09 -1.72 -33.73
CA PRO A 1003 32.94 -1.33 -34.54
C PRO A 1003 33.10 -1.72 -36.02
N ALA A 1004 32.00 -2.16 -36.62
CA ALA A 1004 31.93 -2.64 -37.99
C ALA A 1004 32.10 -1.52 -39.04
N GLY A 1005 32.66 -1.87 -40.20
CA GLY A 1005 32.85 -0.95 -41.33
C GLY A 1005 31.70 -0.92 -42.36
N GLY A 1006 30.57 -1.56 -42.04
CA GLY A 1006 29.43 -1.78 -42.94
C GLY A 1006 28.98 -3.26 -42.96
N GLY A 1007 27.67 -3.48 -43.07
CA GLY A 1007 27.05 -4.81 -43.09
C GLY A 1007 25.68 -4.80 -42.42
N THR A 1008 25.14 -6.00 -42.18
CA THR A 1008 23.92 -6.24 -41.40
C THR A 1008 24.14 -7.42 -40.44
N TYR A 1009 23.53 -7.39 -39.27
CA TYR A 1009 23.49 -8.51 -38.32
C TYR A 1009 22.04 -8.88 -38.01
N THR A 1010 21.82 -9.95 -37.26
CA THR A 1010 20.50 -10.27 -36.71
C THR A 1010 20.53 -10.52 -35.21
N LEU A 1011 19.43 -10.22 -34.54
CA LEU A 1011 19.19 -10.56 -33.13
C LEU A 1011 18.01 -11.55 -33.01
N ASP A 1012 18.08 -12.43 -32.02
CA ASP A 1012 17.05 -13.42 -31.69
C ASP A 1012 16.98 -13.60 -30.16
N PHE A 1013 15.89 -14.16 -29.67
CA PHE A 1013 15.67 -14.46 -28.26
C PHE A 1013 14.78 -15.69 -28.13
N GLY A 1014 15.11 -16.64 -27.26
CA GLY A 1014 14.32 -17.86 -27.03
C GLY A 1014 14.04 -18.74 -28.27
N ALA A 1015 14.77 -18.53 -29.37
CA ALA A 1015 14.45 -19.05 -30.71
C ALA A 1015 13.06 -18.62 -31.22
N SER A 1016 12.90 -17.31 -31.39
CA SER A 1016 11.68 -16.63 -31.85
C SER A 1016 11.11 -17.22 -33.15
N THR A 1017 9.78 -17.25 -33.28
CA THR A 1017 9.12 -17.78 -34.50
C THR A 1017 8.89 -16.71 -35.58
N ASN A 1018 9.01 -15.42 -35.22
CA ASN A 1018 9.01 -14.29 -36.14
C ASN A 1018 10.40 -13.65 -36.34
N GLY A 1019 11.39 -13.99 -35.50
CA GLY A 1019 12.80 -13.66 -35.65
C GLY A 1019 13.58 -14.55 -36.65
N PRO A 1020 14.92 -14.36 -36.74
CA PRO A 1020 15.69 -13.30 -36.11
C PRO A 1020 15.54 -11.96 -36.85
N VAL A 1021 15.56 -10.84 -36.12
CA VAL A 1021 15.34 -9.49 -36.66
C VAL A 1021 16.62 -8.91 -37.26
N ILE A 1022 16.54 -8.40 -38.49
CA ILE A 1022 17.70 -7.88 -39.24
C ILE A 1022 17.93 -6.38 -38.94
N LEU A 1023 19.16 -6.03 -38.60
CA LEU A 1023 19.60 -4.66 -38.28
C LEU A 1023 20.82 -4.26 -39.13
N ASP A 1024 20.86 -2.99 -39.56
CA ASP A 1024 22.04 -2.39 -40.18
C ASP A 1024 23.15 -2.17 -39.14
N TYR A 1025 24.41 -2.28 -39.56
CA TYR A 1025 25.59 -2.18 -38.68
C TYR A 1025 25.70 -0.87 -37.85
N ASP A 1026 24.99 0.20 -38.24
CA ASP A 1026 24.96 1.50 -37.57
C ASP A 1026 23.59 1.85 -36.93
N ALA A 1027 22.73 0.85 -36.70
CA ALA A 1027 21.47 0.99 -35.97
C ALA A 1027 21.66 1.55 -34.54
N THR A 1028 20.76 2.44 -34.13
CA THR A 1028 20.76 3.08 -32.81
C THR A 1028 20.11 2.20 -31.74
N THR A 1029 20.35 2.48 -30.45
CA THR A 1029 19.75 1.73 -29.34
C THR A 1029 18.22 1.72 -29.34
N ALA A 1030 17.57 2.76 -29.85
CA ALA A 1030 16.12 2.79 -30.01
C ALA A 1030 15.61 1.89 -31.15
N GLU A 1031 16.38 1.75 -32.23
CA GLU A 1031 16.08 0.83 -33.33
C GLU A 1031 16.38 -0.62 -32.93
N ILE A 1032 17.41 -0.85 -32.12
CA ILE A 1032 17.72 -2.14 -31.49
C ILE A 1032 16.61 -2.55 -30.50
N GLN A 1033 16.13 -1.62 -29.64
CA GLN A 1033 15.01 -1.90 -28.74
C GLN A 1033 13.74 -2.24 -29.53
N ALA A 1034 13.34 -1.41 -30.49
CA ALA A 1034 12.14 -1.65 -31.29
C ALA A 1034 12.23 -2.95 -32.13
N ALA A 1035 13.43 -3.40 -32.48
CA ALA A 1035 13.65 -4.69 -33.13
C ALA A 1035 13.51 -5.86 -32.15
N LEU A 1036 14.13 -5.80 -30.96
CA LEU A 1036 13.96 -6.81 -29.91
C LEU A 1036 12.50 -6.91 -29.45
N GLU A 1037 11.84 -5.78 -29.22
CA GLU A 1037 10.40 -5.68 -28.91
C GLU A 1037 9.48 -6.25 -30.02
N SER A 1038 10.00 -6.42 -31.25
CA SER A 1038 9.25 -7.03 -32.35
C SER A 1038 9.39 -8.56 -32.42
N LEU A 1039 10.30 -9.16 -31.63
CA LEU A 1039 10.38 -10.61 -31.45
C LEU A 1039 9.18 -11.11 -30.64
N ASP A 1040 8.55 -12.18 -31.10
CA ASP A 1040 7.39 -12.79 -30.43
C ASP A 1040 7.71 -13.41 -29.06
N THR A 1041 8.98 -13.67 -28.78
CA THR A 1041 9.53 -14.12 -27.50
C THR A 1041 9.90 -12.98 -26.54
N ILE A 1042 9.69 -11.71 -26.93
CA ILE A 1042 9.92 -10.54 -26.05
C ILE A 1042 8.67 -9.66 -25.97
N GLY A 1043 8.16 -9.15 -27.09
CA GLY A 1043 7.02 -8.23 -27.11
C GLY A 1043 7.34 -6.76 -26.76
N VAL A 1044 6.37 -5.88 -27.03
CA VAL A 1044 6.54 -4.42 -26.96
C VAL A 1044 6.44 -3.90 -25.52
N GLY A 1045 7.42 -3.12 -25.09
CA GLY A 1045 7.50 -2.57 -23.72
C GLY A 1045 8.16 -3.50 -22.71
N ASN A 1046 8.58 -4.71 -23.12
CA ASN A 1046 9.16 -5.74 -22.25
C ASN A 1046 10.70 -5.75 -22.20
N VAL A 1047 11.37 -4.85 -22.94
CA VAL A 1047 12.82 -4.63 -22.81
C VAL A 1047 13.18 -3.14 -22.84
N ARG A 1048 14.26 -2.78 -22.16
CA ARG A 1048 14.86 -1.44 -22.17
C ARG A 1048 16.33 -1.53 -22.56
N VAL A 1049 16.70 -0.94 -23.70
CA VAL A 1049 18.07 -1.00 -24.24
C VAL A 1049 18.86 0.26 -23.88
N THR A 1050 20.05 0.11 -23.32
CA THR A 1050 20.94 1.24 -22.99
C THR A 1050 22.38 0.98 -23.45
N GLY A 1051 23.23 2.02 -23.50
CA GLY A 1051 24.63 1.89 -23.94
C GLY A 1051 24.91 2.56 -25.29
N GLY A 1052 25.87 2.03 -26.05
CA GLY A 1052 26.41 2.65 -27.28
C GLY A 1052 25.78 2.17 -28.58
N GLY A 1053 25.17 0.98 -28.60
CA GLY A 1053 24.70 0.32 -29.82
C GLY A 1053 25.85 -0.34 -30.61
N PHE A 1054 25.52 -1.00 -31.72
CA PHE A 1054 26.44 -1.94 -32.40
C PHE A 1054 27.69 -1.27 -33.03
N ASN A 1055 27.64 0.03 -33.31
CA ASN A 1055 28.75 0.78 -33.92
C ASN A 1055 29.70 1.43 -32.88
N VAL A 1056 29.73 0.92 -31.64
CA VAL A 1056 30.56 1.43 -30.55
C VAL A 1056 31.26 0.28 -29.83
N THR A 1057 32.58 0.42 -29.59
CA THR A 1057 33.33 -0.54 -28.76
C THR A 1057 32.73 -0.58 -27.34
N GLY A 1058 32.33 -1.76 -26.87
CA GLY A 1058 31.64 -1.96 -25.59
C GLY A 1058 30.11 -2.09 -25.68
N GLY A 1059 29.52 -2.03 -26.88
CA GLY A 1059 28.16 -2.53 -27.15
C GLY A 1059 27.01 -1.89 -26.37
N PHE A 1060 26.12 -2.72 -25.81
CA PHE A 1060 24.86 -2.30 -25.18
C PHE A 1060 24.30 -3.32 -24.17
N ASP A 1061 23.46 -2.82 -23.26
CA ASP A 1061 22.72 -3.59 -22.25
C ASP A 1061 21.24 -3.69 -22.62
N VAL A 1062 20.59 -4.79 -22.23
CA VAL A 1062 19.15 -5.04 -22.38
C VAL A 1062 18.59 -5.47 -21.03
N GLU A 1063 17.79 -4.60 -20.40
CA GLU A 1063 17.03 -4.90 -19.18
C GLU A 1063 15.66 -5.45 -19.57
N PHE A 1064 15.28 -6.60 -19.00
CA PHE A 1064 14.01 -7.26 -19.24
C PHE A 1064 12.98 -6.75 -18.22
N ILE A 1065 11.95 -6.07 -18.73
CA ILE A 1065 10.95 -5.31 -17.98
C ILE A 1065 9.55 -5.76 -18.39
N GLY A 1066 8.50 -5.04 -17.95
CA GLY A 1066 7.12 -5.37 -18.33
C GLY A 1066 6.75 -6.79 -17.87
N ASP A 1067 6.41 -7.67 -18.81
CA ASP A 1067 6.06 -9.06 -18.55
C ASP A 1067 7.24 -9.91 -18.00
N PHE A 1068 8.50 -9.44 -18.12
CA PHE A 1068 9.68 -10.06 -17.51
C PHE A 1068 10.13 -9.35 -16.21
N ARG A 1069 9.32 -8.43 -15.68
CA ARG A 1069 9.64 -7.78 -14.40
C ARG A 1069 9.63 -8.80 -13.27
N ALA A 1070 10.74 -8.88 -12.53
CA ALA A 1070 10.94 -9.82 -11.43
C ALA A 1070 10.96 -11.31 -11.81
N VAL A 1071 11.07 -11.65 -13.10
CA VAL A 1071 11.14 -13.03 -13.60
C VAL A 1071 12.27 -13.14 -14.63
N SER A 1072 13.18 -14.09 -14.42
CA SER A 1072 14.21 -14.47 -15.40
C SER A 1072 13.55 -15.13 -16.62
N PRO A 1073 13.62 -14.56 -17.84
CA PRO A 1073 13.33 -15.29 -19.07
C PRO A 1073 14.29 -16.47 -19.35
N GLY A 1074 15.41 -16.59 -18.63
CA GLY A 1074 16.24 -17.81 -18.61
C GLY A 1074 16.91 -18.19 -19.94
N ASN A 1075 16.91 -17.29 -20.93
CA ASN A 1075 17.46 -17.48 -22.27
C ASN A 1075 18.31 -16.27 -22.67
N LEU A 1076 19.43 -16.49 -23.34
CA LEU A 1076 20.30 -15.39 -23.81
C LEU A 1076 19.86 -14.85 -25.17
N ILE A 1077 19.98 -13.53 -25.36
CA ILE A 1077 19.95 -12.93 -26.71
C ILE A 1077 21.00 -13.60 -27.59
N THR A 1078 20.57 -14.06 -28.77
CA THR A 1078 21.40 -14.75 -29.75
C THR A 1078 21.66 -13.82 -30.94
N ILE A 1079 22.87 -13.87 -31.52
CA ILE A 1079 23.32 -12.90 -32.54
C ILE A 1079 23.97 -13.65 -33.71
N ASP A 1080 23.58 -13.33 -34.95
CA ASP A 1080 24.27 -13.74 -36.18
C ASP A 1080 25.03 -12.55 -36.78
N ASP A 1081 26.37 -12.61 -36.73
CA ASP A 1081 27.29 -11.61 -37.26
C ASP A 1081 27.70 -11.87 -38.73
N SER A 1082 27.23 -12.94 -39.36
CA SER A 1082 27.78 -13.42 -40.65
C SER A 1082 27.55 -12.47 -41.85
N GLY A 1083 26.67 -11.48 -41.70
CA GLY A 1083 26.49 -10.37 -42.64
C GLY A 1083 27.41 -9.15 -42.40
N ILE A 1084 28.22 -9.15 -41.34
CA ILE A 1084 29.22 -8.11 -41.02
C ILE A 1084 30.58 -8.49 -41.58
N LEU A 1085 31.29 -7.49 -42.12
CA LEU A 1085 32.68 -7.67 -42.53
C LEU A 1085 33.65 -7.46 -41.34
N ILE A 1086 33.72 -8.48 -40.46
CA ILE A 1086 34.60 -8.65 -39.28
C ILE A 1086 34.10 -8.00 -37.97
N VAL A 1087 33.41 -8.77 -37.11
CA VAL A 1087 33.62 -8.94 -35.63
C VAL A 1087 32.53 -9.86 -35.05
N VAL A 1088 32.92 -10.81 -34.18
CA VAL A 1088 32.01 -11.74 -33.48
C VAL A 1088 31.67 -11.21 -32.07
N PRO A 1089 30.38 -11.09 -31.69
CA PRO A 1089 29.92 -10.63 -30.36
C PRO A 1089 29.53 -11.80 -29.39
N THR A 1090 29.23 -11.49 -28.12
CA THR A 1090 28.82 -12.45 -27.05
C THR A 1090 27.85 -11.83 -26.02
N VAL A 1091 27.06 -12.66 -25.30
CA VAL A 1091 25.96 -12.25 -24.39
C VAL A 1091 25.93 -13.03 -23.04
N THR A 1092 25.48 -12.43 -21.92
CA THR A 1092 25.41 -13.03 -20.54
C THR A 1092 24.26 -12.48 -19.61
N THR A 1093 23.80 -13.24 -18.59
CA THR A 1093 22.55 -13.11 -17.71
C THR A 1093 22.79 -12.88 -16.17
N VAL A 1094 21.73 -12.69 -15.31
CA VAL A 1094 21.79 -12.31 -13.85
C VAL A 1094 21.00 -13.04 -12.67
N SER A 1095 19.63 -13.17 -12.51
CA SER A 1095 18.99 -13.46 -11.14
C SER A 1095 17.58 -14.18 -11.02
N GLU A 1096 17.28 -14.95 -9.91
CA GLU A 1096 16.08 -15.87 -9.68
C GLU A 1096 15.67 -16.14 -8.15
N GLY A 1097 14.53 -16.84 -7.77
CA GLY A 1097 14.08 -17.17 -6.35
C GLY A 1097 12.77 -18.03 -6.07
N THR A 1098 12.44 -18.51 -4.82
CA THR A 1098 11.33 -19.50 -4.41
C THR A 1098 10.79 -19.52 -2.91
N THR A 1099 9.71 -20.31 -2.52
CA THR A 1099 9.04 -20.45 -1.13
C THR A 1099 8.31 -21.84 -0.78
N ILE A 1100 7.77 -22.11 0.47
CA ILE A 1100 7.16 -23.42 1.00
C ILE A 1100 6.16 -23.41 2.26
N ASN A 1101 5.65 -24.57 2.83
CA ASN A 1101 4.49 -24.79 3.81
C ASN A 1101 4.64 -25.91 4.96
N GLU A 1102 3.66 -26.15 5.90
CA GLU A 1102 3.68 -26.98 7.19
C GLU A 1102 3.13 -28.47 7.21
N VAL A 1103 3.77 -29.38 8.01
CA VAL A 1103 3.40 -30.82 8.27
C VAL A 1103 3.77 -31.33 9.69
N GLN A 1104 3.05 -32.32 10.28
CA GLN A 1104 3.49 -33.16 11.43
C GLN A 1104 3.59 -34.67 11.09
N GLU A 1105 4.47 -35.43 11.75
CA GLU A 1105 4.69 -36.88 11.58
C GLU A 1105 4.47 -37.67 12.89
N ILE A 1106 3.83 -38.84 12.80
CA ILE A 1106 3.66 -39.83 13.87
C ILE A 1106 4.44 -41.10 13.47
N ASN A 1107 5.57 -41.33 14.15
CA ASN A 1107 6.47 -42.46 13.90
C ASN A 1107 6.14 -43.68 14.80
N VAL A 1108 6.34 -44.89 14.26
CA VAL A 1108 6.01 -46.20 14.87
C VAL A 1108 7.29 -46.92 15.32
N ASN A 1109 7.69 -46.70 16.57
CA ASN A 1109 8.86 -47.31 17.17
C ASN A 1109 8.60 -48.76 17.61
N GLY A 1110 8.70 -49.70 16.66
CA GLY A 1110 8.62 -51.15 16.88
C GLY A 1110 7.84 -51.89 15.79
N THR A 1111 7.03 -52.87 16.17
CA THR A 1111 6.01 -53.45 15.27
C THR A 1111 4.72 -53.67 16.05
N PRO A 1112 3.64 -52.91 15.79
CA PRO A 1112 2.37 -53.10 16.48
C PRO A 1112 1.78 -54.47 16.11
N THR A 1113 1.54 -55.32 17.11
CA THR A 1113 1.01 -56.70 16.93
C THR A 1113 -0.42 -56.89 17.42
N ALA A 1114 -0.89 -56.00 18.29
CA ALA A 1114 -2.26 -55.91 18.78
C ALA A 1114 -2.45 -54.55 19.50
N GLY A 1115 -3.72 -54.18 19.74
CA GLY A 1115 -4.11 -53.03 20.56
C GLY A 1115 -4.81 -51.91 19.80
N ASP A 1116 -4.96 -50.79 20.48
CA ASP A 1116 -5.43 -49.53 19.94
C ASP A 1116 -4.59 -48.37 20.52
N PHE A 1117 -4.74 -47.19 19.92
CA PHE A 1117 -4.17 -45.92 20.38
C PHE A 1117 -5.20 -44.79 20.21
N THR A 1118 -4.96 -43.63 20.81
CA THR A 1118 -5.72 -42.41 20.51
C THR A 1118 -4.80 -41.24 20.21
N LEU A 1119 -5.32 -40.28 19.42
CA LEU A 1119 -4.68 -39.00 19.16
C LEU A 1119 -5.45 -37.90 19.91
N THR A 1120 -4.75 -36.85 20.31
CA THR A 1120 -5.35 -35.66 20.93
C THR A 1120 -4.85 -34.42 20.20
N PHE A 1121 -5.77 -33.65 19.63
CA PHE A 1121 -5.51 -32.36 18.98
C PHE A 1121 -6.31 -31.27 19.69
N ASP A 1122 -5.65 -30.16 20.05
CA ASP A 1122 -6.25 -29.04 20.79
C ASP A 1122 -7.13 -29.47 21.99
N GLY A 1123 -6.63 -30.43 22.78
CA GLY A 1123 -7.34 -31.00 23.95
C GLY A 1123 -8.52 -31.92 23.65
N ALA A 1124 -8.90 -32.14 22.38
CA ALA A 1124 -9.93 -33.07 21.96
C ALA A 1124 -9.33 -34.44 21.58
N ILE A 1125 -9.85 -35.54 22.16
CA ILE A 1125 -9.30 -36.89 22.04
C ILE A 1125 -10.13 -37.74 21.06
N THR A 1126 -9.48 -38.48 20.16
CA THR A 1126 -10.14 -39.34 19.17
C THR A 1126 -10.83 -40.55 19.82
N GLY A 1127 -11.70 -41.22 19.07
CA GLY A 1127 -12.03 -42.63 19.36
C GLY A 1127 -10.80 -43.54 19.23
N PRO A 1128 -10.82 -44.76 19.79
CA PRO A 1128 -9.72 -45.72 19.67
C PRO A 1128 -9.43 -46.08 18.21
N ILE A 1129 -8.20 -45.83 17.79
CA ILE A 1129 -7.66 -46.15 16.47
C ILE A 1129 -6.93 -47.49 16.56
N ALA A 1130 -7.22 -48.43 15.66
CA ALA A 1130 -6.63 -49.77 15.72
C ALA A 1130 -5.13 -49.74 15.39
N TYR A 1131 -4.35 -50.65 16.00
CA TYR A 1131 -2.90 -50.81 15.76
C TYR A 1131 -2.46 -51.01 14.29
N ASN A 1132 -3.41 -51.25 13.38
CA ASN A 1132 -3.20 -51.49 11.96
C ASN A 1132 -4.09 -50.60 11.06
N ALA A 1133 -4.55 -49.45 11.57
CA ALA A 1133 -5.36 -48.50 10.81
C ALA A 1133 -4.60 -47.91 9.61
N ASP A 1134 -5.30 -47.74 8.48
CA ASP A 1134 -4.81 -47.01 7.31
C ASP A 1134 -5.08 -45.51 7.43
N ALA A 1135 -4.45 -44.70 6.56
CA ALA A 1135 -4.65 -43.24 6.51
C ALA A 1135 -6.13 -42.83 6.49
N ALA A 1136 -7.01 -43.59 5.84
CA ALA A 1136 -8.44 -43.25 5.76
C ALA A 1136 -9.15 -43.48 7.11
N ALA A 1137 -8.82 -44.54 7.83
CA ALA A 1137 -9.32 -44.79 9.18
C ALA A 1137 -8.75 -43.80 10.22
N ILE A 1138 -7.50 -43.36 10.06
CA ILE A 1138 -6.86 -42.34 10.91
C ILE A 1138 -7.48 -40.96 10.66
N LEU A 1139 -7.59 -40.55 9.39
CA LEU A 1139 -8.26 -39.31 8.97
C LEU A 1139 -9.71 -39.25 9.47
N ALA A 1140 -10.46 -40.35 9.36
CA ALA A 1140 -11.83 -40.45 9.87
C ALA A 1140 -11.93 -40.38 11.40
N ALA A 1141 -10.85 -40.67 12.14
CA ALA A 1141 -10.79 -40.49 13.59
C ALA A 1141 -10.45 -39.05 13.98
N LEU A 1142 -9.58 -38.37 13.22
CA LEU A 1142 -9.20 -36.96 13.40
C LEU A 1142 -10.36 -36.01 13.04
N VAL A 1143 -10.99 -36.21 11.88
CA VAL A 1143 -12.16 -35.41 11.41
C VAL A 1143 -13.44 -35.72 12.21
N ALA A 1144 -13.39 -36.68 13.15
CA ALA A 1144 -14.43 -36.88 14.16
C ALA A 1144 -14.23 -36.05 15.44
N LEU A 1145 -13.14 -35.28 15.56
CA LEU A 1145 -12.93 -34.33 16.64
C LEU A 1145 -13.78 -33.06 16.45
N PRO A 1146 -14.29 -32.45 17.53
CA PRO A 1146 -15.03 -31.18 17.45
C PRO A 1146 -14.18 -29.97 17.02
N ASN A 1147 -12.85 -30.12 16.92
CA ASN A 1147 -11.89 -29.05 16.62
C ASN A 1147 -11.20 -29.22 15.24
N LEU A 1148 -11.62 -30.20 14.42
CA LEU A 1148 -11.10 -30.43 13.05
C LEU A 1148 -12.25 -30.66 12.06
N ASN A 1149 -12.27 -29.93 10.96
CA ASN A 1149 -13.24 -30.12 9.88
C ASN A 1149 -12.71 -31.05 8.78
N ALA A 1150 -13.60 -31.51 7.91
CA ALA A 1150 -13.25 -32.32 6.75
C ALA A 1150 -12.53 -31.45 5.69
N GLY A 1151 -11.20 -31.49 5.69
CA GLY A 1151 -10.34 -30.66 4.85
C GLY A 1151 -9.26 -29.91 5.62
N ASP A 1152 -9.33 -29.89 6.96
CA ASP A 1152 -8.33 -29.21 7.81
C ASP A 1152 -7.06 -30.04 8.04
N VAL A 1153 -7.11 -31.34 7.70
CA VAL A 1153 -6.00 -32.29 7.80
C VAL A 1153 -6.02 -33.28 6.63
N MET A 1154 -4.83 -33.65 6.14
CA MET A 1154 -4.60 -34.74 5.20
C MET A 1154 -3.62 -35.74 5.80
N VAL A 1155 -4.01 -37.02 5.83
CA VAL A 1155 -3.18 -38.11 6.39
C VAL A 1155 -2.51 -38.91 5.28
N ARG A 1156 -1.19 -39.17 5.41
CA ARG A 1156 -0.41 -40.08 4.55
C ARG A 1156 0.26 -41.15 5.40
N GLY A 1157 0.38 -42.39 4.91
CA GLY A 1157 0.99 -43.52 5.66
C GLY A 1157 -0.02 -44.44 6.38
N ASP A 1158 0.45 -45.22 7.35
CA ASP A 1158 -0.38 -46.13 8.14
C ASP A 1158 0.16 -46.39 9.57
N ALA A 1159 -0.70 -46.92 10.44
CA ALA A 1159 -0.35 -47.17 11.85
C ALA A 1159 0.64 -48.34 12.07
N LEU A 1160 1.03 -49.09 11.02
CA LEU A 1160 2.04 -50.15 11.11
C LEU A 1160 3.46 -49.65 10.82
N THR A 1161 3.59 -48.55 10.08
CA THR A 1161 4.86 -48.06 9.53
C THR A 1161 5.19 -46.61 9.86
N GLY A 1162 4.18 -45.77 10.14
CA GLY A 1162 4.32 -44.33 10.33
C GLY A 1162 3.29 -43.58 9.50
N PHE A 1163 2.81 -42.43 10.00
CA PHE A 1163 1.88 -41.59 9.25
C PHE A 1163 2.07 -40.09 9.51
N GLU A 1164 1.97 -39.31 8.45
CA GLU A 1164 1.94 -37.85 8.47
C GLU A 1164 0.51 -37.34 8.69
N ILE A 1165 0.40 -36.19 9.34
CA ILE A 1165 -0.75 -35.29 9.30
C ILE A 1165 -0.22 -33.97 8.70
N GLU A 1166 -0.49 -33.73 7.42
CA GLU A 1166 -0.37 -32.40 6.84
C GLU A 1166 -1.58 -31.58 7.28
N TYR A 1167 -1.35 -30.34 7.70
CA TYR A 1167 -2.41 -29.43 8.10
C TYR A 1167 -2.78 -28.54 6.91
N THR A 1168 -4.05 -28.58 6.56
CA THR A 1168 -4.59 -28.04 5.30
C THR A 1168 -5.82 -27.19 5.60
N GLY A 1169 -6.48 -26.63 4.58
CA GLY A 1169 -7.69 -25.84 4.80
C GLY A 1169 -7.43 -24.64 5.72
N ILE A 1170 -8.19 -24.50 6.81
CA ILE A 1170 -8.01 -23.42 7.78
C ILE A 1170 -6.75 -23.59 8.68
N LEU A 1171 -6.05 -24.71 8.56
CA LEU A 1171 -4.83 -25.03 9.31
C LEU A 1171 -3.56 -25.08 8.42
N ALA A 1172 -3.66 -24.69 7.14
CA ALA A 1172 -2.48 -24.47 6.30
C ALA A 1172 -1.68 -23.24 6.78
N THR A 1173 -0.38 -23.22 6.51
CA THR A 1173 0.61 -22.15 6.83
C THR A 1173 0.68 -21.63 8.28
N ILE A 1174 -0.18 -22.07 9.19
CA ILE A 1174 -0.15 -21.71 10.62
C ILE A 1174 0.48 -22.82 11.48
N ASN A 1175 1.24 -22.42 12.50
CA ASN A 1175 1.84 -23.35 13.46
C ASN A 1175 0.76 -24.05 14.29
N THR A 1176 0.59 -25.35 14.06
CA THR A 1176 -0.48 -26.15 14.65
C THR A 1176 -0.09 -26.80 15.98
N PRO A 1177 -0.99 -26.90 16.97
CA PRO A 1177 -0.72 -27.62 18.22
C PRO A 1177 -0.28 -29.06 17.94
N GLN A 1178 0.89 -29.44 18.46
CA GLN A 1178 1.43 -30.78 18.23
C GLN A 1178 0.47 -31.86 18.77
N VAL A 1179 0.15 -32.85 17.94
CA VAL A 1179 -0.72 -33.96 18.35
C VAL A 1179 -0.06 -34.79 19.45
N LEU A 1180 -0.80 -35.04 20.53
CA LEU A 1180 -0.40 -35.97 21.58
C LEU A 1180 -0.96 -37.36 21.29
N VAL A 1181 -0.11 -38.39 21.41
CA VAL A 1181 -0.50 -39.80 21.15
C VAL A 1181 -0.50 -40.63 22.43
N ASP A 1182 -1.61 -41.31 22.72
CA ASP A 1182 -1.70 -42.33 23.76
C ASP A 1182 -1.68 -43.71 23.12
N GLY A 1183 -0.50 -44.34 23.12
CA GLY A 1183 -0.28 -45.72 22.68
C GLY A 1183 -0.30 -46.75 23.81
N THR A 1184 -0.81 -46.46 25.01
CA THR A 1184 -0.67 -47.34 26.18
C THR A 1184 -1.35 -48.71 26.07
N ASN A 1185 -2.30 -48.88 25.14
CA ASN A 1185 -2.93 -50.16 24.82
C ASN A 1185 -2.22 -50.95 23.70
N LEU A 1186 -1.21 -50.38 23.03
CA LEU A 1186 -0.47 -51.05 21.97
C LEU A 1186 0.45 -52.16 22.51
N THR A 1187 0.61 -53.23 21.73
CA THR A 1187 1.51 -54.34 22.04
C THR A 1187 2.55 -54.51 20.93
N GLY A 1188 3.81 -54.19 21.22
CA GLY A 1188 4.96 -54.43 20.33
C GLY A 1188 5.57 -53.19 19.67
N ALA A 1189 4.98 -52.00 19.86
CA ALA A 1189 5.54 -50.72 19.43
C ALA A 1189 5.15 -49.61 20.41
N LEU A 1190 5.84 -48.48 20.29
CA LEU A 1190 5.48 -47.18 20.86
C LEU A 1190 5.22 -46.18 19.71
N LEU A 1191 4.42 -45.15 19.97
CA LEU A 1191 4.18 -44.05 19.03
C LEU A 1191 4.81 -42.76 19.56
N THR A 1192 5.36 -41.96 18.67
CA THR A 1192 6.01 -40.67 18.96
C THR A 1192 5.66 -39.67 17.87
N VAL A 1193 5.45 -38.40 18.23
CA VAL A 1193 5.05 -37.33 17.29
C VAL A 1193 6.16 -36.29 17.17
N LYS A 1194 6.41 -35.79 15.96
CA LYS A 1194 7.37 -34.72 15.63
C LYS A 1194 6.73 -33.78 14.61
N THR A 1195 6.86 -32.46 14.77
CA THR A 1195 6.51 -31.53 13.67
C THR A 1195 7.63 -31.55 12.63
N THR A 1196 7.29 -31.75 11.35
CA THR A 1196 8.26 -31.94 10.26
C THR A 1196 8.39 -30.73 9.35
N THR A 1197 7.45 -29.79 9.36
CA THR A 1197 7.67 -28.46 8.78
C THR A 1197 6.85 -27.41 9.52
N VAL A 1198 7.46 -26.26 9.82
CA VAL A 1198 6.81 -25.01 10.27
C VAL A 1198 7.35 -23.90 9.37
N GLY A 1199 6.51 -22.94 8.98
CA GLY A 1199 6.87 -21.94 7.97
C GLY A 1199 8.06 -21.06 8.33
N GLY A 1200 9.12 -21.09 7.50
CA GLY A 1200 10.26 -20.18 7.55
C GLY A 1200 11.44 -20.66 6.70
N TYR A 1201 12.25 -19.74 6.18
CA TYR A 1201 13.39 -20.10 5.32
C TYR A 1201 14.51 -20.70 6.15
N LEU A 1202 14.89 -21.96 5.86
CA LEU A 1202 15.95 -22.68 6.56
C LEU A 1202 17.29 -21.92 6.44
N ARG A 1203 18.06 -21.84 7.54
CA ARG A 1203 19.50 -21.61 7.45
C ARG A 1203 20.18 -22.88 6.87
N GLY A 1204 21.47 -22.84 6.56
CA GLY A 1204 22.12 -24.02 5.97
C GLY A 1204 23.54 -23.82 5.45
N ILE A 1205 23.98 -24.80 4.66
CA ILE A 1205 25.19 -24.76 3.84
C ILE A 1205 24.75 -24.53 2.40
N ARG A 1206 24.87 -23.31 1.87
CA ARG A 1206 24.15 -22.92 0.63
C ARG A 1206 24.96 -22.07 -0.35
N GLY A 1207 24.79 -22.30 -1.65
CA GLY A 1207 25.44 -21.50 -2.71
C GLY A 1207 26.99 -21.57 -2.76
N ASN A 1208 27.64 -22.39 -1.93
CA ASN A 1208 29.10 -22.47 -1.87
C ASN A 1208 29.68 -23.16 -3.12
N THR A 1209 30.86 -22.72 -3.56
CA THR A 1209 31.66 -23.40 -4.60
C THR A 1209 32.79 -24.17 -3.93
N ILE A 1210 32.58 -25.48 -3.75
CA ILE A 1210 33.47 -26.40 -3.03
C ILE A 1210 34.16 -27.32 -4.02
N THR A 1211 35.43 -27.06 -4.37
CA THR A 1211 36.06 -27.73 -5.53
C THR A 1211 37.56 -28.02 -5.42
N GLY A 1212 38.00 -29.16 -5.96
CA GLY A 1212 39.42 -29.54 -6.02
C GLY A 1212 40.07 -29.86 -4.66
N ASN A 1213 39.29 -29.94 -3.58
CA ASN A 1213 39.80 -30.32 -2.26
C ASN A 1213 40.18 -31.81 -2.26
N THR A 1214 41.17 -32.21 -1.45
CA THR A 1214 41.69 -33.59 -1.55
C THR A 1214 40.87 -34.64 -0.80
N GLY A 1215 40.01 -34.22 0.13
CA GLY A 1215 38.98 -35.03 0.78
C GLY A 1215 37.63 -34.88 0.08
N ALA A 1216 36.54 -35.00 0.85
CA ALA A 1216 35.19 -34.74 0.36
C ALA A 1216 34.92 -33.24 0.18
N GLY A 1217 33.82 -32.89 -0.49
CA GLY A 1217 33.32 -31.52 -0.51
C GLY A 1217 32.81 -31.09 0.87
N ILE A 1218 31.81 -31.81 1.38
CA ILE A 1218 31.30 -31.67 2.75
C ILE A 1218 31.46 -33.04 3.44
N GLU A 1219 31.95 -33.06 4.67
CA GLU A 1219 32.05 -34.27 5.49
C GLU A 1219 31.44 -34.01 6.88
N ILE A 1220 30.53 -34.86 7.30
CA ILE A 1220 29.85 -34.80 8.59
C ILE A 1220 30.14 -36.14 9.30
N ASP A 1221 31.12 -36.13 10.20
CA ASP A 1221 31.58 -37.32 10.94
C ASP A 1221 31.07 -37.25 12.39
N LEU A 1222 30.01 -38.00 12.66
CA LEU A 1222 29.24 -37.93 13.90
C LEU A 1222 29.61 -39.06 14.87
N GLU A 1223 29.99 -38.70 16.09
CA GLU A 1223 30.04 -39.62 17.23
C GLU A 1223 28.63 -39.90 17.81
N MET A 1224 28.54 -40.90 18.70
CA MET A 1224 27.29 -41.25 19.40
C MET A 1224 26.65 -40.04 20.08
N TYR A 1225 25.31 -40.01 20.11
CA TYR A 1225 24.47 -38.95 20.71
C TYR A 1225 24.49 -37.59 20.00
N THR A 1226 25.34 -37.38 19.00
CA THR A 1226 25.33 -36.16 18.19
C THR A 1226 24.23 -36.22 17.12
N SER A 1227 23.68 -35.07 16.72
CA SER A 1227 22.62 -34.95 15.71
C SER A 1227 22.90 -33.81 14.72
N PHE A 1228 22.71 -34.05 13.42
CA PHE A 1228 22.86 -33.04 12.38
C PHE A 1228 21.52 -32.75 11.70
N TYR A 1229 21.06 -31.51 11.84
CA TYR A 1229 19.92 -30.92 11.14
C TYR A 1229 20.43 -29.82 10.22
N GLY A 1230 20.00 -29.79 8.95
CA GLY A 1230 20.39 -28.69 8.05
C GLY A 1230 20.00 -28.89 6.60
N ASP A 1231 19.76 -27.77 5.92
CA ASP A 1231 19.66 -27.73 4.46
C ASP A 1231 21.05 -27.57 3.84
N ILE A 1232 21.33 -28.37 2.81
CA ILE A 1232 22.52 -28.26 1.97
C ILE A 1232 22.01 -27.98 0.56
N SER A 1233 21.92 -26.70 0.15
CA SER A 1233 21.20 -26.33 -1.07
C SER A 1233 21.94 -25.42 -2.05
N GLY A 1234 21.76 -25.67 -3.35
CA GLY A 1234 22.31 -24.84 -4.43
C GLY A 1234 23.85 -24.75 -4.50
N ASN A 1235 24.58 -25.62 -3.81
CA ASN A 1235 26.04 -25.59 -3.81
C ASN A 1235 26.63 -26.22 -5.09
N THR A 1236 27.79 -25.73 -5.52
CA THR A 1236 28.63 -26.39 -6.54
C THR A 1236 29.72 -27.18 -5.84
N ILE A 1237 29.48 -28.47 -5.61
CA ILE A 1237 30.36 -29.39 -4.88
C ILE A 1237 31.02 -30.34 -5.89
N SER A 1238 32.00 -29.86 -6.66
CA SER A 1238 32.48 -30.56 -7.87
C SER A 1238 34.00 -30.75 -7.93
N SER A 1239 34.47 -31.78 -8.66
CA SER A 1239 35.91 -32.09 -8.83
C SER A 1239 36.72 -32.29 -7.53
N ASN A 1240 36.09 -32.64 -6.40
CA ASN A 1240 36.81 -33.01 -5.18
C ASN A 1240 37.36 -34.44 -5.28
N ASN A 1241 38.49 -34.71 -4.63
CA ASN A 1241 39.23 -35.96 -4.82
C ASN A 1241 38.71 -37.14 -3.95
N ALA A 1242 37.60 -36.95 -3.23
CA ALA A 1242 36.77 -38.03 -2.68
C ALA A 1242 35.30 -37.89 -3.13
N VAL A 1243 34.34 -37.95 -2.21
CA VAL A 1243 32.90 -37.80 -2.48
C VAL A 1243 32.45 -36.33 -2.48
N GLY A 1244 31.24 -36.03 -2.96
CA GLY A 1244 30.64 -34.69 -2.83
C GLY A 1244 30.29 -34.39 -1.36
N ILE A 1245 29.30 -35.09 -0.83
CA ILE A 1245 28.92 -35.10 0.59
C ILE A 1245 29.23 -36.49 1.17
N ASN A 1246 29.90 -36.54 2.31
CA ASN A 1246 30.12 -37.75 3.12
C ASN A 1246 29.37 -37.63 4.45
N LEU A 1247 28.52 -38.60 4.77
CA LEU A 1247 27.93 -38.78 6.10
C LEU A 1247 28.62 -39.99 6.74
N VAL A 1248 29.16 -39.82 7.95
CA VAL A 1248 29.86 -40.90 8.67
C VAL A 1248 29.31 -40.98 10.10
N ALA A 1249 29.00 -42.20 10.54
CA ALA A 1249 28.59 -42.49 11.92
C ALA A 1249 29.57 -43.50 12.54
N ALA A 1250 30.37 -43.05 13.49
CA ALA A 1250 31.57 -43.76 13.95
C ALA A 1250 31.37 -44.55 15.27
N ASP A 1251 30.58 -45.64 15.27
CA ASP A 1251 30.51 -46.58 16.41
C ASP A 1251 31.01 -48.01 16.09
N PRO A 1252 32.04 -48.53 16.79
CA PRO A 1252 32.44 -49.95 16.73
C PRO A 1252 31.62 -50.86 17.68
N THR A 1253 30.63 -50.33 18.39
CA THR A 1253 29.74 -51.07 19.31
C THR A 1253 28.35 -51.32 18.72
N SER A 1254 27.26 -51.32 19.51
CA SER A 1254 25.99 -51.91 19.04
C SER A 1254 24.70 -51.44 19.72
N LEU A 1255 24.66 -50.26 20.34
CA LEU A 1255 23.45 -49.67 20.95
C LEU A 1255 23.53 -48.14 20.94
N TRP A 1256 22.40 -47.49 20.60
CA TRP A 1256 22.14 -46.03 20.51
C TRP A 1256 22.28 -45.40 19.11
N SER A 1257 21.75 -44.17 18.97
CA SER A 1257 21.44 -43.52 17.68
C SER A 1257 22.41 -42.39 17.36
N VAL A 1258 22.50 -42.10 16.06
CA VAL A 1258 23.11 -40.92 15.45
C VAL A 1258 22.12 -40.45 14.39
N ASP A 1259 21.64 -39.22 14.51
CA ASP A 1259 20.47 -38.75 13.77
C ASP A 1259 20.87 -37.71 12.70
N PHE A 1260 20.88 -38.13 11.43
CA PHE A 1260 20.98 -37.23 10.28
C PHE A 1260 19.59 -36.85 9.78
N SER A 1261 19.28 -35.56 9.71
CA SER A 1261 17.99 -35.02 9.29
C SER A 1261 18.21 -33.80 8.39
N LEU A 1262 18.67 -34.06 7.18
CA LEU A 1262 19.19 -33.07 6.24
C LEU A 1262 18.49 -33.07 4.88
N ASN A 1263 18.41 -31.90 4.26
CA ASN A 1263 17.87 -31.69 2.92
C ASN A 1263 19.02 -31.40 1.92
N VAL A 1264 18.88 -31.79 0.65
CA VAL A 1264 20.00 -31.80 -0.33
C VAL A 1264 19.55 -31.35 -1.73
N ASP A 1265 18.93 -30.18 -1.84
CA ASP A 1265 18.31 -29.70 -3.09
C ASP A 1265 19.21 -28.83 -3.98
N GLY A 1266 19.05 -28.95 -5.30
CA GLY A 1266 19.66 -28.05 -6.29
C GLY A 1266 21.21 -28.07 -6.40
N ASN A 1267 21.90 -28.94 -5.66
CA ASN A 1267 23.37 -28.99 -5.68
C ASN A 1267 23.93 -29.62 -6.97
N THR A 1268 24.98 -29.03 -7.51
CA THR A 1268 25.79 -29.62 -8.60
C THR A 1268 26.92 -30.45 -8.00
N MET A 1269 26.98 -31.76 -8.30
CA MET A 1269 27.93 -32.71 -7.68
C MET A 1269 28.84 -33.45 -8.67
N ASP A 1270 29.10 -32.87 -9.84
CA ASP A 1270 29.82 -33.52 -10.94
C ASP A 1270 31.35 -33.62 -10.73
N ASP A 1271 31.97 -34.55 -11.47
CA ASP A 1271 33.43 -34.80 -11.55
C ASP A 1271 34.18 -35.09 -10.23
N ASN A 1272 33.48 -35.27 -9.11
CA ASN A 1272 34.07 -35.83 -7.88
C ASN A 1272 34.62 -37.25 -8.12
N SER A 1273 35.66 -37.66 -7.38
CA SER A 1273 36.30 -38.97 -7.60
C SER A 1273 35.47 -40.16 -7.09
N GLY A 1274 34.58 -39.91 -6.13
CA GLY A 1274 33.64 -40.85 -5.52
C GLY A 1274 32.18 -40.59 -5.91
N ALA A 1275 31.25 -40.93 -5.02
CA ALA A 1275 29.83 -40.63 -5.18
C ALA A 1275 29.51 -39.15 -4.93
N GLY A 1276 28.39 -38.65 -5.46
CA GLY A 1276 27.87 -37.32 -5.13
C GLY A 1276 27.48 -37.22 -3.64
N VAL A 1277 26.77 -38.21 -3.12
CA VAL A 1277 26.50 -38.40 -1.69
C VAL A 1277 26.90 -39.81 -1.29
N ALA A 1278 27.53 -39.96 -0.12
CA ALA A 1278 27.84 -41.24 0.52
C ALA A 1278 27.39 -41.26 1.99
N VAL A 1279 26.95 -42.45 2.43
CA VAL A 1279 26.40 -42.82 3.75
C VAL A 1279 26.74 -44.30 3.98
#